data_AF-A0A1V4K3J4-F1
#
_entry.id   AF-A0A1V4K3J4-F1
#
_cell.length_a   1.000
_cell.length_b   1.000
_cell.length_c   1.000
_cell.angle_alpha   90.00
_cell.angle_beta   90.00
_cell.angle_gamma   90.00
#
_symmetry.space_group_name_H-M   'P 1'
#
loop_
_entity.id
_entity.type
_entity.pdbx_description
1 polymer ?
#
loop_
_entity_poly.entity_id
_entity_poly.type
_entity_poly.pdbx_seq_one_letter_code
_entity_poly.pdbx_strand_id
1 'polypeptide(L)'
;MGNCTYTLSKVCNISETLPYFDVSTSNEHRGVNTKVSYVKSVQVEVYGNQISLLKNKKVNVNGTRMNLPILIEKKISIQSSGGYILLETDFGLWVRYDGNHYAEVSVPSSYSGLLCGLCGNYNGDPNDDNIKPDGGIASTSTDLGESWLVPENNTICSGETEEQCDPVLESEAKKDTACGMITDPTGIFKDCHAKVSPENFFDTCVYDMCFTDGLATSLCYALQAYAESCINAGICIEWRNATLCPISCPGGSIYKSCGTRCPSTCLNISAVDSCSSLPVEGCFCKEGYVLSGDNCVPESSCGCLDEKKQYHQLDESWFTSYPCTERCTCKANNTIECTPWECGDREECSVQDGVLGCHSNGQATCQVAGDPHYFTFDGKKYTFMGTCTYTLVEVVNNNSVIPITILGKNEDRGLRGATYLKEVYIDVYGVRISLQKSQGILLNNERVYTPLENRVRGLIIGSVGRFIVVETDFGVIVKYDGNHHLEITLPQSYFSKVHGMCGNFNDNGEDDLSLPNGTLVSDTQFGNSWKVEEDSDAGCLPDLREDDSPPCTAENRPAIESQCNVLKSDKFKVCHDLVKPEDFIEICIYDMCQYDGMKSTLCDIVQVYVDNCRSYGITIKWRNSTFCPLACSPNSHYTDCVSSCPSTCNDIFASSLCEKTEECTEGCECDNNYVLSNGNCVPLSNCGCRDDDNNYYSAGETWVTPHCTSRCECQQNGVIQCKSYSCDSNAICEIKNGKYKCNPTSFGKCQIMGDPHYITFDGLVHHFQGRFTYVLVQTIPDLPDTLTQFSVEGVNYPLPRNQRITYLKEVLINVYGHIVRFRQNKEVLLDGVRVRTPAYPHEGIHIYQRTRRIYLQTDFGLYLSFDGNQNADIKLATTYRNRVEGLCGNFDRISRNDFTKPDGVRVNNVNAFGNSWKVPVERTTSRFRRDVSSDEESEEELDTGLFQGCSEEQLKQESRSSRCQILMDSDGPFAQCHSTVSPDFYYTGCLFDTCEEGDEDAVLCRSLEAYVLDCQQQEVRMDGWRQQTVCALSCPANSNYSSCMSACPASCMDFTSPSECESPCVEGCECLPGYILSGSDCVPYRQCGCTYLDKYYEIGEIFTTDDCSQECQCTESSTVSCTEKACGSDEICGISNYTRGCYRSGPCMPDPCMNDGVCSETNSTSVLFHCECSEVYTGQNCDIERTVDTSTKDSESHVSAIIIGVVAGVVAIVILVSSAVYLYRKRKIATAAISRDSSLTWSRDALDDRVHTQDYGYVVNTAFDQN
;
A
#
# COMPACT_ATOMS: atom_id res chain seq x y z
N MET A 1 -7.16 -26.96 31.54
CA MET A 1 -7.81 -25.65 31.71
C MET A 1 -9.28 -25.78 31.30
N GLY A 2 -10.19 -25.05 31.95
CA GLY A 2 -11.63 -25.23 31.74
C GLY A 2 -12.29 -23.99 31.13
N ASN A 3 -13.29 -24.20 30.26
CA ASN A 3 -13.99 -23.17 29.47
C ASN A 3 -15.44 -22.93 29.92
N CYS A 4 -15.74 -23.20 31.20
CA CYS A 4 -17.07 -23.09 31.77
C CYS A 4 -17.16 -21.97 32.82
N THR A 5 -18.32 -21.86 33.47
CA THR A 5 -18.53 -20.92 34.58
C THR A 5 -18.19 -21.57 35.91
N TYR A 6 -17.38 -20.88 36.71
CA TYR A 6 -16.88 -21.35 38.00
C TYR A 6 -17.20 -20.35 39.11
N THR A 7 -17.52 -20.85 40.30
CA THR A 7 -17.68 -20.00 41.50
C THR A 7 -16.31 -19.55 42.00
N LEU A 8 -16.03 -18.24 41.93
CA LEU A 8 -14.78 -17.67 42.42
C LEU A 8 -14.82 -17.49 43.94
N SER A 9 -15.86 -16.83 44.45
CA SER A 9 -16.08 -16.65 45.89
C SER A 9 -17.55 -16.34 46.19
N LYS A 10 -18.12 -16.98 47.21
CA LYS A 10 -19.47 -16.67 47.71
C LYS A 10 -19.57 -16.88 49.22
N VAL A 11 -20.63 -16.33 49.81
CA VAL A 11 -20.94 -16.54 51.24
C VAL A 11 -21.62 -17.91 51.42
N CYS A 12 -20.97 -18.82 52.15
CA CYS A 12 -21.45 -20.20 52.30
C CYS A 12 -21.99 -20.49 53.71
N ASN A 13 -21.56 -19.70 54.69
CA ASN A 13 -22.08 -19.74 56.04
C ASN A 13 -22.85 -18.44 56.33
N ILE A 14 -24.16 -18.47 56.10
CA ILE A 14 -25.03 -17.29 56.20
C ILE A 14 -25.16 -16.87 57.67
N SER A 15 -24.48 -15.79 58.05
CA SER A 15 -24.77 -15.05 59.28
C SER A 15 -25.87 -14.01 58.99
N GLU A 16 -26.89 -13.88 59.85
CA GLU A 16 -27.95 -12.86 59.70
C GLU A 16 -27.42 -11.41 59.73
N THR A 17 -26.14 -11.19 60.06
CA THR A 17 -25.54 -9.87 60.26
C THR A 17 -24.76 -9.31 59.08
N LEU A 18 -24.41 -10.12 58.06
CA LEU A 18 -23.57 -9.68 56.93
C LEU A 18 -24.33 -9.83 55.59
N PRO A 19 -24.17 -8.90 54.65
CA PRO A 19 -24.72 -9.03 53.30
C PRO A 19 -24.25 -10.31 52.57
N TYR A 20 -25.16 -10.92 51.80
CA TYR A 20 -24.82 -12.03 50.90
C TYR A 20 -24.25 -11.52 49.57
N PHE A 21 -23.30 -12.25 49.01
CA PHE A 21 -22.84 -12.08 47.63
C PHE A 21 -22.40 -13.42 47.02
N ASP A 22 -22.42 -13.49 45.69
CA ASP A 22 -21.84 -14.56 44.87
C ASP A 22 -21.07 -13.93 43.70
N VAL A 23 -19.82 -14.33 43.49
CA VAL A 23 -19.00 -13.96 42.34
C VAL A 23 -18.57 -15.20 41.58
N SER A 24 -18.94 -15.27 40.31
CA SER A 24 -18.53 -16.31 39.37
C SER A 24 -17.81 -15.72 38.17
N THR A 25 -16.98 -16.54 37.53
CA THR A 25 -16.27 -16.20 36.30
C THR A 25 -16.55 -17.24 35.24
N SER A 26 -16.87 -16.79 34.02
CA SER A 26 -16.97 -17.66 32.85
C SER A 26 -15.66 -17.58 32.07
N ASN A 27 -15.11 -18.74 31.71
CA ASN A 27 -13.87 -18.83 30.93
C ASN A 27 -14.14 -19.18 29.46
N GLU A 28 -13.20 -18.88 28.58
CA GLU A 28 -13.25 -19.21 27.16
C GLU A 28 -11.90 -19.71 26.62
N HIS A 29 -11.93 -20.47 25.53
CA HIS A 29 -10.78 -20.69 24.65
C HIS A 29 -10.76 -19.61 23.56
N ARG A 30 -9.58 -19.30 23.03
CA ARG A 30 -9.40 -18.26 22.01
C ARG A 30 -8.78 -18.85 20.75
N GLY A 31 -9.42 -18.59 19.61
CA GLY A 31 -9.00 -19.14 18.32
C GLY A 31 -8.99 -20.67 18.31
N VAL A 32 -7.99 -21.25 17.66
CA VAL A 32 -7.82 -22.72 17.56
C VAL A 32 -7.14 -23.32 18.79
N ASN A 33 -6.57 -22.49 19.68
CA ASN A 33 -5.85 -22.96 20.86
C ASN A 33 -6.81 -23.25 22.02
N THR A 34 -6.89 -24.52 22.42
CA THR A 34 -7.71 -25.02 23.54
C THR A 34 -6.90 -25.41 24.77
N LYS A 35 -5.58 -25.15 24.78
CA LYS A 35 -4.67 -25.57 25.86
C LYS A 35 -4.74 -24.62 27.06
N VAL A 36 -5.06 -23.35 26.83
CA VAL A 36 -5.22 -22.30 27.84
C VAL A 36 -6.62 -21.69 27.77
N SER A 37 -7.08 -21.12 28.89
CA SER A 37 -8.39 -20.47 28.99
C SER A 37 -8.28 -19.11 29.63
N TYR A 38 -9.14 -18.17 29.24
CA TYR A 38 -9.15 -16.79 29.73
C TYR A 38 -10.51 -16.44 30.34
N VAL A 39 -10.53 -15.50 31.30
CA VAL A 39 -11.79 -15.00 31.88
C VAL A 39 -12.55 -14.19 30.83
N LYS A 40 -13.69 -14.70 30.37
CA LYS A 40 -14.60 -14.05 29.40
C LYS A 40 -15.52 -13.03 30.05
N SER A 41 -15.99 -13.32 31.27
CA SER A 41 -16.90 -12.44 32.00
C SER A 41 -16.92 -12.75 33.49
N VAL A 42 -17.34 -11.76 34.28
CA VAL A 42 -17.53 -11.87 35.74
C VAL A 42 -18.99 -11.59 36.07
N GLN A 43 -19.66 -12.52 36.75
CA GLN A 43 -21.01 -12.33 37.24
C GLN A 43 -20.98 -12.09 38.76
N VAL A 44 -21.74 -11.09 39.21
CA VAL A 44 -21.84 -10.67 40.60
C VAL A 44 -23.31 -10.61 40.99
N GLU A 45 -23.69 -11.42 41.98
CA GLU A 45 -25.00 -11.34 42.63
C GLU A 45 -24.83 -10.64 43.99
N VAL A 46 -25.45 -9.47 44.15
CA VAL A 46 -25.40 -8.72 45.42
C VAL A 46 -26.63 -7.82 45.57
N TYR A 47 -27.17 -7.74 46.79
CA TYR A 47 -28.40 -6.98 47.08
C TYR A 47 -29.60 -7.33 46.18
N GLY A 48 -29.69 -8.56 45.69
CA GLY A 48 -30.75 -9.01 44.77
C GLY A 48 -30.61 -8.49 43.33
N ASN A 49 -29.46 -7.88 42.98
CA ASN A 49 -29.13 -7.50 41.61
C ASN A 49 -28.18 -8.53 41.01
N GLN A 50 -28.39 -8.86 39.73
CA GLN A 50 -27.47 -9.65 38.91
C GLN A 50 -26.69 -8.71 38.01
N ILE A 51 -25.38 -8.65 38.19
CA ILE A 51 -24.49 -7.74 37.47
C ILE A 51 -23.50 -8.59 36.68
N SER A 52 -23.28 -8.26 35.41
CA SER A 52 -22.31 -8.93 34.56
C SER A 52 -21.31 -7.92 34.02
N LEU A 53 -20.04 -8.14 34.33
CA LEU A 53 -18.90 -7.42 33.77
C LEU A 53 -18.41 -8.23 32.57
N LEU A 54 -18.47 -7.64 31.38
CA LEU A 54 -18.25 -8.33 30.10
C LEU A 54 -17.00 -7.77 29.40
N LYS A 55 -16.60 -8.42 28.30
CA LYS A 55 -15.51 -7.95 27.44
C LYS A 55 -15.71 -6.49 27.01
N ASN A 56 -14.61 -5.82 26.66
CA ASN A 56 -14.62 -4.42 26.22
C ASN A 56 -15.24 -3.46 27.26
N LYS A 57 -15.10 -3.80 28.54
CA LYS A 57 -15.62 -3.04 29.68
C LYS A 57 -17.12 -2.75 29.62
N LYS A 58 -17.90 -3.60 28.95
CA LYS A 58 -19.36 -3.46 28.89
C LYS A 58 -20.01 -4.04 30.16
N VAL A 59 -21.07 -3.41 30.67
CA VAL A 59 -21.74 -3.83 31.91
C VAL A 59 -23.23 -4.06 31.69
N ASN A 60 -23.73 -5.20 32.15
CA ASN A 60 -25.16 -5.50 32.23
C ASN A 60 -25.63 -5.55 33.68
N VAL A 61 -26.78 -4.95 33.97
CA VAL A 61 -27.45 -4.99 35.28
C VAL A 61 -28.87 -5.51 35.08
N ASN A 62 -29.20 -6.62 35.73
CA ASN A 62 -30.48 -7.33 35.61
C ASN A 62 -30.87 -7.59 34.13
N GLY A 63 -29.89 -7.98 33.32
CA GLY A 63 -30.06 -8.24 31.90
C GLY A 63 -30.13 -7.01 30.99
N THR A 64 -29.99 -5.79 31.52
CA THR A 64 -30.00 -4.54 30.73
C THR A 64 -28.60 -3.92 30.65
N ARG A 65 -28.15 -3.54 29.45
CA ARG A 65 -26.88 -2.84 29.20
C ARG A 65 -26.95 -1.42 29.77
N MET A 66 -25.89 -1.01 30.47
CA MET A 66 -25.80 0.34 31.04
C MET A 66 -24.42 0.96 30.79
N ASN A 67 -24.38 2.27 30.58
CA ASN A 67 -23.13 3.02 30.44
C ASN A 67 -22.55 3.37 31.81
N LEU A 68 -21.22 3.36 31.90
CA LEU A 68 -20.49 3.83 33.07
C LEU A 68 -20.52 5.37 33.16
N PRO A 69 -20.54 5.95 34.37
CA PRO A 69 -20.67 5.29 35.68
C PRO A 69 -22.13 4.92 36.05
N ILE A 70 -22.31 3.85 36.83
CA ILE A 70 -23.61 3.31 37.28
C ILE A 70 -23.70 3.41 38.80
N LEU A 71 -24.83 3.89 39.32
CA LEU A 71 -25.12 3.95 40.75
C LEU A 71 -26.47 3.30 41.08
N ILE A 72 -26.47 2.20 41.84
CA ILE A 72 -27.69 1.45 42.19
C ILE A 72 -28.00 1.70 43.67
N GLU A 73 -29.15 2.32 43.95
CA GLU A 73 -29.67 2.62 45.31
C GLU A 73 -28.68 3.31 46.27
N LYS A 74 -27.60 3.92 45.77
CA LYS A 74 -26.45 4.43 46.55
C LYS A 74 -25.71 3.35 47.37
N LYS A 75 -25.93 2.06 47.07
CA LYS A 75 -25.26 0.93 47.72
C LYS A 75 -24.22 0.27 46.85
N ILE A 76 -24.41 0.30 45.53
CA ILE A 76 -23.49 -0.27 44.54
C ILE A 76 -23.06 0.85 43.60
N SER A 77 -21.75 1.03 43.46
CA SER A 77 -21.13 1.93 42.49
C SER A 77 -20.36 1.09 41.49
N ILE A 78 -20.60 1.29 40.19
CA ILE A 78 -19.84 0.64 39.12
C ILE A 78 -19.25 1.75 38.25
N GLN A 79 -17.94 1.79 38.14
CA GLN A 79 -17.24 2.82 37.37
C GLN A 79 -16.01 2.26 36.68
N SER A 80 -15.53 2.98 35.67
CA SER A 80 -14.20 2.70 35.14
C SER A 80 -13.14 3.19 36.13
N SER A 81 -12.09 2.39 36.32
CA SER A 81 -10.99 2.64 37.24
C SER A 81 -9.69 2.14 36.62
N GLY A 82 -8.96 3.05 35.95
CA GLY A 82 -7.76 2.72 35.20
C GLY A 82 -8.05 1.68 34.10
N GLY A 83 -7.33 0.56 34.13
CA GLY A 83 -7.52 -0.56 33.21
C GLY A 83 -8.82 -1.35 33.41
N TYR A 84 -9.60 -1.10 34.47
CA TYR A 84 -10.65 -2.02 34.92
C TYR A 84 -12.04 -1.38 34.95
N ILE A 85 -13.07 -2.22 34.92
CA ILE A 85 -14.35 -1.91 35.54
C ILE A 85 -14.24 -2.28 37.02
N LEU A 86 -14.63 -1.37 37.90
CA LEU A 86 -14.67 -1.57 39.34
C LEU A 86 -16.11 -1.49 39.85
N LEU A 87 -16.58 -2.55 40.48
CA LEU A 87 -17.81 -2.60 41.26
C LEU A 87 -17.43 -2.49 42.74
N GLU A 88 -17.98 -1.50 43.43
CA GLU A 88 -17.82 -1.29 44.87
C GLU A 88 -19.18 -1.27 45.57
N THR A 89 -19.23 -1.85 46.76
CA THR A 89 -20.41 -1.85 47.63
C THR A 89 -20.17 -1.01 48.89
N ASP A 90 -21.25 -0.53 49.50
CA ASP A 90 -21.22 0.25 50.75
C ASP A 90 -20.69 -0.54 51.97
N PHE A 91 -20.75 -1.87 51.93
CA PHE A 91 -20.17 -2.74 52.97
C PHE A 91 -18.71 -3.15 52.71
N GLY A 92 -18.11 -2.71 51.60
CA GLY A 92 -16.69 -2.87 51.32
C GLY A 92 -16.29 -4.11 50.51
N LEU A 93 -17.24 -4.86 49.93
CA LEU A 93 -16.93 -5.77 48.81
C LEU A 93 -16.58 -4.95 47.58
N TRP A 94 -15.50 -5.33 46.90
CA TRP A 94 -15.22 -4.85 45.56
C TRP A 94 -14.82 -5.99 44.61
N VAL A 95 -15.24 -5.84 43.36
CA VAL A 95 -14.97 -6.77 42.26
C VAL A 95 -14.49 -5.95 41.08
N ARG A 96 -13.40 -6.36 40.45
CA ARG A 96 -12.92 -5.70 39.22
C ARG A 96 -12.56 -6.69 38.13
N TYR A 97 -12.72 -6.25 36.89
CA TYR A 97 -12.44 -7.02 35.69
C TYR A 97 -11.83 -6.08 34.64
N ASP A 98 -10.75 -6.51 33.98
CA ASP A 98 -10.06 -5.71 32.95
C ASP A 98 -10.83 -5.67 31.62
N GLY A 99 -11.83 -6.53 31.45
CA GLY A 99 -12.54 -6.68 30.19
C GLY A 99 -11.87 -7.67 29.23
N ASN A 100 -10.83 -8.38 29.66
CA ASN A 100 -10.05 -9.28 28.81
C ASN A 100 -9.74 -10.62 29.50
N HIS A 101 -8.91 -10.66 30.54
CA HIS A 101 -8.39 -11.92 31.09
C HIS A 101 -8.26 -11.94 32.61
N TYR A 102 -8.28 -10.79 33.28
CA TYR A 102 -7.95 -10.66 34.70
C TYR A 102 -9.16 -10.18 35.52
N ALA A 103 -9.53 -10.97 36.53
CA ALA A 103 -10.58 -10.65 37.49
C ALA A 103 -10.06 -10.76 38.92
N GLU A 104 -10.54 -9.88 39.79
CA GLU A 104 -10.17 -9.88 41.21
C GLU A 104 -11.36 -9.53 42.10
N VAL A 105 -11.41 -10.18 43.26
CA VAL A 105 -12.43 -9.98 44.29
C VAL A 105 -11.73 -9.67 45.61
N SER A 106 -12.25 -8.69 46.34
CA SER A 106 -11.79 -8.37 47.68
C SER A 106 -12.96 -8.12 48.62
N VAL A 107 -12.78 -8.59 49.84
CA VAL A 107 -13.80 -8.59 50.89
C VAL A 107 -13.21 -8.11 52.20
N PRO A 108 -14.02 -7.46 53.06
CA PRO A 108 -13.58 -7.08 54.39
C PRO A 108 -13.22 -8.30 55.25
N SER A 109 -12.30 -8.11 56.21
CA SER A 109 -11.88 -9.17 57.16
C SER A 109 -13.01 -9.75 58.00
N SER A 110 -14.17 -9.08 58.08
CA SER A 110 -15.38 -9.61 58.73
C SER A 110 -15.95 -10.87 58.07
N TYR A 111 -15.56 -11.18 56.83
CA TYR A 111 -15.96 -12.39 56.10
C TYR A 111 -15.03 -13.60 56.33
N SER A 112 -13.99 -13.46 57.16
CA SER A 112 -13.02 -14.54 57.41
C SER A 112 -13.69 -15.83 57.90
N GLY A 113 -13.43 -16.94 57.19
CA GLY A 113 -14.01 -18.26 57.48
C GLY A 113 -15.48 -18.44 57.11
N LEU A 114 -16.12 -17.46 56.45
CA LEU A 114 -17.52 -17.53 56.01
C LEU A 114 -17.68 -17.80 54.51
N LEU A 115 -16.58 -17.75 53.77
CA LEU A 115 -16.55 -17.86 52.32
C LEU A 115 -16.27 -19.29 51.86
N CYS A 116 -16.65 -19.59 50.63
CA CYS A 116 -16.15 -20.74 49.89
C CYS A 116 -16.15 -20.45 48.38
N GLY A 117 -15.42 -21.27 47.62
CA GLY A 117 -15.18 -21.06 46.19
C GLY A 117 -13.73 -21.37 45.83
N LEU A 118 -13.33 -21.04 44.59
CA LEU A 118 -11.95 -21.20 44.14
C LEU A 118 -10.95 -20.28 44.86
N CYS A 119 -11.40 -19.19 45.47
CA CYS A 119 -10.57 -18.33 46.33
C CYS A 119 -10.46 -18.81 47.78
N GLY A 120 -10.88 -20.05 48.07
CA GLY A 120 -10.78 -20.64 49.41
C GLY A 120 -11.79 -20.09 50.41
N ASN A 121 -11.50 -20.28 51.70
CA ASN A 121 -12.43 -19.97 52.79
C ASN A 121 -12.09 -18.69 53.58
N TYR A 122 -10.96 -18.05 53.24
CA TYR A 122 -10.45 -16.82 53.83
C TYR A 122 -10.19 -16.89 55.36
N ASN A 123 -9.79 -18.05 55.88
CA ASN A 123 -9.43 -18.23 57.30
C ASN A 123 -7.94 -17.95 57.60
N GLY A 124 -7.10 -17.77 56.57
CA GLY A 124 -5.67 -17.52 56.69
C GLY A 124 -4.77 -18.76 56.68
N ASP A 125 -5.30 -19.96 56.46
CA ASP A 125 -4.55 -21.21 56.30
C ASP A 125 -4.50 -21.64 54.81
N PRO A 126 -3.37 -21.46 54.10
CA PRO A 126 -3.28 -21.81 52.68
C PRO A 126 -3.40 -23.31 52.40
N ASN A 127 -3.32 -24.18 53.42
CA ASN A 127 -3.40 -25.63 53.22
C ASN A 127 -4.84 -26.13 53.02
N ASP A 128 -5.85 -25.30 53.31
CA ASP A 128 -7.26 -25.65 53.21
C ASP A 128 -8.04 -24.81 52.19
N ASP A 129 -7.34 -24.00 51.39
CA ASP A 129 -7.96 -23.21 50.30
C ASP A 129 -8.40 -24.08 49.10
N ASN A 130 -7.93 -25.33 49.03
CA ASN A 130 -8.32 -26.30 47.99
C ASN A 130 -9.52 -27.18 48.43
N ILE A 131 -10.41 -26.67 49.28
CA ILE A 131 -11.63 -27.37 49.69
C ILE A 131 -12.68 -27.35 48.57
N LYS A 132 -13.32 -28.48 48.34
CA LYS A 132 -14.43 -28.68 47.40
C LYS A 132 -15.78 -28.37 48.06
N PRO A 133 -16.87 -28.19 47.29
CA PRO A 133 -18.20 -27.91 47.86
C PRO A 133 -18.73 -29.01 48.81
N ASP A 134 -18.25 -30.25 48.65
CA ASP A 134 -18.61 -31.40 49.49
C ASP A 134 -17.83 -31.44 50.82
N GLY A 135 -16.90 -30.50 51.04
CA GLY A 135 -16.04 -30.42 52.22
C GLY A 135 -14.77 -31.28 52.15
N GLY A 136 -14.53 -31.99 51.05
CA GLY A 136 -13.28 -32.72 50.80
C GLY A 136 -12.16 -31.79 50.29
N ILE A 137 -10.90 -32.21 50.45
CA ILE A 137 -9.74 -31.52 49.85
C ILE A 137 -9.52 -32.05 48.43
N ALA A 138 -9.37 -31.16 47.46
CA ALA A 138 -9.06 -31.51 46.08
C ALA A 138 -7.64 -32.10 45.96
N SER A 139 -7.50 -33.11 45.11
CA SER A 139 -6.23 -33.82 44.89
C SER A 139 -5.34 -33.15 43.83
N THR A 140 -5.93 -32.40 42.91
CA THR A 140 -5.26 -31.64 41.85
C THR A 140 -5.99 -30.32 41.62
N SER A 141 -5.35 -29.37 40.92
CA SER A 141 -6.00 -28.12 40.49
C SER A 141 -7.20 -28.38 39.58
N THR A 142 -7.13 -29.41 38.72
CA THR A 142 -8.25 -29.84 37.87
C THR A 142 -9.43 -30.34 38.71
N ASP A 143 -9.20 -31.22 39.69
CA ASP A 143 -10.25 -31.71 40.61
C ASP A 143 -10.89 -30.55 41.39
N LEU A 144 -10.09 -29.56 41.81
CA LEU A 144 -10.61 -28.36 42.44
C LEU A 144 -11.50 -27.55 41.48
N GLY A 145 -11.01 -27.23 40.29
CA GLY A 145 -11.74 -26.47 39.27
C GLY A 145 -13.08 -27.12 38.89
N GLU A 146 -13.05 -28.41 38.55
CA GLU A 146 -14.25 -29.18 38.21
C GLU A 146 -15.26 -29.25 39.35
N SER A 147 -14.81 -29.24 40.61
CA SER A 147 -15.72 -29.29 41.76
C SER A 147 -16.54 -28.00 41.94
N TRP A 148 -16.05 -26.85 41.48
CA TRP A 148 -16.69 -25.53 41.64
C TRP A 148 -17.44 -25.03 40.39
N LEU A 149 -17.79 -25.94 39.48
CA LEU A 149 -18.62 -25.66 38.31
C LEU A 149 -20.01 -25.14 38.71
N VAL A 150 -20.45 -24.07 38.06
CA VAL A 150 -21.83 -23.58 38.13
C VAL A 150 -22.68 -24.41 37.17
N PRO A 151 -23.76 -25.08 37.62
CA PRO A 151 -24.58 -25.90 36.73
C PRO A 151 -25.30 -25.05 35.66
N GLU A 152 -24.92 -25.22 34.39
CA GLU A 152 -25.58 -24.62 33.24
C GLU A 152 -26.26 -25.68 32.36
N ASN A 153 -27.39 -25.33 31.74
CA ASN A 153 -28.08 -26.22 30.80
C ASN A 153 -27.34 -26.21 29.45
N ASN A 154 -26.93 -27.38 28.96
CA ASN A 154 -26.37 -27.66 27.62
C ASN A 154 -24.89 -27.30 27.32
N THR A 155 -24.04 -26.98 28.30
CA THR A 155 -22.61 -26.69 28.03
C THR A 155 -21.74 -27.95 28.21
N ILE A 156 -21.03 -28.38 27.15
CA ILE A 156 -20.02 -29.46 27.23
C ILE A 156 -18.71 -28.82 27.69
N CYS A 157 -18.36 -29.01 28.97
CA CYS A 157 -17.07 -28.57 29.50
C CYS A 157 -15.97 -29.57 29.06
N SER A 158 -14.94 -29.08 28.39
CA SER A 158 -13.75 -29.89 28.05
C SER A 158 -12.68 -29.73 29.13
N GLY A 159 -12.32 -30.83 29.78
CA GLY A 159 -11.08 -30.94 30.55
C GLY A 159 -10.15 -31.92 29.83
N GLU A 160 -9.03 -31.45 29.28
CA GLU A 160 -8.05 -32.31 28.62
C GLU A 160 -6.77 -32.50 29.43
N THR A 161 -6.04 -33.54 29.05
CA THR A 161 -4.87 -34.14 29.72
C THR A 161 -3.63 -33.27 29.72
N GLU A 162 -2.80 -33.41 30.75
CA GLU A 162 -1.48 -32.77 30.88
C GLU A 162 -0.57 -33.11 29.68
N GLU A 163 -0.30 -32.14 28.81
CA GLU A 163 0.75 -32.19 27.80
C GLU A 163 2.08 -31.64 28.36
N GLN A 164 3.21 -32.14 27.87
CA GLN A 164 4.52 -31.60 28.21
C GLN A 164 4.90 -30.44 27.31
N CYS A 165 5.46 -29.40 27.93
CA CYS A 165 5.99 -28.23 27.24
C CYS A 165 7.16 -28.61 26.31
N ASP A 166 7.26 -27.95 25.15
CA ASP A 166 8.45 -28.07 24.31
C ASP A 166 9.68 -27.49 25.05
N PRO A 167 10.78 -28.25 25.18
CA PRO A 167 11.93 -27.81 25.96
C PRO A 167 12.62 -26.54 25.42
N VAL A 168 12.55 -26.27 24.12
CA VAL A 168 13.12 -25.07 23.51
C VAL A 168 12.27 -23.86 23.89
N LEU A 169 10.95 -23.94 23.70
CA LEU A 169 10.03 -22.87 24.11
C LEU A 169 10.10 -22.60 25.61
N GLU A 170 10.16 -23.65 26.44
CA GLU A 170 10.33 -23.51 27.88
C GLU A 170 11.61 -22.74 28.22
N SER A 171 12.71 -23.05 27.54
CA SER A 171 14.01 -22.40 27.76
C SER A 171 14.02 -20.94 27.31
N GLU A 172 13.32 -20.61 26.22
CA GLU A 172 13.16 -19.23 25.74
C GLU A 172 12.27 -18.42 26.68
N ALA A 173 11.14 -18.99 27.14
CA ALA A 173 10.23 -18.35 28.08
C ALA A 173 10.90 -18.01 29.42
N LYS A 174 11.84 -18.84 29.89
CA LYS A 174 12.58 -18.63 31.14
C LYS A 174 13.63 -17.51 31.09
N LYS A 175 13.97 -16.98 29.91
CA LYS A 175 14.97 -15.90 29.79
C LYS A 175 14.47 -14.59 30.40
N ASP A 176 15.41 -13.72 30.77
CA ASP A 176 15.14 -12.37 31.28
C ASP A 176 14.54 -11.43 30.20
N THR A 177 14.50 -11.86 28.95
CA THR A 177 13.78 -11.20 27.85
C THR A 177 12.31 -11.63 27.75
N ALA A 178 11.86 -12.55 28.61
CA ALA A 178 10.48 -13.06 28.68
C ALA A 178 10.04 -13.19 30.16
N CYS A 179 9.62 -14.36 30.63
CA CYS A 179 9.10 -14.54 31.99
C CYS A 179 10.15 -14.29 33.08
N GLY A 180 11.45 -14.46 32.78
CA GLY A 180 12.54 -14.18 33.72
C GLY A 180 12.55 -12.73 34.23
N MET A 181 11.94 -11.79 33.50
CA MET A 181 11.73 -10.41 33.96
C MET A 181 11.04 -10.33 35.33
N ILE A 182 10.12 -11.26 35.62
CA ILE A 182 9.35 -11.31 36.87
C ILE A 182 10.27 -11.57 38.07
N THR A 183 11.29 -12.42 37.90
CA THR A 183 12.20 -12.86 38.97
C THR A 183 13.55 -12.14 38.99
N ASP A 184 13.89 -11.37 37.94
CA ASP A 184 15.19 -10.69 37.84
C ASP A 184 15.41 -9.73 39.04
N PRO A 185 16.38 -10.00 39.92
CA PRO A 185 16.63 -9.18 41.11
C PRO A 185 17.20 -7.78 40.78
N THR A 186 17.60 -7.56 39.54
CA THR A 186 18.07 -6.27 39.01
C THR A 186 17.10 -5.62 38.03
N GLY A 187 16.02 -6.33 37.69
CA GLY A 187 15.05 -5.97 36.67
C GLY A 187 14.00 -4.97 37.13
N ILE A 188 12.99 -4.76 36.29
CA ILE A 188 11.93 -3.75 36.47
C ILE A 188 11.06 -4.01 37.71
N PHE A 189 10.90 -5.27 38.12
CA PHE A 189 10.05 -5.65 39.26
C PHE A 189 10.78 -5.80 40.61
N LYS A 190 12.11 -5.56 40.66
CA LYS A 190 12.93 -5.82 41.85
C LYS A 190 12.39 -5.20 43.15
N ASP A 191 11.77 -4.02 43.07
CA ASP A 191 11.28 -3.29 44.23
C ASP A 191 10.03 -3.96 44.84
N CYS A 192 9.33 -4.78 44.06
CA CYS A 192 8.13 -5.51 44.48
C CYS A 192 8.41 -6.88 45.09
N HIS A 193 9.54 -7.51 44.76
CA HIS A 193 9.90 -8.86 45.23
C HIS A 193 9.85 -9.02 46.75
N ALA A 194 10.14 -7.94 47.49
CA ALA A 194 10.10 -7.93 48.96
C ALA A 194 8.67 -7.94 49.55
N LYS A 195 7.66 -7.59 48.76
CA LYS A 195 6.24 -7.54 49.16
C LYS A 195 5.41 -8.64 48.53
N VAL A 196 5.71 -9.01 47.29
CA VAL A 196 4.99 -10.02 46.51
C VAL A 196 6.01 -11.00 45.95
N SER A 197 5.87 -12.28 46.30
CA SER A 197 6.76 -13.34 45.83
C SER A 197 6.63 -13.55 44.31
N PRO A 198 7.72 -13.52 43.53
CA PRO A 198 7.67 -13.63 42.07
C PRO A 198 7.48 -15.07 41.55
N GLU A 199 7.85 -16.09 42.32
CA GLU A 199 7.97 -17.49 41.85
C GLU A 199 6.70 -18.05 41.18
N ASN A 200 5.54 -17.91 41.81
CA ASN A 200 4.28 -18.43 41.24
C ASN A 200 3.89 -17.70 39.93
N PHE A 201 4.19 -16.41 39.82
CA PHE A 201 3.92 -15.61 38.61
C PHE A 201 4.88 -15.99 37.49
N PHE A 202 6.13 -16.30 37.82
CA PHE A 202 7.11 -16.82 36.86
C PHE A 202 6.69 -18.19 36.31
N ASP A 203 6.33 -19.14 37.17
CA ASP A 203 5.95 -20.48 36.76
C ASP A 203 4.69 -20.48 35.88
N THR A 204 3.69 -19.67 36.24
CA THR A 204 2.47 -19.49 35.43
C THR A 204 2.75 -18.79 34.11
N CYS A 205 3.64 -17.78 34.08
CA CYS A 205 4.08 -17.15 32.84
C CYS A 205 4.74 -18.16 31.90
N VAL A 206 5.66 -18.98 32.40
CA VAL A 206 6.37 -20.00 31.59
C VAL A 206 5.38 -21.02 31.05
N TYR A 207 4.41 -21.44 31.88
CA TYR A 207 3.33 -22.32 31.46
C TYR A 207 2.53 -21.70 30.30
N ASP A 208 1.99 -20.50 30.48
CA ASP A 208 1.15 -19.83 29.48
C ASP A 208 1.92 -19.57 28.18
N MET A 209 3.15 -19.05 28.27
CA MET A 209 4.02 -18.86 27.10
C MET A 209 4.27 -20.15 26.34
N CYS A 210 4.44 -21.27 27.05
CA CYS A 210 4.65 -22.54 26.38
C CYS A 210 3.41 -23.05 25.64
N PHE A 211 2.24 -22.97 26.29
CA PHE A 211 0.99 -23.46 25.70
C PHE A 211 0.35 -22.48 24.73
N THR A 212 1.01 -21.35 24.47
CA THR A 212 0.65 -20.35 23.46
C THR A 212 1.75 -20.13 22.42
N ASP A 213 2.67 -21.10 22.26
CA ASP A 213 3.74 -21.04 21.25
C ASP A 213 4.59 -19.75 21.30
N GLY A 214 4.78 -19.20 22.51
CA GLY A 214 5.58 -18.00 22.75
C GLY A 214 4.93 -16.69 22.32
N LEU A 215 3.59 -16.61 22.28
CA LEU A 215 2.87 -15.37 21.95
C LEU A 215 3.19 -14.23 22.92
N ALA A 216 3.57 -13.07 22.38
CA ALA A 216 3.87 -11.86 23.15
C ALA A 216 2.73 -11.39 24.06
N THR A 217 1.46 -11.59 23.65
CA THR A 217 0.29 -11.22 24.47
C THR A 217 0.22 -12.05 25.76
N SER A 218 0.61 -13.33 25.73
CA SER A 218 0.67 -14.19 26.92
C SER A 218 1.69 -13.68 27.94
N LEU A 219 2.87 -13.25 27.48
CA LEU A 219 3.85 -12.58 28.32
C LEU A 219 3.24 -11.32 28.95
N CYS A 220 2.56 -10.48 28.15
CA CYS A 220 1.95 -9.25 28.64
C CYS A 220 0.89 -9.47 29.72
N TYR A 221 0.07 -10.52 29.59
CA TYR A 221 -0.91 -10.90 30.60
C TYR A 221 -0.25 -11.30 31.93
N ALA A 222 0.82 -12.07 31.87
CA ALA A 222 1.57 -12.47 33.05
C ALA A 222 2.26 -11.28 33.74
N LEU A 223 2.91 -10.40 32.96
CA LEU A 223 3.54 -9.18 33.48
C LEU A 223 2.51 -8.24 34.10
N GLN A 224 1.35 -8.07 33.46
CA GLN A 224 0.24 -7.26 33.99
C GLN A 224 -0.28 -7.81 35.32
N ALA A 225 -0.48 -9.13 35.43
CA ALA A 225 -0.95 -9.76 36.67
C ALA A 225 0.03 -9.55 37.84
N TYR A 226 1.34 -9.62 37.57
CA TYR A 226 2.36 -9.37 38.61
C TYR A 226 2.45 -7.88 38.97
N ALA A 227 2.46 -6.99 37.96
CA ALA A 227 2.44 -5.55 38.16
C ALA A 227 1.23 -5.10 39.01
N GLU A 228 0.05 -5.68 38.75
CA GLU A 228 -1.16 -5.39 39.52
C GLU A 228 -1.03 -5.83 40.98
N SER A 229 -0.44 -7.00 41.22
CA SER A 229 -0.16 -7.47 42.58
C SER A 229 0.80 -6.54 43.33
N CYS A 230 1.77 -5.96 42.63
CA CYS A 230 2.67 -4.94 43.18
C CYS A 230 1.94 -3.64 43.53
N ILE A 231 1.05 -3.17 42.64
CA ILE A 231 0.21 -1.98 42.86
C ILE A 231 -0.68 -2.17 44.09
N ASN A 232 -1.29 -3.34 44.24
CA ASN A 232 -2.06 -3.72 45.43
C ASN A 232 -1.23 -3.73 46.72
N ALA A 233 0.07 -4.02 46.62
CA ALA A 233 1.03 -3.89 47.73
C ALA A 233 1.53 -2.45 47.96
N GLY A 234 1.03 -1.47 47.21
CA GLY A 234 1.38 -0.05 47.28
C GLY A 234 2.65 0.32 46.50
N ILE A 235 3.09 -0.50 45.54
CA ILE A 235 4.29 -0.30 44.74
C ILE A 235 3.92 -0.08 43.28
N CYS A 236 4.15 1.13 42.80
CA CYS A 236 3.99 1.54 41.40
C CYS A 236 5.22 1.14 40.58
N ILE A 237 5.01 0.49 39.43
CA ILE A 237 6.11 0.07 38.55
C ILE A 237 5.81 0.53 37.13
N GLU A 238 6.73 1.31 36.55
CA GLU A 238 6.70 1.64 35.13
C GLU A 238 7.32 0.49 34.34
N TRP A 239 6.49 -0.50 33.98
CA TRP A 239 6.93 -1.71 33.28
C TRP A 239 6.58 -1.70 31.79
N ARG A 240 5.52 -0.99 31.38
CA ARG A 240 5.14 -0.84 29.97
C ARG A 240 5.95 0.23 29.27
N ASN A 241 6.26 0.00 28.00
CA ASN A 241 6.77 1.01 27.09
C ASN A 241 6.33 0.68 25.65
N ALA A 242 6.79 1.44 24.67
CA ALA A 242 6.40 1.25 23.28
C ALA A 242 6.74 -0.13 22.69
N THR A 243 7.73 -0.83 23.26
CA THR A 243 8.22 -2.13 22.76
C THR A 243 7.93 -3.29 23.72
N LEU A 244 7.62 -3.00 24.99
CA LEU A 244 7.22 -3.97 26.02
C LEU A 244 5.78 -3.73 26.42
N CYS A 245 4.88 -4.55 25.84
CA CYS A 245 3.45 -4.57 26.15
C CYS A 245 2.78 -3.18 26.08
N PRO A 246 2.87 -2.48 24.94
CA PRO A 246 2.29 -1.16 24.78
C PRO A 246 0.77 -1.19 25.01
N ILE A 247 0.24 -0.10 25.57
CA ILE A 247 -1.19 0.11 25.75
C ILE A 247 -1.60 1.40 25.03
N SER A 248 -2.64 1.29 24.22
CA SER A 248 -3.21 2.44 23.50
C SER A 248 -4.30 3.07 24.33
N CYS A 249 -4.18 4.37 24.58
CA CYS A 249 -5.16 5.15 25.33
C CYS A 249 -6.08 5.95 24.38
N PRO A 250 -7.39 6.01 24.65
CA PRO A 250 -8.33 6.81 23.86
C PRO A 250 -7.93 8.28 23.78
N GLY A 251 -8.43 8.98 22.75
CA GLY A 251 -8.23 10.42 22.58
C GLY A 251 -8.59 11.20 23.85
N GLY A 252 -7.81 12.25 24.16
CA GLY A 252 -7.97 13.03 25.40
C GLY A 252 -7.52 12.33 26.69
N SER A 253 -6.90 11.15 26.61
CA SER A 253 -6.37 10.42 27.77
C SER A 253 -4.86 10.11 27.65
N ILE A 254 -4.23 9.69 28.75
CA ILE A 254 -2.81 9.35 28.87
C ILE A 254 -2.62 8.12 29.75
N TYR A 255 -1.68 7.25 29.38
CA TYR A 255 -1.28 6.11 30.21
C TYR A 255 -0.53 6.58 31.46
N LYS A 256 -0.80 5.92 32.60
CA LYS A 256 -0.01 6.04 33.83
C LYS A 256 0.07 4.66 34.51
N SER A 257 1.25 4.27 34.99
CA SER A 257 1.37 3.08 35.86
C SER A 257 0.68 3.29 37.21
N CYS A 258 0.56 4.55 37.64
CA CYS A 258 -0.07 4.93 38.88
C CYS A 258 -0.93 6.18 38.74
N GLY A 259 -2.20 5.96 38.47
CA GLY A 259 -3.24 6.98 38.51
C GLY A 259 -4.23 6.78 39.66
N THR A 260 -5.21 7.68 39.72
CA THR A 260 -6.29 7.63 40.71
C THR A 260 -7.26 6.49 40.42
N ARG A 261 -7.66 5.75 41.45
CA ARG A 261 -8.73 4.73 41.35
C ARG A 261 -10.11 5.34 41.08
N CYS A 262 -10.31 6.60 41.43
CA CYS A 262 -11.56 7.32 41.20
C CYS A 262 -11.31 8.47 40.21
N PRO A 263 -11.52 8.28 38.91
CA PRO A 263 -11.42 9.35 37.93
C PRO A 263 -12.60 10.34 38.08
N SER A 264 -12.38 11.59 37.68
CA SER A 264 -13.49 12.54 37.47
C SER A 264 -14.36 12.06 36.31
N THR A 265 -15.66 11.99 36.54
CA THR A 265 -16.65 11.56 35.53
C THR A 265 -17.63 12.67 35.23
N CYS A 266 -18.37 12.58 34.12
CA CYS A 266 -19.45 13.50 33.79
C CYS A 266 -20.56 13.60 34.86
N LEU A 267 -20.68 12.60 35.75
CA LEU A 267 -21.64 12.63 36.87
C LEU A 267 -21.04 13.18 38.16
N ASN A 268 -19.74 13.05 38.36
CA ASN A 268 -19.05 13.44 39.59
C ASN A 268 -17.64 13.95 39.28
N ILE A 269 -17.55 15.26 39.07
CA ILE A 269 -16.32 15.97 38.72
C ILE A 269 -15.34 15.98 39.91
N SER A 270 -15.86 15.96 41.15
CA SER A 270 -15.07 16.02 42.40
C SER A 270 -14.81 14.64 43.03
N ALA A 271 -14.97 13.54 42.28
CA ALA A 271 -14.79 12.17 42.79
C ALA A 271 -13.37 11.93 43.37
N VAL A 272 -12.37 12.68 42.88
CA VAL A 272 -10.97 12.60 43.31
C VAL A 272 -10.78 12.97 44.78
N ASP A 273 -11.62 13.85 45.34
CA ASP A 273 -11.46 14.39 46.71
C ASP A 273 -11.89 13.42 47.82
N SER A 274 -12.53 12.29 47.48
CA SER A 274 -13.20 11.38 48.43
C SER A 274 -12.71 9.92 48.36
N CYS A 275 -11.68 9.63 47.55
CA CYS A 275 -11.30 8.27 47.16
C CYS A 275 -10.24 7.63 48.08
N SER A 276 -10.20 6.29 48.09
CA SER A 276 -9.17 5.47 48.75
C SER A 276 -7.77 5.73 48.18
N SER A 277 -6.72 5.44 48.97
CA SER A 277 -5.32 5.82 48.72
C SER A 277 -4.51 4.87 47.81
N LEU A 278 -5.10 3.80 47.27
CA LEU A 278 -4.36 2.84 46.44
C LEU A 278 -4.42 3.21 44.94
N PRO A 279 -3.27 3.33 44.26
CA PRO A 279 -3.24 3.66 42.84
C PRO A 279 -3.75 2.50 41.97
N VAL A 280 -4.01 2.79 40.69
CA VAL A 280 -4.29 1.79 39.65
C VAL A 280 -3.54 2.15 38.37
N GLU A 281 -3.19 1.15 37.58
CA GLU A 281 -2.62 1.33 36.24
C GLU A 281 -3.74 1.53 35.20
N GLY A 282 -3.49 2.31 34.15
CA GLY A 282 -4.37 2.40 32.99
C GLY A 282 -4.32 3.73 32.26
N CYS A 283 -5.39 4.02 31.52
CA CYS A 283 -5.57 5.29 30.81
C CYS A 283 -6.38 6.27 31.67
N PHE A 284 -5.91 7.52 31.75
CA PHE A 284 -6.51 8.57 32.57
C PHE A 284 -6.73 9.83 31.73
N CYS A 285 -7.84 10.52 31.94
CA CYS A 285 -8.12 11.76 31.21
C CYS A 285 -7.04 12.83 31.46
N LYS A 286 -6.70 13.56 30.39
CA LYS A 286 -5.85 14.75 30.44
C LYS A 286 -6.56 15.85 31.24
N GLU A 287 -5.80 16.85 31.68
CA GLU A 287 -6.37 18.01 32.37
C GLU A 287 -7.41 18.71 31.46
N GLY A 288 -8.57 19.06 32.04
CA GLY A 288 -9.72 19.64 31.30
C GLY A 288 -10.67 18.61 30.66
N TYR A 289 -10.35 17.32 30.73
CA TYR A 289 -11.20 16.22 30.26
C TYR A 289 -11.75 15.42 31.44
N VAL A 290 -12.95 14.86 31.26
CA VAL A 290 -13.63 13.99 32.23
C VAL A 290 -14.12 12.72 31.56
N LEU A 291 -14.30 11.66 32.34
CA LEU A 291 -14.71 10.36 31.81
C LEU A 291 -16.21 10.33 31.51
N SER A 292 -16.55 9.94 30.28
CA SER A 292 -17.90 9.67 29.77
C SER A 292 -17.93 8.24 29.23
N GLY A 293 -18.45 7.28 30.02
CA GLY A 293 -18.28 5.86 29.73
C GLY A 293 -16.83 5.42 29.95
N ASP A 294 -16.17 5.06 28.86
CA ASP A 294 -14.77 4.66 28.73
C ASP A 294 -13.92 5.69 27.97
N ASN A 295 -14.53 6.79 27.53
CA ASN A 295 -13.89 7.83 26.73
C ASN A 295 -13.67 9.12 27.54
N CYS A 296 -12.60 9.84 27.24
CA CYS A 296 -12.31 11.14 27.84
C CYS A 296 -12.85 12.25 26.94
N VAL A 297 -13.80 13.03 27.46
CA VAL A 297 -14.43 14.14 26.73
C VAL A 297 -14.22 15.47 27.47
N PRO A 298 -14.20 16.61 26.77
CA PRO A 298 -14.30 17.90 27.44
C PRO A 298 -15.58 17.97 28.28
N GLU A 299 -15.56 18.69 29.40
CA GLU A 299 -16.73 18.84 30.29
C GLU A 299 -17.98 19.35 29.55
N SER A 300 -17.80 20.23 28.56
CA SER A 300 -18.87 20.75 27.70
C SER A 300 -19.56 19.69 26.84
N SER A 301 -18.92 18.53 26.65
CA SER A 301 -19.37 17.42 25.82
C SER A 301 -19.89 16.24 26.66
N CYS A 302 -20.17 16.46 27.95
CA CYS A 302 -20.84 15.47 28.79
C CYS A 302 -22.26 15.17 28.29
N GLY A 303 -22.68 13.92 28.48
CA GLY A 303 -23.98 13.41 28.07
C GLY A 303 -25.14 13.80 28.99
N CYS A 304 -26.15 12.93 29.06
CA CYS A 304 -27.42 13.17 29.70
C CYS A 304 -27.73 12.18 30.82
N LEU A 305 -28.54 12.60 31.79
CA LEU A 305 -29.16 11.74 32.79
C LEU A 305 -30.66 11.61 32.55
N ASP A 306 -31.14 10.38 32.38
CA ASP A 306 -32.57 10.13 32.23
C ASP A 306 -33.34 10.18 33.57
N GLU A 307 -34.65 9.94 33.51
CA GLU A 307 -35.53 9.92 34.68
C GLU A 307 -35.14 8.87 35.71
N LYS A 308 -34.54 7.76 35.27
CA LYS A 308 -34.05 6.65 36.12
C LYS A 308 -32.62 6.88 36.64
N LYS A 309 -32.03 8.05 36.36
CA LYS A 309 -30.64 8.40 36.69
C LYS A 309 -29.61 7.53 35.97
N GLN A 310 -29.95 6.99 34.80
CA GLN A 310 -29.01 6.31 33.93
C GLN A 310 -28.30 7.34 33.06
N TYR A 311 -26.99 7.15 32.90
CA TYR A 311 -26.16 8.01 32.08
C TYR A 311 -26.19 7.56 30.62
N HIS A 312 -26.41 8.50 29.71
CA HIS A 312 -26.37 8.32 28.27
C HIS A 312 -25.36 9.31 27.72
N GLN A 313 -24.41 8.85 26.91
CA GLN A 313 -23.36 9.71 26.36
C GLN A 313 -23.94 10.66 25.29
N LEU A 314 -23.24 11.75 24.96
CA LEU A 314 -23.70 12.74 23.98
C LEU A 314 -23.96 12.12 22.59
N ASP A 315 -25.13 12.39 21.99
CA ASP A 315 -25.65 11.81 20.74
C ASP A 315 -25.99 10.31 20.77
N GLU A 316 -25.93 9.68 21.95
CA GLU A 316 -26.46 8.33 22.14
C GLU A 316 -27.97 8.31 21.92
N SER A 317 -28.46 7.26 21.26
CA SER A 317 -29.90 7.05 21.07
C SER A 317 -30.32 5.68 21.59
N TRP A 318 -31.44 5.64 22.32
CA TRP A 318 -31.95 4.41 22.96
C TRP A 318 -33.48 4.37 22.99
N PHE A 319 -34.03 3.17 23.22
CA PHE A 319 -35.46 2.96 23.43
C PHE A 319 -35.82 2.99 24.91
N THR A 320 -36.89 3.69 25.28
CA THR A 320 -37.25 3.90 26.69
C THR A 320 -37.91 2.68 27.33
N SER A 321 -38.64 1.89 26.53
CA SER A 321 -39.39 0.72 27.01
C SER A 321 -39.86 -0.20 25.87
N TYR A 322 -40.17 -1.44 26.21
CA TYR A 322 -40.91 -2.36 25.33
C TYR A 322 -42.33 -1.79 25.07
N PRO A 323 -42.85 -1.75 23.83
CA PRO A 323 -42.34 -2.37 22.60
C PRO A 323 -41.65 -1.38 21.62
N CYS A 324 -40.65 -0.61 22.07
CA CYS A 324 -39.83 0.26 21.22
C CYS A 324 -40.61 1.40 20.52
N THR A 325 -41.61 1.95 21.21
CA THR A 325 -42.53 2.98 20.66
C THR A 325 -42.00 4.42 20.74
N GLU A 326 -40.88 4.61 21.44
CA GLU A 326 -40.26 5.91 21.69
C GLU A 326 -38.75 5.72 21.70
N ARG A 327 -38.07 6.50 20.84
CA ARG A 327 -36.62 6.55 20.75
C ARG A 327 -36.15 7.92 21.22
N CYS A 328 -35.28 7.93 22.21
CA CYS A 328 -34.68 9.14 22.76
C CYS A 328 -33.24 9.28 22.31
N THR A 329 -32.78 10.52 22.14
CA THR A 329 -31.39 10.85 21.86
C THR A 329 -30.90 11.88 22.87
N CYS A 330 -29.70 11.67 23.40
CA CYS A 330 -29.04 12.64 24.26
C CYS A 330 -28.42 13.76 23.39
N LYS A 331 -28.76 15.01 23.69
CA LYS A 331 -28.24 16.22 23.05
C LYS A 331 -27.48 17.08 24.04
N ALA A 332 -26.74 18.05 23.50
CA ALA A 332 -25.91 18.94 24.28
C ALA A 332 -26.69 19.64 25.42
N ASN A 333 -25.97 20.01 26.47
CA ASN A 333 -26.52 20.62 27.69
C ASN A 333 -27.51 19.71 28.45
N ASN A 334 -27.29 18.39 28.48
CA ASN A 334 -28.13 17.42 29.19
C ASN A 334 -29.60 17.47 28.72
N THR A 335 -29.82 17.63 27.41
CA THR A 335 -31.16 17.68 26.80
C THR A 335 -31.48 16.32 26.21
N ILE A 336 -32.61 15.71 26.58
CA ILE A 336 -33.04 14.44 25.98
C ILE A 336 -34.21 14.73 25.03
N GLU A 337 -34.02 14.41 23.75
CA GLU A 337 -35.04 14.56 22.71
C GLU A 337 -35.62 13.20 22.36
N CYS A 338 -36.91 13.00 22.58
CA CYS A 338 -37.59 11.74 22.29
C CYS A 338 -38.58 11.90 21.15
N THR A 339 -38.57 10.95 20.22
CA THR A 339 -39.47 10.89 19.08
C THR A 339 -40.24 9.57 19.06
N PRO A 340 -41.52 9.57 18.64
CA PRO A 340 -42.23 8.33 18.38
C PRO A 340 -41.46 7.45 17.40
N TRP A 341 -41.43 6.15 17.64
CA TRP A 341 -40.75 5.16 16.80
C TRP A 341 -41.62 3.92 16.64
N GLU A 342 -41.42 3.20 15.56
CA GLU A 342 -42.00 1.88 15.32
C GLU A 342 -40.93 1.03 14.64
N CYS A 343 -40.73 -0.19 15.14
CA CYS A 343 -39.81 -1.12 14.49
C CYS A 343 -40.28 -1.40 13.05
N GLY A 344 -39.35 -1.61 12.13
CA GLY A 344 -39.68 -1.95 10.75
C GLY A 344 -40.48 -3.25 10.64
N ASP A 345 -41.10 -3.48 9.48
CA ASP A 345 -41.98 -4.62 9.23
C ASP A 345 -41.33 -6.01 9.47
N ARG A 346 -39.99 -6.05 9.48
CA ARG A 346 -39.16 -7.25 9.69
C ARG A 346 -38.27 -7.17 10.93
N GLU A 347 -38.56 -6.24 11.82
CA GLU A 347 -37.87 -6.08 13.09
C GLU A 347 -38.81 -6.43 14.25
N GLU A 348 -38.26 -7.05 15.28
CA GLU A 348 -38.96 -7.26 16.54
C GLU A 348 -38.27 -6.46 17.65
N CYS A 349 -39.07 -5.70 18.41
CA CYS A 349 -38.58 -5.05 19.61
C CYS A 349 -38.20 -6.10 20.65
N SER A 350 -36.90 -6.27 20.87
CA SER A 350 -36.37 -7.29 21.78
C SER A 350 -35.11 -6.79 22.47
N VAL A 351 -34.66 -7.53 23.48
CA VAL A 351 -33.39 -7.27 24.16
C VAL A 351 -32.37 -8.27 23.60
N GLN A 352 -31.36 -7.78 22.88
CA GLN A 352 -30.21 -8.55 22.42
C GLN A 352 -28.95 -7.97 23.05
N ASP A 353 -28.09 -8.83 23.62
CA ASP A 353 -26.89 -8.44 24.38
C ASP A 353 -27.10 -7.36 25.46
N GLY A 354 -28.30 -7.35 26.04
CA GLY A 354 -28.74 -6.39 27.05
C GLY A 354 -29.24 -5.06 26.50
N VAL A 355 -29.19 -4.83 25.19
CA VAL A 355 -29.68 -3.60 24.55
C VAL A 355 -31.10 -3.81 24.03
N LEU A 356 -32.04 -3.00 24.53
CA LEU A 356 -33.39 -2.93 23.98
C LEU A 356 -33.35 -2.21 22.64
N GLY A 357 -33.78 -2.87 21.58
CA GLY A 357 -33.76 -2.34 20.23
C GLY A 357 -34.77 -3.01 19.32
N CYS A 358 -34.98 -2.41 18.15
CA CYS A 358 -35.58 -3.10 17.02
C CYS A 358 -34.50 -3.96 16.41
N HIS A 359 -34.67 -5.28 16.50
CA HIS A 359 -33.68 -6.24 16.01
C HIS A 359 -34.31 -7.11 14.93
N SER A 360 -33.59 -7.32 13.84
CA SER A 360 -33.99 -8.23 12.77
C SER A 360 -33.11 -9.47 12.71
N ASN A 361 -33.71 -10.63 12.43
CA ASN A 361 -32.95 -11.82 12.06
C ASN A 361 -32.71 -11.81 10.55
N GLY A 362 -31.65 -11.11 10.13
CA GLY A 362 -31.18 -11.17 8.75
C GLY A 362 -30.60 -9.87 8.23
N GLN A 363 -29.90 -10.01 7.13
CA GLN A 363 -29.27 -8.94 6.37
C GLN A 363 -29.40 -9.28 4.88
N ALA A 364 -29.32 -8.28 4.02
CA ALA A 364 -29.20 -8.47 2.59
C ALA A 364 -27.92 -7.81 2.10
N THR A 365 -27.24 -8.46 1.15
CA THR A 365 -25.96 -7.99 0.63
C THR A 365 -26.09 -7.71 -0.85
N CYS A 366 -25.81 -6.47 -1.25
CA CYS A 366 -25.55 -6.09 -2.63
C CYS A 366 -24.05 -6.26 -2.92
N GLN A 367 -23.72 -6.75 -4.12
CA GLN A 367 -22.33 -6.97 -4.53
C GLN A 367 -22.04 -6.28 -5.85
N VAL A 368 -20.84 -5.72 -5.96
CA VAL A 368 -20.27 -5.22 -7.22
C VAL A 368 -18.97 -5.97 -7.45
N ALA A 369 -18.83 -6.63 -8.60
CA ALA A 369 -17.73 -7.53 -8.88
C ALA A 369 -17.30 -7.49 -10.34
N GLY A 370 -16.00 -7.57 -10.60
CA GLY A 370 -15.48 -7.68 -11.97
C GLY A 370 -15.70 -6.39 -12.75
N ASP A 371 -16.17 -6.51 -13.99
CA ASP A 371 -16.03 -5.47 -15.01
C ASP A 371 -17.19 -4.48 -15.31
N PRO A 372 -18.02 -3.95 -14.39
CA PRO A 372 -18.57 -4.47 -13.15
C PRO A 372 -19.95 -5.11 -13.38
N HIS A 373 -20.15 -6.19 -12.65
CA HIS A 373 -21.43 -6.87 -12.51
C HIS A 373 -22.01 -6.56 -11.14
N TYR A 374 -23.32 -6.34 -11.13
CA TYR A 374 -24.07 -5.99 -9.95
C TYR A 374 -24.99 -7.14 -9.57
N PHE A 375 -25.02 -7.45 -8.28
CA PHE A 375 -26.01 -8.31 -7.66
C PHE A 375 -26.74 -7.47 -6.62
N THR A 376 -28.03 -7.21 -6.87
CA THR A 376 -28.87 -6.39 -5.97
C THR A 376 -29.18 -7.12 -4.66
N PHE A 377 -29.76 -6.40 -3.71
CA PHE A 377 -30.19 -6.98 -2.43
C PHE A 377 -31.18 -8.14 -2.60
N ASP A 378 -32.00 -8.12 -3.65
CA ASP A 378 -33.01 -9.16 -3.93
C ASP A 378 -32.51 -10.20 -4.95
N GLY A 379 -31.20 -10.22 -5.22
CA GLY A 379 -30.51 -11.23 -6.02
C GLY A 379 -30.61 -11.04 -7.54
N LYS A 380 -31.06 -9.86 -8.01
CA LYS A 380 -31.05 -9.54 -9.45
C LYS A 380 -29.62 -9.29 -9.90
N LYS A 381 -29.14 -10.10 -10.85
CA LYS A 381 -27.89 -9.87 -11.57
C LYS A 381 -28.13 -8.94 -12.78
N TYR A 382 -27.27 -7.97 -12.98
CA TYR A 382 -27.17 -7.20 -14.23
C TYR A 382 -25.73 -6.67 -14.45
N THR A 383 -25.45 -6.18 -15.65
CA THR A 383 -24.11 -5.70 -16.05
C THR A 383 -24.19 -4.25 -16.53
N PHE A 384 -23.26 -3.39 -16.09
CA PHE A 384 -23.30 -1.97 -16.46
C PHE A 384 -21.90 -1.35 -16.57
N MET A 385 -21.58 -0.79 -17.74
CA MET A 385 -20.21 -0.39 -18.16
C MET A 385 -19.97 1.12 -18.14
N GLY A 386 -20.67 1.87 -17.29
CA GLY A 386 -20.48 3.32 -17.19
C GLY A 386 -19.25 3.67 -16.34
N THR A 387 -18.53 4.75 -16.68
CA THR A 387 -17.28 5.20 -16.00
C THR A 387 -17.45 6.42 -15.09
N CYS A 388 -18.68 6.68 -14.64
CA CYS A 388 -19.00 7.81 -13.77
C CYS A 388 -19.13 7.37 -12.31
N THR A 389 -19.49 8.33 -11.47
CA THR A 389 -19.97 8.11 -10.11
C THR A 389 -21.47 7.85 -10.12
N TYR A 390 -21.87 6.73 -9.52
CA TYR A 390 -23.25 6.28 -9.47
C TYR A 390 -23.73 6.05 -8.05
N THR A 391 -25.03 6.31 -7.82
CA THR A 391 -25.69 6.05 -6.55
C THR A 391 -26.00 4.57 -6.42
N LEU A 392 -25.29 3.87 -5.53
CA LEU A 392 -25.50 2.46 -5.26
C LEU A 392 -26.64 2.25 -4.28
N VAL A 393 -26.64 3.03 -3.19
CA VAL A 393 -27.66 3.00 -2.15
C VAL A 393 -27.93 4.43 -1.69
N GLU A 394 -29.20 4.82 -1.68
CA GLU A 394 -29.70 6.03 -1.04
C GLU A 394 -30.98 5.70 -0.26
N VAL A 395 -31.15 6.31 0.91
CA VAL A 395 -32.35 6.12 1.73
C VAL A 395 -33.42 7.11 1.28
N VAL A 396 -34.54 6.60 0.75
CA VAL A 396 -35.71 7.40 0.34
C VAL A 396 -36.74 7.58 1.42
N ASN A 397 -36.78 6.64 2.37
CA ASN A 397 -37.70 6.65 3.48
C ASN A 397 -36.94 6.55 4.79
N ASN A 398 -36.73 7.71 5.42
CA ASN A 398 -35.98 7.81 6.67
C ASN A 398 -36.81 7.40 7.90
N ASN A 399 -38.03 6.88 7.71
CA ASN A 399 -38.83 6.39 8.82
C ASN A 399 -38.13 5.21 9.48
N SER A 400 -37.81 5.38 10.75
CA SER A 400 -37.20 4.35 11.58
C SER A 400 -35.84 3.83 11.08
N VAL A 401 -35.04 4.62 10.33
CA VAL A 401 -33.67 4.25 9.89
C VAL A 401 -32.74 5.46 9.88
N ILE A 402 -31.42 5.22 9.89
CA ILE A 402 -30.40 6.27 9.79
C ILE A 402 -30.11 6.54 8.30
N PRO A 403 -30.16 7.80 7.83
CA PRO A 403 -29.82 8.13 6.45
C PRO A 403 -28.36 7.80 6.14
N ILE A 404 -28.14 7.12 5.03
CA ILE A 404 -26.81 6.78 4.49
C ILE A 404 -26.87 6.82 2.97
N THR A 405 -25.81 7.33 2.35
CA THR A 405 -25.64 7.31 0.89
C THR A 405 -24.33 6.62 0.56
N ILE A 406 -24.38 5.63 -0.33
CA ILE A 406 -23.22 4.90 -0.81
C ILE A 406 -23.12 5.08 -2.31
N LEU A 407 -21.99 5.61 -2.77
CA LEU A 407 -21.70 5.88 -4.16
C LEU A 407 -20.52 5.02 -4.63
N GLY A 408 -20.59 4.55 -5.86
CA GLY A 408 -19.50 3.81 -6.52
C GLY A 408 -19.03 4.58 -7.74
N LYS A 409 -17.71 4.81 -7.83
CA LYS A 409 -17.08 5.42 -8.99
C LYS A 409 -16.39 4.34 -9.82
N ASN A 410 -16.78 4.23 -11.08
CA ASN A 410 -16.17 3.29 -12.02
C ASN A 410 -15.17 3.99 -12.94
N GLU A 411 -14.26 3.25 -13.54
CA GLU A 411 -13.34 3.75 -14.58
C GLU A 411 -12.96 2.66 -15.60
N ASP A 412 -12.47 3.03 -16.77
CA ASP A 412 -11.93 2.08 -17.76
C ASP A 412 -10.66 1.38 -17.22
N ARG A 413 -10.58 0.06 -17.38
CA ARG A 413 -9.41 -0.74 -17.00
C ARG A 413 -8.65 -1.24 -18.22
N GLY A 414 -7.80 -0.36 -18.76
CA GLY A 414 -6.89 -0.64 -19.87
C GLY A 414 -7.54 -0.79 -21.24
N LEU A 415 -8.84 -1.09 -21.28
CA LEU A 415 -9.69 -1.19 -22.45
C LEU A 415 -10.93 -0.31 -22.25
N ARG A 416 -11.32 0.42 -23.30
CA ARG A 416 -12.59 1.15 -23.28
C ARG A 416 -13.76 0.16 -23.23
N GLY A 417 -14.69 0.39 -22.31
CA GLY A 417 -15.88 -0.43 -22.15
C GLY A 417 -15.68 -1.71 -21.34
N ALA A 418 -14.51 -1.87 -20.70
CA ALA A 418 -14.29 -2.81 -19.60
C ALA A 418 -14.00 -1.96 -18.36
N THR A 419 -15.03 -1.77 -17.52
CA THR A 419 -14.99 -0.78 -16.44
C THR A 419 -14.82 -1.44 -15.09
N TYR A 420 -14.19 -0.81 -14.11
CA TYR A 420 -13.98 -1.38 -12.78
C TYR A 420 -14.22 -0.34 -11.71
N LEU A 421 -14.56 -0.81 -10.51
CA LEU A 421 -14.73 0.06 -9.35
C LEU A 421 -13.37 0.71 -8.99
N LYS A 422 -13.34 2.05 -8.99
CA LYS A 422 -12.18 2.87 -8.65
C LYS A 422 -12.21 3.28 -7.19
N GLU A 423 -13.33 3.85 -6.76
CA GLU A 423 -13.53 4.40 -5.42
C GLU A 423 -14.97 4.17 -4.93
N VAL A 424 -15.12 4.07 -3.61
CA VAL A 424 -16.42 3.98 -2.92
C VAL A 424 -16.54 5.15 -1.96
N TYR A 425 -17.62 5.92 -2.06
CA TYR A 425 -17.93 7.00 -1.13
C TYR A 425 -19.07 6.59 -0.21
N ILE A 426 -18.90 6.79 1.10
CA ILE A 426 -19.90 6.48 2.12
C ILE A 426 -20.16 7.77 2.91
N ASP A 427 -21.36 8.32 2.73
CA ASP A 427 -21.81 9.51 3.43
C ASP A 427 -22.74 9.11 4.58
N VAL A 428 -22.28 9.32 5.81
CA VAL A 428 -23.00 8.94 7.05
C VAL A 428 -22.55 9.84 8.19
N TYR A 429 -23.44 10.17 9.13
CA TYR A 429 -23.13 11.04 10.28
C TYR A 429 -22.51 12.41 9.92
N GLY A 430 -22.77 12.92 8.71
CA GLY A 430 -22.22 14.19 8.24
C GLY A 430 -20.72 14.15 7.87
N VAL A 431 -20.14 12.95 7.77
CA VAL A 431 -18.78 12.72 7.27
C VAL A 431 -18.82 11.93 5.96
N ARG A 432 -17.78 12.10 5.14
CA ARG A 432 -17.54 11.29 3.94
C ARG A 432 -16.34 10.39 4.15
N ILE A 433 -16.55 9.08 4.01
CA ILE A 433 -15.49 8.07 3.97
C ILE A 433 -15.28 7.71 2.49
N SER A 434 -14.04 7.79 2.01
CA SER A 434 -13.67 7.35 0.66
C SER A 434 -12.75 6.14 0.75
N LEU A 435 -13.19 5.01 0.21
CA LEU A 435 -12.37 3.81 0.06
C LEU A 435 -11.79 3.80 -1.35
N GLN A 436 -10.47 3.78 -1.47
CA GLN A 436 -9.72 3.92 -2.72
C GLN A 436 -8.96 2.63 -3.05
N LYS A 437 -8.42 2.55 -4.27
CA LYS A 437 -7.51 1.46 -4.66
C LYS A 437 -6.34 1.28 -3.72
N SER A 438 -5.76 0.08 -3.75
CA SER A 438 -4.62 -0.30 -2.89
C SER A 438 -4.92 -0.03 -1.42
N GLN A 439 -6.20 -0.23 -1.04
CA GLN A 439 -6.72 -0.08 0.32
C GLN A 439 -6.50 1.33 0.93
N GLY A 440 -6.47 2.37 0.10
CA GLY A 440 -6.42 3.75 0.58
C GLY A 440 -7.73 4.18 1.25
N ILE A 441 -7.65 4.94 2.34
CA ILE A 441 -8.83 5.41 3.08
C ILE A 441 -8.70 6.91 3.33
N LEU A 442 -9.74 7.66 2.94
CA LEU A 442 -9.87 9.07 3.27
C LEU A 442 -11.09 9.29 4.18
N LEU A 443 -10.93 10.09 5.22
CA LEU A 443 -12.03 10.61 6.04
C LEU A 443 -12.08 12.13 5.85
N ASN A 444 -13.15 12.65 5.24
CA ASN A 444 -13.27 14.06 4.87
C ASN A 444 -12.06 14.60 4.08
N ASN A 445 -11.58 13.81 3.11
CA ASN A 445 -10.39 14.04 2.29
C ASN A 445 -9.05 13.94 3.02
N GLU A 446 -8.98 13.56 4.29
CA GLU A 446 -7.73 13.32 5.02
C GLU A 446 -7.38 11.82 5.03
N ARG A 447 -6.12 11.46 4.78
CA ARG A 447 -5.64 10.08 4.80
C ARG A 447 -5.71 9.54 6.22
N VAL A 448 -6.36 8.38 6.38
CA VAL A 448 -6.42 7.64 7.65
C VAL A 448 -5.95 6.20 7.45
N TYR A 449 -5.59 5.55 8.55
CA TYR A 449 -5.08 4.18 8.57
C TYR A 449 -5.89 3.34 9.56
N THR A 450 -6.03 2.05 9.26
CA THR A 450 -6.76 1.09 10.11
C THR A 450 -5.90 0.54 11.26
N PRO A 451 -6.51 0.12 12.38
CA PRO A 451 -7.92 0.29 12.72
C PRO A 451 -8.20 1.73 13.19
N LEU A 452 -9.34 2.27 12.76
CA LEU A 452 -9.86 3.55 13.20
C LEU A 452 -11.15 3.33 14.00
N GLU A 453 -11.08 3.62 15.29
CA GLU A 453 -12.19 3.51 16.23
C GLU A 453 -12.40 4.84 16.96
N ASN A 454 -13.66 5.17 17.26
CA ASN A 454 -14.06 6.33 18.06
C ASN A 454 -13.67 7.72 17.53
N ARG A 455 -13.11 7.83 16.31
CA ARG A 455 -12.89 9.13 15.64
C ARG A 455 -14.22 9.77 15.24
N VAL A 456 -15.17 8.95 14.79
CA VAL A 456 -16.59 9.32 14.65
C VAL A 456 -17.38 8.27 15.42
N ARG A 457 -18.25 8.71 16.34
CA ARG A 457 -19.02 7.80 17.18
C ARG A 457 -19.93 6.93 16.30
N GLY A 458 -19.95 5.62 16.58
CA GLY A 458 -20.78 4.67 15.85
C GLY A 458 -20.17 4.19 14.53
N LEU A 459 -18.91 4.53 14.23
CA LEU A 459 -18.18 4.06 13.05
C LEU A 459 -16.89 3.34 13.46
N ILE A 460 -16.66 2.17 12.84
CA ILE A 460 -15.43 1.39 12.94
C ILE A 460 -14.92 1.18 11.52
N ILE A 461 -13.64 1.50 11.29
CA ILE A 461 -12.97 1.21 10.01
C ILE A 461 -11.78 0.30 10.29
N GLY A 462 -11.81 -0.91 9.76
CA GLY A 462 -10.79 -1.93 9.98
C GLY A 462 -10.36 -2.62 8.69
N SER A 463 -9.33 -3.45 8.78
CA SER A 463 -8.90 -4.34 7.70
C SER A 463 -9.14 -5.78 8.12
N VAL A 464 -9.86 -6.54 7.29
CA VAL A 464 -10.22 -7.93 7.55
C VAL A 464 -9.93 -8.75 6.29
N GLY A 465 -8.94 -9.64 6.38
CA GLY A 465 -8.43 -10.39 5.24
C GLY A 465 -7.99 -9.46 4.09
N ARG A 466 -8.68 -9.54 2.95
CA ARG A 466 -8.43 -8.71 1.77
C ARG A 466 -9.21 -7.38 1.75
N PHE A 467 -10.15 -7.19 2.67
CA PHE A 467 -11.08 -6.07 2.62
C PHE A 467 -10.70 -4.98 3.61
N ILE A 468 -10.92 -3.73 3.20
CA ILE A 468 -11.24 -2.66 4.14
C ILE A 468 -12.72 -2.76 4.47
N VAL A 469 -13.04 -2.73 5.76
CA VAL A 469 -14.39 -2.89 6.30
C VAL A 469 -14.79 -1.63 7.05
N VAL A 470 -15.91 -1.03 6.64
CA VAL A 470 -16.59 0.05 7.37
C VAL A 470 -17.82 -0.55 8.02
N GLU A 471 -17.88 -0.52 9.34
CA GLU A 471 -19.00 -1.00 10.13
C GLU A 471 -19.64 0.15 10.91
N THR A 472 -20.97 0.19 10.89
CA THR A 472 -21.77 1.17 11.62
C THR A 472 -22.45 0.52 12.82
N ASP A 473 -22.71 1.31 13.86
CA ASP A 473 -23.45 0.88 15.06
C ASP A 473 -24.94 0.57 14.84
N PHE A 474 -25.46 0.85 13.64
CA PHE A 474 -26.81 0.47 13.20
C PHE A 474 -26.81 -0.70 12.20
N GLY A 475 -25.68 -1.38 11.99
CA GLY A 475 -25.62 -2.66 11.31
C GLY A 475 -25.37 -2.63 9.81
N VAL A 476 -25.11 -1.45 9.21
CA VAL A 476 -24.61 -1.37 7.83
C VAL A 476 -23.11 -1.70 7.80
N ILE A 477 -22.73 -2.59 6.90
CA ILE A 477 -21.36 -3.04 6.68
C ILE A 477 -21.00 -2.83 5.22
N VAL A 478 -19.90 -2.13 4.94
CA VAL A 478 -19.36 -1.95 3.59
C VAL A 478 -17.95 -2.54 3.54
N LYS A 479 -17.73 -3.51 2.65
CA LYS A 479 -16.41 -4.12 2.43
C LYS A 479 -15.91 -3.80 1.03
N TYR A 480 -14.67 -3.35 0.91
CA TYR A 480 -14.03 -3.11 -0.39
C TYR A 480 -12.63 -3.70 -0.41
N ASP A 481 -12.30 -4.50 -1.43
CA ASP A 481 -11.00 -5.16 -1.54
C ASP A 481 -9.87 -4.24 -2.03
N GLY A 482 -10.20 -3.00 -2.38
CA GLY A 482 -9.24 -2.04 -2.93
C GLY A 482 -8.93 -2.25 -4.41
N ASN A 483 -9.73 -3.04 -5.14
CA ASN A 483 -9.47 -3.34 -6.56
C ASN A 483 -10.73 -3.48 -7.42
N HIS A 484 -11.64 -4.41 -7.10
CA HIS A 484 -12.79 -4.72 -7.96
C HIS A 484 -14.01 -5.30 -7.24
N HIS A 485 -13.92 -5.64 -5.95
CA HIS A 485 -14.99 -6.33 -5.23
C HIS A 485 -15.49 -5.45 -4.07
N LEU A 486 -16.78 -5.12 -4.12
CA LEU A 486 -17.50 -4.37 -3.10
C LEU A 486 -18.70 -5.18 -2.60
N GLU A 487 -18.84 -5.29 -1.28
CA GLU A 487 -20.02 -5.82 -0.60
C GLU A 487 -20.67 -4.71 0.22
N ILE A 488 -21.96 -4.45 0.01
CA ILE A 488 -22.77 -3.55 0.83
C ILE A 488 -23.83 -4.41 1.51
N THR A 489 -23.79 -4.48 2.83
CA THR A 489 -24.74 -5.27 3.62
C THR A 489 -25.64 -4.35 4.43
N LEU A 490 -26.94 -4.47 4.23
CA LEU A 490 -27.97 -3.72 4.95
C LEU A 490 -28.75 -4.64 5.90
N PRO A 491 -29.05 -4.18 7.13
CA PRO A 491 -29.97 -4.88 8.01
C PRO A 491 -31.41 -4.76 7.49
N GLN A 492 -32.29 -5.69 7.87
CA GLN A 492 -33.70 -5.70 7.40
C GLN A 492 -34.51 -4.46 7.83
N SER A 493 -33.99 -3.63 8.73
CA SER A 493 -34.56 -2.32 9.06
C SER A 493 -34.70 -1.38 7.85
N TYR A 494 -33.86 -1.58 6.82
CA TYR A 494 -33.86 -0.86 5.54
C TYR A 494 -34.77 -1.48 4.47
N PHE A 495 -35.48 -2.56 4.78
CA PHE A 495 -36.38 -3.25 3.85
C PHE A 495 -37.39 -2.27 3.24
N SER A 496 -37.41 -2.17 1.91
CA SER A 496 -38.24 -1.26 1.11
C SER A 496 -38.06 0.24 1.42
N LYS A 497 -36.90 0.65 1.95
CA LYS A 497 -36.59 2.07 2.29
C LYS A 497 -35.44 2.67 1.50
N VAL A 498 -34.80 1.87 0.66
CA VAL A 498 -33.65 2.27 -0.15
C VAL A 498 -33.99 2.22 -1.64
N HIS A 499 -33.19 2.91 -2.43
CA HIS A 499 -33.15 2.78 -3.88
C HIS A 499 -31.72 3.01 -4.38
N GLY A 500 -31.46 2.71 -5.64
CA GLY A 500 -30.16 2.89 -6.28
C GLY A 500 -29.83 1.71 -7.17
N MET A 501 -28.57 1.64 -7.61
CA MET A 501 -28.08 0.52 -8.41
C MET A 501 -28.12 -0.83 -7.66
N CYS A 502 -28.20 -0.84 -6.33
CA CYS A 502 -28.39 -2.06 -5.54
C CYS A 502 -29.85 -2.51 -5.41
N GLY A 503 -30.78 -1.89 -6.14
CA GLY A 503 -32.21 -2.21 -6.07
C GLY A 503 -32.93 -1.48 -4.93
N ASN A 504 -34.13 -1.96 -4.57
CA ASN A 504 -34.97 -1.32 -3.56
C ASN A 504 -35.15 -2.14 -2.26
N PHE A 505 -34.58 -3.36 -2.23
CA PHE A 505 -34.57 -4.26 -1.09
C PHE A 505 -35.97 -4.61 -0.58
N ASN A 506 -36.79 -5.23 -1.43
CA ASN A 506 -38.18 -5.61 -1.11
C ASN A 506 -38.48 -7.11 -1.34
N ASP A 507 -37.44 -7.93 -1.49
CA ASP A 507 -37.48 -9.36 -1.90
C ASP A 507 -38.07 -9.61 -3.30
N ASN A 508 -38.12 -8.61 -4.18
CA ASN A 508 -38.65 -8.72 -5.55
C ASN A 508 -37.64 -8.25 -6.61
N GLY A 509 -36.68 -9.10 -6.95
CA GLY A 509 -35.67 -8.79 -7.97
C GLY A 509 -36.18 -8.49 -9.39
N GLU A 510 -37.48 -8.66 -9.68
CA GLU A 510 -38.08 -8.26 -10.96
C GLU A 510 -38.33 -6.74 -11.05
N ASP A 511 -38.33 -6.02 -9.93
CA ASP A 511 -38.53 -4.56 -9.91
C ASP A 511 -37.29 -3.71 -9.58
N ASP A 512 -36.17 -4.38 -9.34
CA ASP A 512 -34.90 -3.76 -8.95
C ASP A 512 -34.31 -2.84 -10.04
N LEU A 513 -34.57 -3.15 -11.32
CA LEU A 513 -34.11 -2.34 -12.46
C LEU A 513 -35.09 -1.20 -12.78
N SER A 514 -35.49 -0.47 -11.74
CA SER A 514 -36.40 0.67 -11.86
C SER A 514 -35.65 2.00 -11.82
N LEU A 515 -36.05 2.92 -12.71
CA LEU A 515 -35.62 4.31 -12.66
C LEU A 515 -36.04 4.97 -11.33
N PRO A 516 -35.48 6.14 -10.96
CA PRO A 516 -35.94 6.89 -9.78
C PRO A 516 -37.45 7.21 -9.76
N ASN A 517 -38.12 7.17 -10.92
CA ASN A 517 -39.57 7.36 -11.04
C ASN A 517 -40.40 6.05 -10.96
N GLY A 518 -39.77 4.91 -10.72
CA GLY A 518 -40.38 3.58 -10.59
C GLY A 518 -40.62 2.82 -11.91
N THR A 519 -40.12 3.32 -13.06
CA THR A 519 -40.30 2.65 -14.36
C THR A 519 -39.24 1.58 -14.59
N LEU A 520 -39.64 0.37 -14.97
CA LEU A 520 -38.72 -0.71 -15.36
C LEU A 520 -38.12 -0.47 -16.75
N VAL A 521 -36.81 -0.65 -16.87
CA VAL A 521 -36.04 -0.36 -18.10
C VAL A 521 -34.94 -1.40 -18.34
N SER A 522 -34.19 -1.26 -19.43
CA SER A 522 -32.98 -2.08 -19.67
C SER A 522 -31.83 -1.67 -18.74
N ASP A 523 -30.86 -2.57 -18.58
CA ASP A 523 -29.68 -2.42 -17.73
C ASP A 523 -28.94 -1.10 -17.97
N THR A 524 -28.70 -0.74 -19.23
CA THR A 524 -28.03 0.51 -19.62
C THR A 524 -28.85 1.75 -19.30
N GLN A 525 -30.17 1.72 -19.51
CA GLN A 525 -31.05 2.84 -19.15
C GLN A 525 -31.16 3.00 -17.64
N PHE A 526 -31.20 1.89 -16.91
CA PHE A 526 -31.22 1.84 -15.45
C PHE A 526 -29.95 2.47 -14.87
N GLY A 527 -28.77 1.92 -15.18
CA GLY A 527 -27.50 2.41 -14.60
C GLY A 527 -27.22 3.88 -14.94
N ASN A 528 -27.46 4.30 -16.19
CA ASN A 528 -27.28 5.70 -16.59
C ASN A 528 -28.20 6.67 -15.83
N SER A 529 -29.36 6.22 -15.36
CA SER A 529 -30.29 7.05 -14.60
C SER A 529 -29.86 7.33 -13.16
N TRP A 530 -28.91 6.56 -12.63
CA TRP A 530 -28.36 6.69 -11.28
C TRP A 530 -27.02 7.44 -11.24
N LYS A 531 -26.63 8.06 -12.37
CA LYS A 531 -25.46 8.93 -12.43
C LYS A 531 -25.64 10.15 -11.51
N VAL A 532 -24.62 10.48 -10.72
CA VAL A 532 -24.59 11.69 -9.89
C VAL A 532 -24.46 12.94 -10.78
N GLU A 533 -25.33 13.93 -10.61
CA GLU A 533 -25.39 15.13 -11.47
C GLU A 533 -24.12 15.99 -11.43
N GLU A 534 -23.41 16.00 -10.30
CA GLU A 534 -22.21 16.81 -10.07
C GLU A 534 -20.90 16.14 -10.52
N ASP A 535 -20.95 15.00 -11.20
CA ASP A 535 -19.73 14.34 -11.69
C ASP A 535 -19.10 15.12 -12.86
N SER A 536 -18.11 15.95 -12.54
CA SER A 536 -17.38 16.82 -13.46
C SER A 536 -16.16 16.16 -14.13
N ASP A 537 -15.95 14.87 -13.92
CA ASP A 537 -14.79 14.18 -14.43
C ASP A 537 -14.78 14.12 -15.96
N ALA A 538 -13.65 14.51 -16.57
CA ALA A 538 -13.44 14.45 -18.01
C ALA A 538 -13.52 13.02 -18.59
N GLY A 539 -13.39 12.00 -17.73
CA GLY A 539 -13.46 10.57 -18.08
C GLY A 539 -14.84 9.90 -17.90
N CYS A 540 -15.86 10.64 -17.46
CA CYS A 540 -17.19 10.09 -17.22
C CYS A 540 -17.96 9.87 -18.53
N LEU A 541 -18.25 8.60 -18.84
CA LEU A 541 -18.98 8.14 -20.01
C LEU A 541 -20.17 7.25 -19.62
N PRO A 542 -21.35 7.44 -20.26
CA PRO A 542 -22.50 6.57 -20.05
C PRO A 542 -22.32 5.21 -20.74
N ASP A 543 -23.02 4.18 -20.26
CA ASP A 543 -23.11 2.90 -20.96
C ASP A 543 -24.12 2.99 -22.11
N LEU A 544 -23.66 2.75 -23.34
CA LEU A 544 -24.47 2.83 -24.55
C LEU A 544 -24.63 1.47 -25.25
N ARG A 545 -24.30 0.36 -24.59
CA ARG A 545 -24.42 -0.98 -25.17
C ARG A 545 -25.89 -1.32 -25.48
N GLU A 546 -26.08 -2.02 -26.60
CA GLU A 546 -27.40 -2.51 -27.02
C GLU A 546 -27.73 -3.87 -26.40
N ASP A 547 -26.73 -4.70 -26.10
CA ASP A 547 -26.86 -6.00 -25.46
C ASP A 547 -25.65 -6.34 -24.56
N ASP A 548 -25.82 -7.34 -23.69
CA ASP A 548 -24.82 -7.83 -22.73
C ASP A 548 -24.06 -9.08 -23.20
N SER A 549 -23.97 -9.31 -24.51
CA SER A 549 -23.26 -10.47 -25.05
C SER A 549 -21.76 -10.36 -24.76
N PRO A 550 -21.12 -11.45 -24.30
CA PRO A 550 -19.67 -11.50 -24.17
C PRO A 550 -18.97 -11.16 -25.50
N PRO A 551 -17.91 -10.33 -25.51
CA PRO A 551 -17.21 -9.89 -26.73
C PRO A 551 -16.33 -10.98 -27.36
N CYS A 552 -16.61 -12.27 -27.10
CA CYS A 552 -15.74 -13.37 -27.52
C CYS A 552 -15.73 -13.56 -29.04
N THR A 553 -14.56 -13.84 -29.60
CA THR A 553 -14.47 -14.46 -30.93
C THR A 553 -14.97 -15.91 -30.88
N ALA A 554 -15.50 -16.41 -32.01
CA ALA A 554 -15.99 -17.79 -32.10
C ALA A 554 -14.89 -18.85 -31.85
N GLU A 555 -13.62 -18.49 -32.04
CA GLU A 555 -12.47 -19.38 -31.81
C GLU A 555 -12.07 -19.47 -30.33
N ASN A 556 -12.07 -18.36 -29.60
CA ASN A 556 -11.57 -18.33 -28.20
C ASN A 556 -12.62 -18.76 -27.18
N ARG A 557 -13.90 -18.54 -27.50
CA ARG A 557 -15.03 -18.79 -26.58
C ARG A 557 -15.03 -20.19 -25.94
N PRO A 558 -14.85 -21.31 -26.67
CA PRO A 558 -14.92 -22.64 -26.06
C PRO A 558 -13.82 -22.90 -25.01
N ALA A 559 -12.63 -22.34 -25.22
CA ALA A 559 -11.51 -22.48 -24.28
C ALA A 559 -11.75 -21.67 -22.99
N ILE A 560 -12.33 -20.47 -23.11
CA ILE A 560 -12.71 -19.62 -21.97
C ILE A 560 -13.85 -20.27 -21.18
N GLU A 561 -14.91 -20.73 -21.88
CA GLU A 561 -16.02 -21.44 -21.25
C GLU A 561 -15.51 -22.67 -20.46
N SER A 562 -14.58 -23.43 -21.01
CA SER A 562 -13.98 -24.57 -20.31
C SER A 562 -13.24 -24.17 -19.03
N GLN A 563 -12.59 -23.00 -18.99
CA GLN A 563 -11.89 -22.51 -17.81
C GLN A 563 -12.87 -22.03 -16.74
N CYS A 564 -13.87 -21.22 -17.13
CA CYS A 564 -14.91 -20.73 -16.21
C CYS A 564 -15.75 -21.85 -15.59
N ASN A 565 -15.93 -22.98 -16.29
CA ASN A 565 -16.62 -24.15 -15.75
C ASN A 565 -15.89 -24.83 -14.57
N VAL A 566 -14.72 -24.34 -14.13
CA VAL A 566 -14.09 -24.74 -12.87
C VAL A 566 -15.05 -24.56 -11.68
N LEU A 567 -15.95 -23.57 -11.71
CA LEU A 567 -16.98 -23.34 -10.70
C LEU A 567 -18.02 -24.47 -10.61
N LYS A 568 -18.12 -25.34 -11.62
CA LYS A 568 -18.97 -26.56 -11.59
C LYS A 568 -18.26 -27.78 -11.02
N SER A 569 -16.98 -27.68 -10.70
CA SER A 569 -16.22 -28.81 -10.16
C SER A 569 -16.72 -29.23 -8.77
N ASP A 570 -16.44 -30.48 -8.38
CA ASP A 570 -16.82 -31.02 -7.07
C ASP A 570 -16.35 -30.17 -5.88
N LYS A 571 -15.29 -29.37 -6.08
CA LYS A 571 -14.71 -28.48 -5.07
C LYS A 571 -15.66 -27.37 -4.63
N PHE A 572 -16.50 -26.86 -5.53
CA PHE A 572 -17.45 -25.77 -5.27
C PHE A 572 -18.88 -26.27 -5.03
N LYS A 573 -19.11 -27.57 -5.19
CA LYS A 573 -20.43 -28.20 -5.14
C LYS A 573 -21.17 -27.98 -3.83
N VAL A 574 -20.45 -27.82 -2.73
CA VAL A 574 -21.02 -27.51 -1.41
C VAL A 574 -21.82 -26.22 -1.38
N CYS A 575 -21.65 -25.34 -2.37
CA CYS A 575 -22.28 -24.04 -2.43
C CYS A 575 -23.36 -23.89 -3.52
N HIS A 576 -23.47 -24.83 -4.46
CA HIS A 576 -24.35 -24.69 -5.63
C HIS A 576 -25.84 -24.53 -5.28
N ASP A 577 -26.25 -25.05 -4.12
CA ASP A 577 -27.63 -24.92 -3.63
C ASP A 577 -27.93 -23.55 -3.01
N LEU A 578 -26.89 -22.77 -2.66
CA LEU A 578 -26.98 -21.46 -2.01
C LEU A 578 -26.66 -20.33 -2.98
N VAL A 579 -25.64 -20.52 -3.81
CA VAL A 579 -25.15 -19.56 -4.79
C VAL A 579 -25.22 -20.22 -6.17
N LYS A 580 -25.89 -19.58 -7.13
CA LYS A 580 -26.06 -20.11 -8.49
C LYS A 580 -24.75 -19.99 -9.26
N PRO A 581 -24.03 -21.09 -9.55
CA PRO A 581 -22.75 -20.99 -10.25
C PRO A 581 -22.90 -20.48 -11.69
N GLU A 582 -24.07 -20.64 -12.31
CA GLU A 582 -24.35 -20.16 -13.67
C GLU A 582 -24.16 -18.64 -13.81
N ASP A 583 -24.61 -17.86 -12.84
CA ASP A 583 -24.51 -16.39 -12.87
C ASP A 583 -23.04 -15.94 -12.87
N PHE A 584 -22.20 -16.64 -12.08
CA PHE A 584 -20.76 -16.39 -11.96
C PHE A 584 -19.96 -16.90 -13.16
N ILE A 585 -20.41 -18.00 -13.78
CA ILE A 585 -19.81 -18.53 -15.01
C ILE A 585 -20.06 -17.56 -16.17
N GLU A 586 -21.26 -16.98 -16.26
CA GLU A 586 -21.59 -16.01 -17.30
C GLU A 586 -20.71 -14.76 -17.23
N ILE A 587 -20.55 -14.19 -16.03
CA ILE A 587 -19.66 -13.03 -15.84
C ILE A 587 -18.19 -13.42 -16.05
N CYS A 588 -17.76 -14.60 -15.60
CA CYS A 588 -16.41 -15.10 -15.88
C CYS A 588 -16.12 -15.15 -17.39
N ILE A 589 -17.07 -15.65 -18.19
CA ILE A 589 -16.92 -15.70 -19.65
C ILE A 589 -16.86 -14.29 -20.22
N TYR A 590 -17.69 -13.37 -19.72
CA TYR A 590 -17.71 -11.98 -20.15
C TYR A 590 -16.35 -11.31 -19.94
N ASP A 591 -15.86 -11.25 -18.70
CA ASP A 591 -14.59 -10.58 -18.37
C ASP A 591 -13.40 -11.28 -19.05
N MET A 592 -13.35 -12.61 -19.01
CA MET A 592 -12.25 -13.34 -19.66
C MET A 592 -12.24 -13.09 -21.17
N CYS A 593 -13.39 -12.87 -21.80
CA CYS A 593 -13.43 -12.53 -23.22
C CYS A 593 -12.96 -11.11 -23.52
N GLN A 594 -13.19 -10.15 -22.62
CA GLN A 594 -12.59 -8.81 -22.73
C GLN A 594 -11.06 -8.88 -22.70
N TYR A 595 -10.50 -9.75 -21.86
CA TYR A 595 -9.05 -9.86 -21.62
C TYR A 595 -8.38 -11.07 -22.30
N ASP A 596 -8.88 -11.52 -23.45
CA ASP A 596 -8.30 -12.62 -24.28
C ASP A 596 -7.97 -13.91 -23.48
N GLY A 597 -8.75 -14.22 -22.45
CA GLY A 597 -8.60 -15.39 -21.59
C GLY A 597 -7.56 -15.26 -20.48
N MET A 598 -7.26 -14.03 -20.02
CA MET A 598 -6.33 -13.78 -18.91
C MET A 598 -6.73 -14.51 -17.61
N LYS A 599 -5.75 -15.14 -16.95
CA LYS A 599 -6.00 -15.99 -15.77
C LYS A 599 -6.30 -15.19 -14.50
N SER A 600 -5.73 -13.99 -14.31
CA SER A 600 -6.10 -13.11 -13.19
C SER A 600 -7.60 -12.85 -13.16
N THR A 601 -8.20 -12.57 -14.31
CA THR A 601 -9.64 -12.34 -14.44
C THR A 601 -10.46 -13.55 -13.99
N LEU A 602 -10.02 -14.77 -14.31
CA LEU A 602 -10.63 -15.99 -13.76
C LEU A 602 -10.51 -16.05 -12.22
N CYS A 603 -9.34 -15.74 -11.69
CA CYS A 603 -9.09 -15.77 -10.24
C CYS A 603 -9.95 -14.74 -9.49
N ASP A 604 -10.17 -13.57 -10.07
CA ASP A 604 -11.00 -12.50 -9.53
C ASP A 604 -12.46 -12.98 -9.39
N ILE A 605 -13.03 -13.58 -10.44
CA ILE A 605 -14.41 -14.09 -10.39
C ILE A 605 -14.55 -15.33 -9.47
N VAL A 606 -13.56 -16.22 -9.45
CA VAL A 606 -13.57 -17.37 -8.53
C VAL A 606 -13.50 -16.89 -7.07
N GLN A 607 -12.73 -15.84 -6.76
CA GLN A 607 -12.74 -15.25 -5.43
C GLN A 607 -14.14 -14.75 -5.07
N VAL A 608 -14.78 -13.96 -5.93
CA VAL A 608 -16.10 -13.37 -5.65
C VAL A 608 -17.13 -14.48 -5.36
N TYR A 609 -17.12 -15.56 -6.13
CA TYR A 609 -17.97 -16.73 -5.87
C TYR A 609 -17.72 -17.35 -4.49
N VAL A 610 -16.45 -17.47 -4.10
CA VAL A 610 -16.05 -18.03 -2.80
C VAL A 610 -16.44 -17.10 -1.65
N ASP A 611 -16.29 -15.79 -1.82
CA ASP A 611 -16.69 -14.79 -0.83
C ASP A 611 -18.22 -14.77 -0.64
N ASN A 612 -18.97 -14.83 -1.73
CA ASN A 612 -20.43 -14.97 -1.68
C ASN A 612 -20.83 -16.27 -0.96
N CYS A 613 -20.16 -17.38 -1.27
CA CYS A 613 -20.39 -18.63 -0.56
C CYS A 613 -20.13 -18.53 0.96
N ARG A 614 -19.05 -17.83 1.34
CA ARG A 614 -18.67 -17.60 2.72
C ARG A 614 -19.70 -16.75 3.47
N SER A 615 -20.42 -15.86 2.79
CA SER A 615 -21.53 -15.10 3.40
C SER A 615 -22.66 -16.00 3.94
N TYR A 616 -22.76 -17.24 3.46
CA TYR A 616 -23.66 -18.27 3.98
C TYR A 616 -22.99 -19.22 5.00
N GLY A 617 -21.80 -18.88 5.50
CA GLY A 617 -21.04 -19.67 6.48
C GLY A 617 -20.30 -20.87 5.89
N ILE A 618 -20.12 -20.95 4.57
CA ILE A 618 -19.45 -22.06 3.89
C ILE A 618 -18.04 -21.65 3.45
N THR A 619 -17.01 -22.26 4.04
CA THR A 619 -15.61 -22.01 3.67
C THR A 619 -15.11 -23.02 2.63
N ILE A 620 -14.63 -22.52 1.49
CA ILE A 620 -14.08 -23.35 0.39
C ILE A 620 -12.57 -23.12 0.27
N LYS A 621 -11.77 -24.17 0.47
CA LYS A 621 -10.30 -24.11 0.28
C LYS A 621 -9.92 -24.24 -1.19
N TRP A 622 -9.92 -23.17 -1.96
CA TRP A 622 -9.85 -23.24 -3.43
C TRP A 622 -8.46 -23.00 -4.04
N ARG A 623 -7.67 -22.09 -3.46
CA ARG A 623 -6.32 -21.71 -3.95
C ARG A 623 -5.29 -22.84 -3.76
N ASN A 624 -4.27 -22.83 -4.61
CA ASN A 624 -3.05 -23.63 -4.44
C ASN A 624 -1.89 -22.99 -5.23
N SER A 625 -0.69 -23.59 -5.15
CA SER A 625 0.52 -23.06 -5.79
C SER A 625 0.44 -22.91 -7.32
N THR A 626 -0.49 -23.59 -8.00
CA THR A 626 -0.67 -23.52 -9.45
C THR A 626 -2.01 -22.92 -9.88
N PHE A 627 -2.93 -22.69 -8.94
CA PHE A 627 -4.26 -22.13 -9.22
C PHE A 627 -4.54 -20.96 -8.29
N CYS A 628 -4.35 -19.75 -8.83
CA CYS A 628 -4.57 -18.48 -8.16
C CYS A 628 -3.86 -18.41 -6.80
N PRO A 629 -2.52 -18.56 -6.74
CA PRO A 629 -1.79 -18.37 -5.49
C PRO A 629 -1.97 -16.93 -5.00
N LEU A 630 -2.02 -16.74 -3.67
CA LEU A 630 -2.04 -15.43 -3.04
C LEU A 630 -0.70 -15.22 -2.33
N ALA A 631 0.06 -14.22 -2.77
CA ALA A 631 1.35 -13.87 -2.16
C ALA A 631 1.11 -13.01 -0.90
N CYS A 632 1.80 -13.34 0.19
CA CYS A 632 1.74 -12.61 1.44
C CYS A 632 3.07 -11.90 1.70
N SER A 633 2.99 -10.72 2.32
CA SER A 633 4.15 -9.91 2.70
C SER A 633 5.07 -10.67 3.66
N PRO A 634 6.35 -10.28 3.79
CA PRO A 634 7.25 -10.88 4.78
C PRO A 634 6.65 -10.91 6.19
N ASN A 635 6.92 -11.97 6.95
CA ASN A 635 6.37 -12.23 8.28
C ASN A 635 4.84 -12.39 8.33
N SER A 636 4.25 -12.87 7.24
CA SER A 636 2.84 -13.24 7.16
C SER A 636 2.65 -14.46 6.27
N HIS A 637 1.56 -15.19 6.48
CA HIS A 637 1.22 -16.38 5.71
C HIS A 637 -0.24 -16.35 5.26
N TYR A 638 -0.52 -17.08 4.18
CA TYR A 638 -1.88 -17.26 3.68
C TYR A 638 -2.68 -18.18 4.61
N THR A 639 -3.90 -17.77 4.94
CA THR A 639 -4.88 -18.59 5.65
C THR A 639 -6.27 -18.44 5.03
N ASP A 640 -7.08 -19.50 5.08
CA ASP A 640 -8.47 -19.47 4.65
C ASP A 640 -9.39 -18.76 5.66
N CYS A 641 -8.86 -18.35 6.82
CA CYS A 641 -9.65 -17.85 7.94
C CYS A 641 -8.82 -16.85 8.76
N VAL A 642 -8.66 -15.63 8.24
CA VAL A 642 -8.08 -14.48 8.94
C VAL A 642 -9.09 -13.97 9.96
N SER A 643 -8.62 -13.72 11.19
CA SER A 643 -9.43 -13.10 12.25
C SER A 643 -10.10 -11.80 11.79
N SER A 644 -11.37 -11.60 12.15
CA SER A 644 -12.08 -10.33 11.96
C SER A 644 -11.53 -9.18 12.82
N CYS A 645 -10.71 -9.51 13.82
CA CYS A 645 -10.02 -8.54 14.68
C CYS A 645 -8.52 -8.88 14.71
N PRO A 646 -7.74 -8.59 13.65
CA PRO A 646 -6.32 -8.90 13.65
C PRO A 646 -5.58 -8.06 14.70
N SER A 647 -4.57 -8.65 15.36
CA SER A 647 -3.68 -7.88 16.24
C SER A 647 -2.91 -6.86 15.41
N THR A 648 -2.97 -5.59 15.83
CA THR A 648 -2.35 -4.48 15.12
C THR A 648 -1.36 -3.77 16.03
N CYS A 649 -0.47 -2.95 15.46
CA CYS A 649 0.36 -2.04 16.27
C CYS A 649 -0.46 -1.09 17.15
N ASN A 650 -1.73 -0.91 16.75
CA ASN A 650 -2.69 -0.10 17.46
C ASN A 650 -3.29 -0.83 18.65
N ASP A 651 -3.64 -2.10 18.50
CA ASP A 651 -4.15 -2.92 19.58
C ASP A 651 -3.66 -4.35 19.40
N ILE A 652 -2.67 -4.71 20.22
CA ILE A 652 -2.08 -6.04 20.23
C ILE A 652 -3.04 -7.09 20.80
N PHE A 653 -4.06 -6.65 21.54
CA PHE A 653 -5.08 -7.47 22.19
C PHE A 653 -6.39 -7.56 21.39
N ALA A 654 -6.51 -6.89 20.23
CA ALA A 654 -7.73 -6.87 19.42
C ALA A 654 -8.26 -8.29 19.11
N SER A 655 -7.37 -9.21 18.75
CA SER A 655 -7.71 -10.62 18.49
C SER A 655 -8.32 -11.33 19.71
N SER A 656 -7.87 -10.98 20.91
CA SER A 656 -8.32 -11.57 22.16
C SER A 656 -9.66 -11.00 22.67
N LEU A 657 -9.92 -9.73 22.34
CA LEU A 657 -11.14 -9.00 22.67
C LEU A 657 -12.24 -9.16 21.62
N CYS A 658 -11.94 -9.83 20.50
CA CYS A 658 -12.88 -10.03 19.40
C CYS A 658 -14.13 -10.77 19.87
N GLU A 659 -15.29 -10.18 19.63
CA GLU A 659 -16.60 -10.80 19.90
C GLU A 659 -17.09 -11.63 18.70
N LYS A 660 -16.47 -11.45 17.52
CA LYS A 660 -16.82 -12.09 16.23
C LYS A 660 -15.91 -13.28 15.88
N THR A 661 -15.65 -14.17 16.83
CA THR A 661 -14.63 -15.23 16.67
C THR A 661 -14.97 -16.31 15.64
N GLU A 662 -16.24 -16.43 15.24
CA GLU A 662 -16.69 -17.39 14.21
C GLU A 662 -16.72 -16.79 12.80
N GLU A 663 -16.58 -15.46 12.68
CA GLU A 663 -16.53 -14.76 11.41
C GLU A 663 -15.06 -14.58 10.98
N CYS A 664 -14.69 -15.13 9.82
CA CYS A 664 -13.35 -14.96 9.28
C CYS A 664 -13.38 -14.91 7.75
N THR A 665 -12.38 -14.26 7.16
CA THR A 665 -12.23 -14.10 5.70
C THR A 665 -10.89 -14.67 5.23
N GLU A 666 -10.81 -15.10 3.97
CA GLU A 666 -9.53 -15.50 3.36
C GLU A 666 -8.58 -14.31 3.22
N GLY A 667 -7.29 -14.53 3.44
CA GLY A 667 -6.27 -13.48 3.28
C GLY A 667 -4.92 -13.85 3.88
N CYS A 668 -4.09 -12.83 4.10
CA CYS A 668 -2.82 -12.96 4.80
C CYS A 668 -3.00 -12.65 6.29
N GLU A 669 -2.42 -13.49 7.14
CA GLU A 669 -2.37 -13.31 8.59
C GLU A 669 -0.91 -13.15 9.03
N CYS A 670 -0.64 -12.21 9.93
CA CYS A 670 0.71 -12.02 10.46
C CYS A 670 1.16 -13.25 11.24
N ASP A 671 2.44 -13.59 11.10
CA ASP A 671 3.04 -14.69 11.85
C ASP A 671 3.09 -14.36 13.36
N ASN A 672 3.22 -15.38 14.20
CA ASN A 672 3.31 -15.19 15.65
C ASN A 672 4.39 -14.15 16.03
N ASN A 673 4.05 -13.25 16.95
CA ASN A 673 4.89 -12.12 17.40
C ASN A 673 5.09 -10.96 16.40
N TYR A 674 4.38 -10.98 15.27
CA TYR A 674 4.23 -9.85 14.38
C TYR A 674 2.82 -9.28 14.46
N VAL A 675 2.69 -7.98 14.25
CA VAL A 675 1.41 -7.28 14.29
C VAL A 675 1.23 -6.44 13.03
N LEU A 676 -0.03 -6.27 12.62
CA LEU A 676 -0.36 -5.52 11.42
C LEU A 676 -0.11 -4.02 11.63
N SER A 677 0.66 -3.41 10.73
CA SER A 677 0.98 -1.99 10.66
C SER A 677 0.88 -1.53 9.20
N ASN A 678 -0.23 -0.85 8.87
CA ASN A 678 -0.48 -0.30 7.53
C ASN A 678 -0.25 -1.34 6.40
N GLY A 679 -0.91 -2.50 6.50
CA GLY A 679 -0.81 -3.59 5.52
C GLY A 679 0.43 -4.49 5.65
N ASN A 680 1.40 -4.13 6.50
CA ASN A 680 2.64 -4.90 6.69
C ASN A 680 2.72 -5.51 8.09
N CYS A 681 3.29 -6.71 8.20
CA CYS A 681 3.51 -7.38 9.47
C CYS A 681 4.88 -6.99 10.03
N VAL A 682 4.88 -6.25 11.13
CA VAL A 682 6.10 -5.73 11.78
C VAL A 682 6.22 -6.27 13.20
N PRO A 683 7.45 -6.44 13.72
CA PRO A 683 7.63 -6.77 15.12
C PRO A 683 7.16 -5.60 15.99
N LEU A 684 6.73 -5.87 17.24
CA LEU A 684 6.24 -4.85 18.18
C LEU A 684 7.21 -3.67 18.36
N SER A 685 8.52 -3.91 18.29
CA SER A 685 9.55 -2.86 18.40
C SER A 685 9.51 -1.83 17.27
N ASN A 686 8.90 -2.18 16.13
CA ASN A 686 8.83 -1.37 14.93
C ASN A 686 7.43 -0.80 14.70
N CYS A 687 6.57 -0.84 15.73
CA CYS A 687 5.29 -0.17 15.69
C CYS A 687 5.44 1.35 15.61
N GLY A 688 4.47 1.97 14.95
CA GLY A 688 4.39 3.39 14.71
C GLY A 688 3.94 4.21 15.92
N CYS A 689 3.50 5.43 15.65
CA CYS A 689 3.14 6.44 16.65
C CYS A 689 1.66 6.79 16.52
N ARG A 690 1.08 7.31 17.61
CA ARG A 690 -0.25 7.91 17.61
C ARG A 690 -0.20 9.36 18.07
N ASP A 691 -0.90 10.22 17.35
CA ASP A 691 -1.11 11.60 17.78
C ASP A 691 -2.29 11.73 18.74
N ASP A 692 -2.57 12.96 19.18
CA ASP A 692 -3.63 13.27 20.13
C ASP A 692 -5.05 13.08 19.56
N ASP A 693 -5.19 13.06 18.23
CA ASP A 693 -6.43 12.84 17.50
C ASP A 693 -6.63 11.35 17.12
N ASN A 694 -5.77 10.47 17.68
CA ASN A 694 -5.77 9.02 17.48
C ASN A 694 -5.39 8.59 16.05
N ASN A 695 -4.66 9.43 15.31
CA ASN A 695 -4.11 9.06 14.00
C ASN A 695 -2.87 8.20 14.17
N TYR A 696 -2.86 7.05 13.51
CA TYR A 696 -1.69 6.18 13.46
C TYR A 696 -0.75 6.58 12.33
N TYR A 697 0.54 6.65 12.62
CA TYR A 697 1.62 6.89 11.66
C TYR A 697 2.65 5.78 11.78
N SER A 698 3.10 5.22 10.67
CA SER A 698 4.11 4.15 10.70
C SER A 698 5.46 4.65 11.21
N ALA A 699 6.29 3.76 11.75
CA ALA A 699 7.62 4.13 12.22
C ALA A 699 8.47 4.69 11.07
N GLY A 700 9.06 5.87 11.27
CA GLY A 700 9.80 6.63 10.26
C GLY A 700 8.93 7.54 9.37
N GLU A 701 7.60 7.49 9.50
CA GLU A 701 6.70 8.33 8.70
C GLU A 701 6.81 9.80 9.10
N THR A 702 6.82 10.69 8.10
CA THR A 702 6.77 12.14 8.32
C THR A 702 5.49 12.73 7.75
N TRP A 703 4.90 13.68 8.47
CA TRP A 703 3.69 14.38 8.02
C TRP A 703 3.71 15.85 8.41
N VAL A 704 2.81 16.60 7.78
CA VAL A 704 2.59 18.02 8.05
C VAL A 704 1.22 18.15 8.70
N THR A 705 1.14 18.94 9.77
CA THR A 705 -0.11 19.15 10.51
C THR A 705 -1.07 20.07 9.76
N PRO A 706 -2.36 20.12 10.15
CA PRO A 706 -3.32 21.06 9.57
C PRO A 706 -2.80 22.50 9.51
N HIS A 707 -3.12 23.19 8.42
CA HIS A 707 -2.63 24.53 8.09
C HIS A 707 -1.10 24.65 7.94
N CYS A 708 -0.39 23.53 7.79
CA CYS A 708 1.06 23.45 7.58
C CYS A 708 1.88 24.18 8.65
N THR A 709 1.46 24.06 9.92
CA THR A 709 2.06 24.77 11.06
C THR A 709 3.23 24.02 11.71
N SER A 710 3.26 22.70 11.58
CA SER A 710 4.31 21.83 12.10
C SER A 710 4.58 20.68 11.15
N ARG A 711 5.81 20.19 11.15
CA ARG A 711 6.24 18.96 10.49
C ARG A 711 6.63 17.97 11.56
N CYS A 712 6.02 16.80 11.55
CA CYS A 712 6.18 15.76 12.54
C CYS A 712 6.81 14.52 11.92
N GLU A 713 7.54 13.76 12.72
CA GLU A 713 8.11 12.47 12.38
C GLU A 713 7.80 11.48 13.49
N CYS A 714 7.40 10.28 13.11
CA CYS A 714 7.26 9.16 14.02
C CYS A 714 8.60 8.45 14.18
N GLN A 715 9.24 8.59 15.34
CA GLN A 715 10.50 7.92 15.62
C GLN A 715 10.28 6.46 16.01
N GLN A 716 11.35 5.65 15.95
CA GLN A 716 11.38 4.33 16.56
C GLN A 716 10.99 4.43 18.05
N ASN A 717 10.18 3.48 18.53
CA ASN A 717 9.54 3.47 19.86
C ASN A 717 8.33 4.40 20.03
N GLY A 718 7.60 4.74 18.96
CA GLY A 718 6.30 5.40 19.06
C GLY A 718 6.33 6.88 19.49
N VAL A 719 7.49 7.53 19.44
CA VAL A 719 7.66 8.94 19.84
C VAL A 719 7.44 9.87 18.66
N ILE A 720 6.49 10.80 18.79
CA ILE A 720 6.26 11.86 17.79
C ILE A 720 7.18 13.04 18.08
N GLN A 721 8.01 13.40 17.10
CA GLN A 721 8.82 14.62 17.14
C GLN A 721 8.33 15.62 16.11
N CYS A 722 7.82 16.76 16.58
CA CYS A 722 7.39 17.85 15.71
C CYS A 722 8.34 19.05 15.76
N LYS A 723 8.54 19.69 14.62
CA LYS A 723 9.25 20.97 14.45
C LYS A 723 8.29 22.00 13.85
N SER A 724 8.47 23.28 14.19
CA SER A 724 7.73 24.37 13.56
C SER A 724 7.95 24.36 12.05
N TYR A 725 6.86 24.46 11.29
CA TYR A 725 6.87 24.40 9.83
C TYR A 725 5.94 25.47 9.25
N SER A 726 6.23 25.90 8.03
CA SER A 726 5.38 26.82 7.27
C SER A 726 5.74 26.73 5.80
N CYS A 727 4.75 26.84 4.92
CA CYS A 727 5.02 26.89 3.48
C CYS A 727 5.84 28.12 3.10
N ASP A 728 6.75 27.94 2.14
CA ASP A 728 7.45 29.05 1.49
C ASP A 728 6.45 29.98 0.79
N SER A 729 6.83 31.24 0.58
CA SER A 729 6.04 32.21 -0.19
C SER A 729 5.60 31.75 -1.59
N ASN A 730 6.30 30.78 -2.19
CA ASN A 730 5.97 30.18 -3.48
C ASN A 730 5.28 28.81 -3.35
N ALA A 731 4.67 28.51 -2.21
CA ALA A 731 3.89 27.31 -1.97
C ALA A 731 2.60 27.61 -1.21
N ILE A 732 1.56 26.82 -1.46
CA ILE A 732 0.26 26.92 -0.77
C ILE A 732 0.07 25.65 0.04
N CYS A 733 -0.43 25.80 1.27
CA CYS A 733 -0.81 24.66 2.09
C CYS A 733 -2.15 24.11 1.60
N GLU A 734 -2.15 22.89 1.09
CA GLU A 734 -3.34 22.19 0.63
C GLU A 734 -3.25 20.69 0.94
N ILE A 735 -4.39 20.01 0.89
CA ILE A 735 -4.43 18.56 1.03
C ILE A 735 -4.25 17.94 -0.37
N LYS A 736 -3.20 17.14 -0.54
CA LYS A 736 -2.97 16.34 -1.75
C LYS A 736 -2.79 14.88 -1.35
N ASN A 737 -3.54 13.98 -2.02
CA ASN A 737 -3.57 12.55 -1.72
C ASN A 737 -3.81 12.26 -0.22
N GLY A 738 -4.70 13.03 0.40
CA GLY A 738 -5.05 12.90 1.81
C GLY A 738 -4.05 13.46 2.83
N LYS A 739 -2.88 13.95 2.41
CA LYS A 739 -1.88 14.54 3.32
C LYS A 739 -1.79 16.05 3.09
N TYR A 740 -1.66 16.83 4.18
CA TYR A 740 -1.29 18.25 4.05
C TYR A 740 0.11 18.35 3.45
N LYS A 741 0.24 19.13 2.38
CA LYS A 741 1.53 19.41 1.75
C LYS A 741 1.60 20.88 1.34
N CYS A 742 2.80 21.43 1.37
CA CYS A 742 3.09 22.72 0.75
C CYS A 742 3.27 22.50 -0.74
N ASN A 743 2.19 22.64 -1.50
CA ASN A 743 2.23 22.46 -2.95
C ASN A 743 2.88 23.68 -3.62
N PRO A 744 3.94 23.49 -4.43
CA PRO A 744 4.58 24.59 -5.15
C PRO A 744 3.64 25.27 -6.15
N THR A 745 3.71 26.60 -6.25
CA THR A 745 2.89 27.38 -7.20
C THR A 745 3.50 27.46 -8.60
N SER A 746 4.80 27.23 -8.74
CA SER A 746 5.50 27.27 -10.04
C SER A 746 6.81 26.48 -10.02
N PHE A 747 7.32 26.16 -11.21
CA PHE A 747 8.51 25.31 -11.42
C PHE A 747 9.49 25.97 -12.39
N GLY A 748 10.79 25.74 -12.20
CA GLY A 748 11.84 25.98 -13.20
C GLY A 748 12.17 24.70 -13.96
N LYS A 749 12.70 24.81 -15.17
CA LYS A 749 13.12 23.67 -16.02
C LYS A 749 14.58 23.87 -16.44
N CYS A 750 15.40 22.85 -16.25
CA CYS A 750 16.71 22.68 -16.84
C CYS A 750 16.62 21.57 -17.90
N GLN A 751 17.21 21.77 -19.08
CA GLN A 751 17.14 20.82 -20.18
C GLN A 751 18.55 20.41 -20.62
N ILE A 752 18.72 19.14 -20.95
CA ILE A 752 19.94 18.56 -21.51
C ILE A 752 19.55 17.86 -22.81
N MET A 753 20.14 18.26 -23.93
CA MET A 753 19.77 17.75 -25.26
C MET A 753 21.01 17.41 -26.09
N GLY A 754 20.97 16.31 -26.83
CA GLY A 754 22.01 15.96 -27.80
C GLY A 754 23.38 15.78 -27.14
N ASP A 755 24.35 16.57 -27.60
CA ASP A 755 25.76 16.22 -27.50
C ASP A 755 26.67 17.02 -26.54
N PRO A 756 26.35 17.27 -25.25
CA PRO A 756 25.13 17.78 -24.67
C PRO A 756 25.07 19.31 -24.69
N HIS A 757 23.90 19.83 -25.03
CA HIS A 757 23.49 21.22 -24.88
C HIS A 757 22.63 21.39 -23.64
N TYR A 758 22.90 22.42 -22.87
CA TYR A 758 22.24 22.67 -21.60
C TYR A 758 21.44 23.97 -21.66
N ILE A 759 20.24 23.97 -21.10
CA ILE A 759 19.54 25.18 -20.67
C ILE A 759 19.46 25.14 -19.14
N THR A 760 20.02 26.15 -18.47
CA THR A 760 19.93 26.28 -17.01
C THR A 760 18.51 26.64 -16.57
N PHE A 761 18.23 26.55 -15.27
CA PHE A 761 16.92 26.94 -14.73
C PHE A 761 16.54 28.40 -14.99
N ASP A 762 17.53 29.27 -15.19
CA ASP A 762 17.36 30.70 -15.46
C ASP A 762 17.44 31.05 -16.95
N GLY A 763 17.56 30.04 -17.82
CA GLY A 763 17.52 30.17 -19.27
C GLY A 763 18.88 30.44 -19.94
N LEU A 764 20.01 30.30 -19.23
CA LEU A 764 21.33 30.35 -19.86
C LEU A 764 21.55 29.09 -20.71
N VAL A 765 21.92 29.27 -21.98
CA VAL A 765 22.29 28.18 -22.87
C VAL A 765 23.81 27.97 -22.87
N HIS A 766 24.28 26.74 -22.70
CA HIS A 766 25.70 26.40 -22.81
C HIS A 766 25.95 25.01 -23.40
N HIS A 767 27.13 24.79 -23.98
CA HIS A 767 27.49 23.62 -24.79
C HIS A 767 28.73 22.93 -24.21
N PHE A 768 28.64 22.48 -22.95
CA PHE A 768 29.77 21.89 -22.23
C PHE A 768 30.05 20.43 -22.64
N GLN A 769 31.26 20.18 -23.18
CA GLN A 769 31.69 18.87 -23.71
C GLN A 769 32.49 18.01 -22.71
N GLY A 770 31.95 17.80 -21.51
CA GLY A 770 32.62 17.06 -20.44
C GLY A 770 32.61 15.53 -20.62
N ARG A 771 33.69 14.82 -20.27
CA ARG A 771 33.88 13.35 -20.49
C ARG A 771 33.77 12.45 -19.26
N PHE A 772 33.19 12.96 -18.18
CA PHE A 772 33.08 12.28 -16.89
C PHE A 772 31.64 12.35 -16.37
N THR A 773 31.45 11.95 -15.11
CA THR A 773 30.24 12.23 -14.35
C THR A 773 30.29 13.65 -13.80
N TYR A 774 29.21 14.40 -13.99
CA TYR A 774 29.09 15.79 -13.53
C TYR A 774 27.81 15.98 -12.73
N VAL A 775 27.87 16.87 -11.74
CA VAL A 775 26.68 17.32 -11.01
C VAL A 775 25.83 18.21 -11.92
N LEU A 776 24.68 17.70 -12.35
CA LEU A 776 23.71 18.49 -13.12
C LEU A 776 23.03 19.49 -12.19
N VAL A 777 22.53 19.00 -11.06
CA VAL A 777 21.96 19.82 -10.00
C VAL A 777 22.10 19.09 -8.67
N GLN A 778 22.51 19.80 -7.62
CA GLN A 778 22.44 19.32 -6.25
C GLN A 778 21.98 20.46 -5.34
N THR A 779 21.36 20.11 -4.22
CA THR A 779 21.07 21.09 -3.17
C THR A 779 22.35 21.59 -2.51
N ILE A 780 22.37 22.86 -2.10
CA ILE A 780 23.47 23.44 -1.32
C ILE A 780 23.59 22.77 0.07
N PRO A 781 24.77 22.80 0.73
CA PRO A 781 24.95 22.20 2.06
C PRO A 781 24.07 22.83 3.16
N ASP A 782 23.85 24.14 3.11
CA ASP A 782 23.08 24.89 4.12
C ASP A 782 21.58 24.98 3.73
N LEU A 783 20.97 23.82 3.47
CA LEU A 783 19.55 23.72 3.12
C LEU A 783 18.69 23.87 4.39
N PRO A 784 17.58 24.62 4.37
CA PRO A 784 16.64 24.65 5.49
C PRO A 784 16.00 23.27 5.70
N ASP A 785 15.73 22.89 6.96
CA ASP A 785 15.02 21.64 7.34
C ASP A 785 13.65 21.45 6.64
N THR A 786 13.09 22.52 6.05
CA THR A 786 11.82 22.50 5.33
C THR A 786 11.92 21.92 3.92
N LEU A 787 13.13 21.78 3.36
CA LEU A 787 13.36 21.27 2.00
C LEU A 787 14.13 19.93 2.05
N THR A 788 13.79 19.03 1.14
CA THR A 788 14.45 17.73 1.00
C THR A 788 15.75 17.86 0.22
N GLN A 789 16.83 17.23 0.71
CA GLN A 789 18.13 17.18 0.03
C GLN A 789 18.08 16.20 -1.14
N PHE A 790 18.74 16.53 -2.25
CA PHE A 790 18.90 15.63 -3.39
C PHE A 790 20.14 15.99 -4.23
N SER A 791 20.59 15.02 -5.04
CA SER A 791 21.54 15.28 -6.12
C SER A 791 21.15 14.53 -7.40
N VAL A 792 21.42 15.17 -8.53
CA VAL A 792 21.27 14.61 -9.87
C VAL A 792 22.60 14.73 -10.60
N GLU A 793 23.13 13.61 -11.02
CA GLU A 793 24.41 13.48 -11.72
C GLU A 793 24.18 12.95 -13.13
N GLY A 794 24.89 13.53 -14.10
CA GLY A 794 24.85 13.13 -15.50
C GLY A 794 26.17 12.48 -15.89
N VAL A 795 26.11 11.27 -16.42
CA VAL A 795 27.29 10.54 -16.91
C VAL A 795 27.43 10.84 -18.40
N ASN A 796 28.40 11.69 -18.76
CA ASN A 796 28.68 12.00 -20.15
C ASN A 796 29.73 11.03 -20.71
N TYR A 797 29.48 10.50 -21.91
CA TYR A 797 30.37 9.54 -22.57
C TYR A 797 30.87 10.08 -23.92
N PRO A 798 32.16 9.95 -24.27
CA PRO A 798 32.68 10.44 -25.53
C PRO A 798 32.20 9.62 -26.74
N LEU A 799 31.92 10.30 -27.84
CA LEU A 799 31.53 9.66 -29.11
C LEU A 799 32.70 8.82 -29.68
N PRO A 800 32.48 7.55 -30.07
CA PRO A 800 33.55 6.68 -30.56
C PRO A 800 34.29 7.20 -31.81
N ARG A 801 33.59 7.93 -32.68
CA ARG A 801 34.15 8.49 -33.93
C ARG A 801 34.85 9.84 -33.74
N ASN A 802 34.44 10.62 -32.75
CA ASN A 802 35.01 11.93 -32.44
C ASN A 802 35.00 12.14 -30.92
N GLN A 803 36.12 11.82 -30.27
CA GLN A 803 36.25 11.90 -28.82
C GLN A 803 36.10 13.32 -28.25
N ARG A 804 36.09 14.37 -29.09
CA ARG A 804 35.86 15.77 -28.65
C ARG A 804 34.41 16.03 -28.26
N ILE A 805 33.47 15.25 -28.76
CA ILE A 805 32.06 15.38 -28.49
C ILE A 805 31.65 14.31 -27.47
N THR A 806 30.72 14.65 -26.59
CA THR A 806 30.18 13.77 -25.57
C THR A 806 28.67 13.68 -25.68
N TYR A 807 28.03 12.70 -25.06
CA TYR A 807 26.57 12.66 -24.93
C TYR A 807 26.20 12.18 -23.54
N LEU A 808 25.03 12.57 -23.06
CA LEU A 808 24.50 12.09 -21.79
C LEU A 808 24.11 10.62 -21.92
N LYS A 809 24.84 9.74 -21.27
CA LYS A 809 24.61 8.29 -21.33
C LYS A 809 23.62 7.84 -20.26
N GLU A 810 23.73 8.40 -19.06
CA GLU A 810 22.98 7.97 -17.89
C GLU A 810 22.74 9.13 -16.93
N VAL A 811 21.67 9.03 -16.14
CA VAL A 811 21.36 9.98 -15.06
C VAL A 811 21.25 9.22 -13.75
N LEU A 812 22.03 9.63 -12.74
CA LEU A 812 21.94 9.13 -11.37
C LEU A 812 21.19 10.16 -10.52
N ILE A 813 20.17 9.69 -9.80
CA ILE A 813 19.36 10.49 -8.90
C ILE A 813 19.50 9.91 -7.50
N ASN A 814 19.98 10.74 -6.56
CA ASN A 814 20.03 10.41 -5.14
C ASN A 814 18.99 11.24 -4.39
N VAL A 815 17.97 10.57 -3.85
CA VAL A 815 16.86 11.20 -3.14
C VAL A 815 16.22 10.22 -2.15
N TYR A 816 15.84 10.71 -0.96
CA TYR A 816 15.27 9.89 0.12
C TYR A 816 16.11 8.64 0.51
N GLY A 817 17.43 8.69 0.30
CA GLY A 817 18.33 7.56 0.58
C GLY A 817 18.34 6.46 -0.48
N HIS A 818 17.58 6.63 -1.58
CA HIS A 818 17.57 5.74 -2.72
C HIS A 818 18.43 6.28 -3.86
N ILE A 819 19.07 5.37 -4.59
CA ILE A 819 19.81 5.68 -5.82
C ILE A 819 19.03 5.12 -7.01
N VAL A 820 18.45 6.02 -7.80
CA VAL A 820 17.77 5.70 -9.05
C VAL A 820 18.71 6.03 -10.21
N ARG A 821 18.93 5.08 -11.12
CA ARG A 821 19.79 5.27 -12.30
C ARG A 821 18.98 5.02 -13.56
N PHE A 822 18.85 6.07 -14.38
CA PHE A 822 18.25 6.02 -15.70
C PHE A 822 19.35 5.79 -16.73
N ARG A 823 19.22 4.71 -17.50
CA ARG A 823 20.22 4.27 -18.49
C ARG A 823 19.63 4.21 -19.89
N GLN A 824 20.52 4.02 -20.86
CA GLN A 824 20.12 3.85 -22.25
C GLN A 824 19.13 2.69 -22.43
N ASN A 825 18.31 2.75 -23.48
CA ASN A 825 17.19 1.83 -23.74
C ASN A 825 16.11 1.84 -22.65
N LYS A 826 16.00 2.93 -21.87
CA LYS A 826 15.01 3.12 -20.81
C LYS A 826 15.13 2.10 -19.65
N GLU A 827 16.34 1.58 -19.43
CA GLU A 827 16.62 0.71 -18.28
C GLU A 827 16.65 1.55 -16.99
N VAL A 828 15.94 1.10 -15.97
CA VAL A 828 15.90 1.70 -14.63
C VAL A 828 16.58 0.76 -13.65
N LEU A 829 17.58 1.29 -12.93
CA LEU A 829 18.16 0.60 -11.77
C LEU A 829 17.73 1.34 -10.50
N LEU A 830 17.21 0.61 -9.54
CA LEU A 830 16.83 1.09 -8.21
C LEU A 830 17.72 0.39 -7.18
N ASP A 831 18.53 1.16 -6.46
CA ASP A 831 19.50 0.66 -5.46
C ASP A 831 20.39 -0.47 -6.00
N GLY A 832 20.75 -0.35 -7.28
CA GLY A 832 21.57 -1.31 -8.01
C GLY A 832 20.81 -2.48 -8.63
N VAL A 833 19.51 -2.66 -8.37
CA VAL A 833 18.69 -3.74 -8.96
C VAL A 833 17.94 -3.22 -10.19
N ARG A 834 17.93 -4.00 -11.28
CA ARG A 834 17.09 -3.70 -12.44
C ARG A 834 15.62 -3.84 -12.08
N VAL A 835 14.84 -2.79 -12.32
CA VAL A 835 13.39 -2.76 -12.07
C VAL A 835 12.62 -2.34 -13.31
N ARG A 836 11.34 -2.72 -13.36
CA ARG A 836 10.39 -2.26 -14.39
C ARG A 836 9.54 -1.14 -13.81
N THR A 837 8.99 -0.31 -14.69
CA THR A 837 8.11 0.80 -14.30
C THR A 837 6.64 0.39 -14.46
N PRO A 838 5.72 0.94 -13.63
CA PRO A 838 5.95 1.87 -12.53
C PRO A 838 6.65 1.24 -11.30
N ALA A 839 7.38 2.04 -10.52
CA ALA A 839 8.02 1.63 -9.28
C ALA A 839 7.91 2.72 -8.20
N TYR A 840 7.69 2.30 -6.95
CA TYR A 840 7.42 3.16 -5.80
C TYR A 840 8.37 2.84 -4.63
N PRO A 841 9.67 3.19 -4.72
CA PRO A 841 10.65 2.84 -3.68
C PRO A 841 10.40 3.53 -2.33
N HIS A 842 9.70 4.66 -2.33
CA HIS A 842 9.38 5.47 -1.18
C HIS A 842 8.03 6.17 -1.43
N GLU A 843 7.24 6.48 -0.40
CA GLU A 843 5.94 7.16 -0.56
C GLU A 843 6.01 8.49 -1.31
N GLY A 844 7.19 9.13 -1.27
CA GLY A 844 7.50 10.39 -1.95
C GLY A 844 8.21 10.23 -3.29
N ILE A 845 8.39 9.01 -3.82
CA ILE A 845 9.02 8.76 -5.13
C ILE A 845 8.08 7.93 -6.01
N HIS A 846 7.77 8.45 -7.19
CA HIS A 846 7.05 7.72 -8.23
C HIS A 846 7.91 7.66 -9.49
N ILE A 847 8.28 6.44 -9.91
CA ILE A 847 9.02 6.19 -11.15
C ILE A 847 8.06 5.55 -12.14
N TYR A 848 7.93 6.13 -13.33
CA TYR A 848 6.99 5.65 -14.33
C TYR A 848 7.50 5.91 -15.75
N GLN A 849 6.92 5.23 -16.74
CA GLN A 849 7.21 5.49 -18.15
C GLN A 849 6.00 6.16 -18.81
N ARG A 850 6.23 7.26 -19.55
CA ARG A 850 5.23 7.85 -20.45
C ARG A 850 5.74 7.78 -21.87
N THR A 851 5.00 7.07 -22.71
CA THR A 851 5.30 6.81 -24.13
C THR A 851 6.77 6.44 -24.39
N ARG A 852 7.64 7.41 -24.61
CA ARG A 852 9.06 7.22 -24.96
C ARG A 852 10.06 7.66 -23.90
N ARG A 853 9.62 8.15 -22.74
CA ARG A 853 10.51 8.63 -21.68
C ARG A 853 10.19 7.97 -20.35
N ILE A 854 11.22 7.76 -19.56
CA ILE A 854 11.11 7.38 -18.15
C ILE A 854 11.15 8.63 -17.30
N TYR A 855 10.35 8.64 -16.24
CA TYR A 855 10.16 9.77 -15.35
C TYR A 855 10.40 9.35 -13.91
N LEU A 856 10.97 10.27 -13.13
CA LEU A 856 10.97 10.24 -11.67
C LEU A 856 10.27 11.51 -11.20
N GLN A 857 9.26 11.34 -10.34
CA GLN A 857 8.54 12.43 -9.71
C GLN A 857 8.63 12.30 -8.20
N THR A 858 8.93 13.41 -7.53
CA THR A 858 8.90 13.48 -6.06
C THR A 858 7.77 14.36 -5.56
N ASP A 859 7.38 14.13 -4.31
CA ASP A 859 6.33 14.87 -3.65
C ASP A 859 6.70 16.30 -3.23
N PHE A 860 7.99 16.63 -3.17
CA PHE A 860 8.49 18.00 -2.98
C PHE A 860 8.69 18.78 -4.29
N GLY A 861 8.39 18.16 -5.43
CA GLY A 861 8.36 18.83 -6.72
C GLY A 861 9.68 18.79 -7.51
N LEU A 862 10.48 17.74 -7.36
CA LEU A 862 11.52 17.37 -8.32
C LEU A 862 10.91 16.41 -9.36
N TYR A 863 11.10 16.74 -10.63
CA TYR A 863 10.68 15.95 -11.78
C TYR A 863 11.88 15.75 -12.68
N LEU A 864 12.15 14.51 -13.06
CA LEU A 864 13.22 14.18 -13.99
C LEU A 864 12.67 13.31 -15.09
N SER A 865 13.05 13.57 -16.34
CA SER A 865 12.71 12.73 -17.49
C SER A 865 13.95 12.36 -18.29
N PHE A 866 14.00 11.15 -18.83
CA PHE A 866 15.06 10.69 -19.73
C PHE A 866 14.45 9.88 -20.88
N ASP A 867 14.90 10.09 -22.13
CA ASP A 867 14.43 9.32 -23.29
C ASP A 867 15.04 7.92 -23.41
N GLY A 868 16.01 7.58 -22.55
CA GLY A 868 16.77 6.35 -22.72
C GLY A 868 17.82 6.46 -23.82
N ASN A 869 18.17 7.67 -24.26
CA ASN A 869 19.22 7.91 -25.25
C ASN A 869 20.20 9.00 -24.80
N GLN A 870 19.82 10.28 -24.93
CA GLN A 870 20.71 11.44 -24.73
C GLN A 870 19.99 12.66 -24.13
N ASN A 871 18.67 12.75 -24.21
CA ASN A 871 17.94 13.94 -23.78
C ASN A 871 17.37 13.74 -22.38
N ALA A 872 17.60 14.69 -21.47
CA ALA A 872 17.03 14.71 -20.14
C ALA A 872 16.41 16.07 -19.80
N ASP A 873 15.31 16.06 -19.05
CA ASP A 873 14.74 17.28 -18.47
C ASP A 873 14.73 17.17 -16.95
N ILE A 874 15.07 18.26 -16.27
CA ILE A 874 14.97 18.39 -14.82
C ILE A 874 14.06 19.57 -14.53
N LYS A 875 12.89 19.32 -13.94
CA LYS A 875 11.96 20.37 -13.50
C LYS A 875 11.92 20.39 -11.98
N LEU A 876 12.05 21.58 -11.40
CA LEU A 876 12.19 21.76 -9.95
C LEU A 876 11.28 22.87 -9.44
N ALA A 877 10.63 22.62 -8.31
CA ALA A 877 9.78 23.59 -7.63
C ALA A 877 10.53 24.89 -7.30
N THR A 878 9.88 26.04 -7.52
CA THR A 878 10.46 27.37 -7.21
C THR A 878 10.76 27.61 -5.73
N THR A 879 10.28 26.74 -4.83
CA THR A 879 10.69 26.69 -3.42
C THR A 879 12.19 26.43 -3.25
N TYR A 880 12.85 25.85 -4.26
CA TYR A 880 14.31 25.64 -4.30
C TYR A 880 15.09 26.78 -4.95
N ARG A 881 14.46 27.93 -5.26
CA ARG A 881 15.13 29.12 -5.80
C ARG A 881 16.32 29.52 -4.92
N ASN A 882 17.49 29.72 -5.51
CA ASN A 882 18.76 30.02 -4.83
C ASN A 882 19.28 28.89 -3.89
N ARG A 883 18.72 27.68 -3.95
CA ARG A 883 19.05 26.55 -3.05
C ARG A 883 19.71 25.38 -3.76
N VAL A 884 20.02 25.53 -5.04
CA VAL A 884 20.66 24.50 -5.85
C VAL A 884 21.91 25.05 -6.55
N GLU A 885 22.76 24.14 -7.00
CA GLU A 885 23.99 24.44 -7.73
C GLU A 885 24.36 23.26 -8.65
N GLY A 886 25.07 23.52 -9.74
CA GLY A 886 25.49 22.51 -10.72
C GLY A 886 25.53 23.06 -12.14
N LEU A 887 25.62 22.19 -13.14
CA LEU A 887 25.57 22.58 -14.55
C LEU A 887 24.24 23.23 -14.97
N CYS A 888 23.15 23.00 -14.22
CA CYS A 888 21.85 23.63 -14.38
C CYS A 888 21.73 25.03 -13.77
N GLY A 889 22.83 25.61 -13.27
CA GLY A 889 22.85 26.95 -12.67
C GLY A 889 22.47 26.96 -11.19
N ASN A 890 22.18 28.15 -10.66
CA ASN A 890 21.84 28.36 -9.24
C ASN A 890 20.34 28.62 -8.98
N PHE A 891 19.55 28.74 -10.06
CA PHE A 891 18.11 28.95 -10.07
C PHE A 891 17.68 30.22 -9.32
N ASP A 892 18.26 31.37 -9.65
CA ASP A 892 18.02 32.67 -9.00
C ASP A 892 17.33 33.73 -9.89
N ARG A 893 16.93 33.33 -11.12
CA ARG A 893 16.41 34.16 -12.22
C ARG A 893 17.45 35.06 -12.90
N ILE A 894 18.75 34.87 -12.63
CA ILE A 894 19.83 35.70 -13.17
C ILE A 894 20.80 34.82 -13.99
N SER A 895 20.40 34.52 -15.23
CA SER A 895 21.16 33.66 -16.15
C SER A 895 22.65 33.99 -16.28
N ARG A 896 23.03 35.27 -16.23
CA ARG A 896 24.43 35.72 -16.36
C ARG A 896 25.37 35.25 -15.24
N ASN A 897 24.84 34.73 -14.12
CA ASN A 897 25.66 34.27 -13.01
C ASN A 897 25.70 32.73 -12.87
N ASP A 898 25.07 32.01 -13.79
CA ASP A 898 24.95 30.54 -13.71
C ASP A 898 26.31 29.84 -13.84
N PHE A 899 27.30 30.47 -14.46
CA PHE A 899 28.69 29.98 -14.50
C PHE A 899 29.42 30.20 -13.17
N THR A 900 28.85 29.67 -12.09
CA THR A 900 29.42 29.69 -10.74
C THR A 900 30.01 28.33 -10.39
N LYS A 901 31.27 28.31 -9.96
CA LYS A 901 31.98 27.10 -9.49
C LYS A 901 31.50 26.66 -8.09
N PRO A 902 31.81 25.43 -7.63
CA PRO A 902 31.47 24.97 -6.28
C PRO A 902 32.02 25.83 -5.13
N ASP A 903 33.11 26.56 -5.37
CA ASP A 903 33.71 27.52 -4.41
C ASP A 903 32.98 28.88 -4.39
N GLY A 904 31.95 29.07 -5.21
CA GLY A 904 31.16 30.31 -5.32
C GLY A 904 31.76 31.34 -6.27
N VAL A 905 32.89 31.05 -6.94
CA VAL A 905 33.53 31.99 -7.88
C VAL A 905 32.87 31.89 -9.26
N ARG A 906 32.45 33.04 -9.79
CA ARG A 906 31.94 33.19 -11.16
C ARG A 906 33.08 33.12 -12.18
N VAL A 907 32.83 32.48 -13.31
CA VAL A 907 33.78 32.38 -14.43
C VAL A 907 33.07 32.68 -15.75
N ASN A 908 33.81 33.13 -16.76
CA ASN A 908 33.23 33.54 -18.04
C ASN A 908 33.37 32.44 -19.12
N ASN A 909 34.08 31.34 -18.81
CA ASN A 909 34.40 30.25 -19.74
C ASN A 909 33.71 28.95 -19.32
N VAL A 910 32.95 28.35 -20.24
CA VAL A 910 32.18 27.13 -19.98
C VAL A 910 33.05 25.93 -19.56
N ASN A 911 34.28 25.79 -20.04
CA ASN A 911 35.14 24.67 -19.66
C ASN A 911 35.66 24.81 -18.23
N ALA A 912 35.99 26.03 -17.81
CA ALA A 912 36.35 26.32 -16.43
C ALA A 912 35.16 26.09 -15.48
N PHE A 913 33.95 26.46 -15.91
CA PHE A 913 32.71 26.20 -15.19
C PHE A 913 32.40 24.70 -15.11
N GLY A 914 32.23 24.02 -16.24
CA GLY A 914 31.76 22.64 -16.28
C GLY A 914 32.74 21.65 -15.66
N ASN A 915 34.05 21.81 -15.89
CA ASN A 915 35.05 20.93 -15.27
C ASN A 915 35.12 21.05 -13.75
N SER A 916 34.70 22.19 -13.19
CA SER A 916 34.65 22.36 -11.73
C SER A 916 33.55 21.51 -11.05
N TRP A 917 32.57 21.04 -11.82
CA TRP A 917 31.44 20.22 -11.35
C TRP A 917 31.64 18.71 -11.59
N LYS A 918 32.86 18.29 -11.94
CA LYS A 918 33.23 16.88 -12.07
C LYS A 918 33.10 16.15 -10.72
N VAL A 919 32.53 14.94 -10.72
CA VAL A 919 32.37 14.10 -9.54
C VAL A 919 33.66 13.27 -9.28
N PRO A 920 34.14 13.16 -8.02
CA PRO A 920 33.64 13.84 -6.81
C PRO A 920 34.01 15.33 -6.80
N VAL A 921 33.09 16.18 -6.34
CA VAL A 921 33.28 17.64 -6.31
C VAL A 921 34.28 18.04 -5.23
N GLU A 922 35.36 18.71 -5.61
CA GLU A 922 36.36 19.24 -4.68
C GLU A 922 35.87 20.53 -3.98
N ARG A 923 35.34 20.42 -2.76
CA ARG A 923 35.01 21.58 -1.92
C ARG A 923 36.21 21.97 -1.04
N THR A 924 36.79 23.15 -1.26
CA THR A 924 37.77 23.70 -0.31
C THR A 924 37.04 24.15 0.96
N THR A 925 37.44 23.62 2.11
CA THR A 925 36.79 23.94 3.40
C THR A 925 37.04 25.40 3.80
N SER A 926 35.97 26.04 4.27
CA SER A 926 35.93 27.34 4.95
C SER A 926 36.08 28.59 4.06
N ARG A 927 34.93 29.22 3.79
CA ARG A 927 34.50 30.50 4.40
C ARG A 927 33.05 30.74 4.02
N PHE A 928 32.22 31.19 4.98
CA PHE A 928 30.89 31.76 4.75
C PHE A 928 30.82 32.49 3.40
N ARG A 929 29.89 32.09 2.52
CA ARG A 929 29.48 32.90 1.35
C ARG A 929 29.20 34.31 1.89
N ARG A 930 30.11 35.25 1.68
CA ARG A 930 29.78 36.66 1.88
C ARG A 930 28.75 36.99 0.82
N ASP A 931 27.69 37.70 1.19
CA ASP A 931 26.91 38.50 0.26
C ASP A 931 27.90 39.31 -0.58
N VAL A 932 28.14 38.86 -1.80
CA VAL A 932 28.86 39.64 -2.80
C VAL A 932 27.87 40.68 -3.25
N SER A 933 28.07 41.90 -2.73
CA SER A 933 27.48 43.15 -3.20
C SER A 933 27.38 43.13 -4.73
N SER A 934 26.21 43.47 -5.23
CA SER A 934 25.77 43.49 -6.63
C SER A 934 26.52 44.45 -7.57
N ASP A 935 27.72 44.91 -7.21
CA ASP A 935 28.34 46.06 -7.85
C ASP A 935 29.70 45.69 -8.46
N GLU A 936 29.66 44.96 -9.58
CA GLU A 936 30.61 45.05 -10.70
C GLU A 936 30.11 44.11 -11.81
N GLU A 937 29.19 44.61 -12.64
CA GLU A 937 28.82 43.97 -13.90
C GLU A 937 30.01 44.10 -14.87
N SER A 938 30.73 43.00 -15.10
CA SER A 938 31.60 42.92 -16.27
C SER A 938 30.71 42.76 -17.51
N GLU A 939 30.81 43.69 -18.46
CA GLU A 939 30.17 43.60 -19.79
C GLU A 939 30.81 42.53 -20.71
N GLU A 940 31.62 41.61 -20.17
CA GLU A 940 32.24 40.55 -20.97
C GLU A 940 31.20 39.48 -21.32
N GLU A 941 31.05 39.17 -22.62
CA GLU A 941 30.21 38.08 -23.11
C GLU A 941 30.69 36.73 -22.55
N LEU A 942 29.73 35.90 -22.10
CA LEU A 942 30.00 34.54 -21.63
C LEU A 942 30.40 33.67 -22.83
N ASP A 943 31.53 32.97 -22.71
CA ASP A 943 31.91 31.91 -23.62
C ASP A 943 31.11 30.64 -23.27
N THR A 944 29.97 30.49 -23.94
CA THR A 944 29.01 29.39 -23.77
C THR A 944 29.46 28.07 -24.40
N GLY A 945 30.57 28.06 -25.13
CA GLY A 945 31.10 26.84 -25.79
C GLY A 945 30.50 26.50 -27.14
N LEU A 946 29.65 27.36 -27.73
CA LEU A 946 28.98 27.10 -29.01
C LEU A 946 29.94 26.74 -30.17
N PHE A 947 31.22 27.13 -30.10
CA PHE A 947 32.22 26.87 -31.14
C PHE A 947 33.24 25.76 -30.77
N GLN A 948 32.98 24.94 -29.76
CA GLN A 948 33.91 23.88 -29.34
C GLN A 948 33.96 22.67 -30.29
N GLY A 949 32.86 22.42 -31.01
CA GLY A 949 32.79 21.46 -32.12
C GLY A 949 32.95 22.18 -33.46
N CYS A 950 31.90 22.90 -33.85
CA CYS A 950 31.80 23.54 -35.16
C CYS A 950 32.35 24.97 -35.21
N SER A 951 33.13 25.29 -36.24
CA SER A 951 33.53 26.67 -36.51
C SER A 951 32.33 27.52 -36.94
N GLU A 952 32.44 28.84 -36.76
CA GLU A 952 31.42 29.81 -37.20
C GLU A 952 31.14 29.69 -38.73
N GLU A 953 32.12 29.29 -39.52
CA GLU A 953 31.98 29.07 -40.96
C GLU A 953 31.21 27.78 -41.28
N GLN A 954 31.43 26.71 -40.50
CA GLN A 954 30.72 25.45 -40.63
C GLN A 954 29.24 25.61 -40.21
N LEU A 955 28.97 26.31 -39.11
CA LEU A 955 27.59 26.63 -38.70
C LEU A 955 26.86 27.49 -39.74
N LYS A 956 27.56 28.47 -40.35
CA LYS A 956 27.02 29.24 -41.49
C LYS A 956 26.77 28.38 -42.72
N GLN A 957 27.58 27.35 -42.95
CA GLN A 957 27.37 26.40 -44.04
C GLN A 957 26.14 25.52 -43.78
N GLU A 958 25.98 24.99 -42.56
CA GLU A 958 24.80 24.19 -42.20
C GLU A 958 23.51 25.00 -42.15
N SER A 959 23.56 26.26 -41.71
CA SER A 959 22.40 27.17 -41.78
C SER A 959 21.85 27.35 -43.20
N ARG A 960 22.67 27.10 -44.24
CA ARG A 960 22.26 27.15 -45.65
C ARG A 960 21.69 25.82 -46.16
N SER A 961 21.87 24.70 -45.46
CA SER A 961 21.41 23.36 -45.90
C SER A 961 19.89 23.17 -45.78
N SER A 962 19.18 24.15 -45.18
CA SER A 962 17.71 24.20 -44.98
C SER A 962 17.10 23.09 -44.09
N ARG A 963 17.88 22.14 -43.60
CA ARG A 963 17.37 20.99 -42.82
C ARG A 963 16.82 21.37 -41.45
N CYS A 964 17.60 22.09 -40.64
CA CYS A 964 17.13 22.59 -39.33
C CYS A 964 16.17 23.78 -39.48
N GLN A 965 16.14 24.45 -40.64
CA GLN A 965 15.29 25.63 -40.90
C GLN A 965 13.81 25.33 -40.73
N ILE A 966 13.40 24.06 -40.87
CA ILE A 966 12.03 23.62 -40.62
C ILE A 966 11.51 24.00 -39.23
N LEU A 967 12.38 24.06 -38.21
CA LEU A 967 12.01 24.49 -36.85
C LEU A 967 11.62 25.97 -36.80
N MET A 968 12.16 26.79 -37.69
CA MET A 968 11.96 28.25 -37.74
C MET A 968 10.97 28.68 -38.84
N ASP A 969 10.46 27.75 -39.66
CA ASP A 969 9.60 28.05 -40.79
C ASP A 969 8.20 28.47 -40.33
N SER A 970 7.82 29.72 -40.60
CA SER A 970 6.54 30.31 -40.20
C SER A 970 5.34 29.69 -40.90
N ASP A 971 5.54 29.00 -42.03
CA ASP A 971 4.50 28.26 -42.76
C ASP A 971 4.73 26.73 -42.67
N GLY A 972 5.71 26.30 -41.85
CA GLY A 972 6.10 24.90 -41.68
C GLY A 972 5.24 24.13 -40.66
N PRO A 973 5.50 22.81 -40.49
CA PRO A 973 4.68 21.94 -39.62
C PRO A 973 4.71 22.33 -38.13
N PHE A 974 5.66 23.17 -37.71
CA PHE A 974 5.81 23.58 -36.32
C PHE A 974 5.32 25.01 -36.03
N ALA A 975 4.80 25.74 -37.02
CA ALA A 975 4.42 27.15 -36.90
C ALA A 975 3.43 27.44 -35.75
N GLN A 976 2.48 26.53 -35.51
CA GLN A 976 1.51 26.63 -34.43
C GLN A 976 2.12 26.61 -33.02
N CYS A 977 3.34 26.10 -32.86
CA CYS A 977 4.03 26.04 -31.58
C CYS A 977 4.90 27.27 -31.32
N HIS A 978 5.28 28.04 -32.36
CA HIS A 978 6.21 29.17 -32.23
C HIS A 978 5.75 30.25 -31.24
N SER A 979 4.44 30.44 -31.08
CA SER A 979 3.88 31.39 -30.10
C SER A 979 3.97 30.91 -28.65
N THR A 980 4.19 29.61 -28.45
CA THR A 980 4.10 28.94 -27.15
C THR A 980 5.48 28.46 -26.67
N VAL A 981 6.29 27.90 -27.58
CA VAL A 981 7.66 27.45 -27.31
C VAL A 981 8.59 28.06 -28.36
N SER A 982 9.62 28.79 -27.93
CA SER A 982 10.60 29.35 -28.87
C SER A 982 11.42 28.24 -29.55
N PRO A 983 11.53 28.23 -30.88
CA PRO A 983 12.36 27.27 -31.61
C PRO A 983 13.87 27.55 -31.55
N ASP A 984 14.32 28.72 -31.04
CA ASP A 984 15.71 29.18 -31.16
C ASP A 984 16.75 28.21 -30.57
N PHE A 985 16.48 27.66 -29.38
CA PHE A 985 17.36 26.70 -28.71
C PHE A 985 17.48 25.40 -29.52
N TYR A 986 16.34 24.84 -29.94
CA TYR A 986 16.26 23.61 -30.70
C TYR A 986 16.89 23.76 -32.08
N TYR A 987 16.70 24.91 -32.72
CA TYR A 987 17.33 25.25 -34.00
C TYR A 987 18.85 25.31 -33.88
N THR A 988 19.35 26.01 -32.87
CA THR A 988 20.81 26.15 -32.64
C THR A 988 21.44 24.79 -32.32
N GLY A 989 20.80 23.98 -31.48
CA GLY A 989 21.26 22.63 -31.19
C GLY A 989 21.27 21.71 -32.41
N CYS A 990 20.19 21.73 -33.19
CA CYS A 990 20.11 20.99 -34.46
C CYS A 990 21.26 21.33 -35.41
N LEU A 991 21.60 22.63 -35.55
CA LEU A 991 22.71 23.06 -36.40
C LEU A 991 24.06 22.53 -35.91
N PHE A 992 24.28 22.54 -34.60
CA PHE A 992 25.51 22.05 -34.00
C PHE A 992 25.63 20.53 -34.17
N ASP A 993 24.59 19.78 -33.76
CA ASP A 993 24.55 18.32 -33.85
C ASP A 993 24.76 17.83 -35.30
N THR A 994 24.07 18.45 -36.26
CA THR A 994 24.17 18.08 -37.70
C THR A 994 25.57 18.40 -38.25
N CYS A 995 26.20 19.46 -37.77
CA CYS A 995 27.54 19.85 -38.19
C CYS A 995 28.62 18.89 -37.64
N GLU A 996 28.47 18.42 -36.40
CA GLU A 996 29.46 17.58 -35.72
C GLU A 996 29.33 16.08 -36.04
N GLU A 997 28.13 15.51 -36.03
CA GLU A 997 27.88 14.09 -36.32
C GLU A 997 27.71 13.81 -37.83
N GLY A 998 27.51 14.86 -38.62
CA GLY A 998 27.23 14.80 -40.05
C GLY A 998 25.74 14.76 -40.38
N ASP A 999 25.45 14.80 -41.69
CA ASP A 999 24.11 14.98 -42.27
C ASP A 999 23.20 13.72 -42.18
N GLU A 1000 23.16 13.05 -41.02
CA GLU A 1000 22.37 11.84 -40.75
C GLU A 1000 20.94 12.19 -40.29
N ASP A 1001 19.92 11.56 -40.91
CA ASP A 1001 18.50 11.79 -40.60
C ASP A 1001 18.17 11.57 -39.11
N ALA A 1002 18.86 10.63 -38.45
CA ALA A 1002 18.66 10.33 -37.04
C ALA A 1002 18.99 11.53 -36.13
N VAL A 1003 20.00 12.32 -36.49
CA VAL A 1003 20.46 13.49 -35.71
C VAL A 1003 19.42 14.60 -35.77
N LEU A 1004 18.97 14.94 -36.98
CA LEU A 1004 17.88 15.89 -37.21
C LEU A 1004 16.62 15.48 -36.44
N CYS A 1005 16.21 14.22 -36.53
CA CYS A 1005 14.98 13.75 -35.91
C CYS A 1005 15.01 13.84 -34.38
N ARG A 1006 16.17 13.63 -33.72
CA ARG A 1006 16.28 13.82 -32.26
C ARG A 1006 15.96 15.25 -31.84
N SER A 1007 16.49 16.25 -32.57
CA SER A 1007 16.22 17.66 -32.32
C SER A 1007 14.74 18.03 -32.56
N LEU A 1008 14.15 17.52 -33.65
CA LEU A 1008 12.73 17.77 -33.96
C LEU A 1008 11.80 17.14 -32.92
N GLU A 1009 12.09 15.92 -32.47
CA GLU A 1009 11.30 15.22 -31.45
C GLU A 1009 11.33 15.93 -30.10
N ALA A 1010 12.48 16.49 -29.70
CA ALA A 1010 12.60 17.28 -28.48
C ALA A 1010 11.70 18.54 -28.52
N TYR A 1011 11.67 19.25 -29.65
CA TYR A 1011 10.80 20.41 -29.81
C TYR A 1011 9.31 20.04 -29.79
N VAL A 1012 8.93 18.98 -30.51
CA VAL A 1012 7.55 18.47 -30.56
C VAL A 1012 7.05 18.07 -29.17
N LEU A 1013 7.89 17.42 -28.37
CA LEU A 1013 7.53 17.04 -27.00
C LEU A 1013 7.20 18.27 -26.16
N ASP A 1014 8.02 19.31 -26.21
CA ASP A 1014 7.78 20.55 -25.46
C ASP A 1014 6.52 21.27 -25.95
N CYS A 1015 6.22 21.24 -27.24
CA CYS A 1015 4.96 21.72 -27.80
C CYS A 1015 3.75 20.96 -27.25
N GLN A 1016 3.79 19.62 -27.26
CA GLN A 1016 2.71 18.77 -26.77
C GLN A 1016 2.48 18.93 -25.26
N GLN A 1017 3.53 19.15 -24.48
CA GLN A 1017 3.41 19.48 -23.05
C GLN A 1017 2.74 20.82 -22.78
N GLN A 1018 2.73 21.74 -23.76
CA GLN A 1018 1.96 22.98 -23.72
C GLN A 1018 0.60 22.85 -24.43
N GLU A 1019 0.09 21.62 -24.56
CA GLU A 1019 -1.21 21.27 -25.17
C GLU A 1019 -1.34 21.66 -26.65
N VAL A 1020 -0.21 21.89 -27.35
CA VAL A 1020 -0.20 22.15 -28.78
C VAL A 1020 -0.13 20.83 -29.54
N ARG A 1021 -1.18 20.53 -30.32
CA ARG A 1021 -1.26 19.30 -31.14
C ARG A 1021 -0.37 19.38 -32.38
N MET A 1022 0.64 18.52 -32.47
CA MET A 1022 1.58 18.49 -33.61
C MET A 1022 1.17 17.46 -34.67
N ASP A 1023 -0.03 17.55 -35.24
CA ASP A 1023 -0.48 16.56 -36.23
C ASP A 1023 0.26 16.67 -37.57
N GLY A 1024 0.67 15.53 -38.15
CA GLY A 1024 1.17 15.48 -39.53
C GLY A 1024 2.66 15.82 -39.73
N TRP A 1025 3.41 16.18 -38.67
CA TRP A 1025 4.80 16.63 -38.79
C TRP A 1025 5.75 15.51 -39.26
N ARG A 1026 5.50 14.25 -38.85
CA ARG A 1026 6.30 13.09 -39.28
C ARG A 1026 6.12 12.75 -40.75
N GLN A 1027 4.96 13.03 -41.32
CA GLN A 1027 4.67 12.81 -42.75
C GLN A 1027 5.31 13.90 -43.62
N GLN A 1028 5.59 15.07 -43.04
CA GLN A 1028 6.22 16.22 -43.71
C GLN A 1028 7.75 16.24 -43.53
N THR A 1029 8.30 15.28 -42.77
CA THR A 1029 9.73 15.17 -42.48
C THR A 1029 10.25 13.77 -42.79
N VAL A 1030 11.56 13.57 -42.70
CA VAL A 1030 12.19 12.23 -42.78
C VAL A 1030 12.02 11.41 -41.49
N CYS A 1031 11.38 11.97 -40.46
CA CYS A 1031 11.32 11.45 -39.10
C CYS A 1031 10.14 10.51 -38.86
N ALA A 1032 9.96 9.54 -39.77
CA ALA A 1032 8.95 8.51 -39.62
C ALA A 1032 9.22 7.68 -38.35
N LEU A 1033 8.18 7.48 -37.53
CA LEU A 1033 8.27 6.61 -36.38
C LEU A 1033 7.97 5.17 -36.80
N SER A 1034 8.91 4.25 -36.52
CA SER A 1034 8.65 2.82 -36.61
C SER A 1034 8.09 2.32 -35.28
N CYS A 1035 6.90 1.71 -35.33
CA CYS A 1035 6.29 1.12 -34.15
C CYS A 1035 6.57 -0.38 -34.04
N PRO A 1036 6.71 -0.92 -32.81
CA PRO A 1036 6.91 -2.35 -32.59
C PRO A 1036 5.71 -3.17 -33.09
N ALA A 1037 5.89 -4.49 -33.18
CA ALA A 1037 4.82 -5.38 -33.59
C ALA A 1037 3.56 -5.17 -32.72
N ASN A 1038 2.38 -5.32 -33.33
CA ASN A 1038 1.08 -5.13 -32.68
C ASN A 1038 0.83 -3.73 -32.11
N SER A 1039 1.47 -2.70 -32.67
CA SER A 1039 1.20 -1.30 -32.34
C SER A 1039 1.16 -0.44 -33.60
N ASN A 1040 0.52 0.73 -33.52
CA ASN A 1040 0.50 1.72 -34.59
C ASN A 1040 0.92 3.10 -34.10
N TYR A 1041 1.35 3.97 -35.03
CA TYR A 1041 1.63 5.35 -34.69
C TYR A 1041 0.32 6.10 -34.44
N SER A 1042 0.26 6.80 -33.31
CA SER A 1042 -0.81 7.72 -32.94
C SER A 1042 -0.20 9.09 -32.65
N SER A 1043 -0.76 10.15 -33.23
CA SER A 1043 -0.32 11.54 -32.95
C SER A 1043 -0.80 12.06 -31.59
N CYS A 1044 -1.76 11.35 -30.97
CA CYS A 1044 -2.40 11.70 -29.71
C CYS A 1044 -2.91 10.42 -29.03
N MET A 1045 -1.98 9.66 -28.43
CA MET A 1045 -2.32 8.56 -27.52
C MET A 1045 -2.21 9.02 -26.07
N SER A 1046 -2.76 8.26 -25.12
CA SER A 1046 -2.56 8.53 -23.70
C SER A 1046 -1.07 8.66 -23.38
N ALA A 1047 -0.68 9.72 -22.65
CA ALA A 1047 0.69 9.86 -22.16
C ALA A 1047 1.05 8.73 -21.18
N CYS A 1048 0.06 8.17 -20.49
CA CYS A 1048 0.19 7.06 -19.56
C CYS A 1048 -0.55 5.84 -20.16
N PRO A 1049 0.04 5.11 -21.12
CA PRO A 1049 -0.60 3.95 -21.72
C PRO A 1049 -0.80 2.84 -20.68
N ALA A 1050 -1.88 2.07 -20.82
CA ALA A 1050 -2.13 0.90 -19.98
C ALA A 1050 -1.01 -0.14 -20.17
N SER A 1051 -0.65 -0.80 -19.08
CA SER A 1051 0.37 -1.85 -19.06
C SER A 1051 -0.10 -3.09 -18.30
N CYS A 1052 0.55 -4.23 -18.50
CA CYS A 1052 0.27 -5.45 -17.74
C CYS A 1052 0.48 -5.28 -16.22
N MET A 1053 1.27 -4.28 -15.81
CA MET A 1053 1.48 -3.95 -14.40
C MET A 1053 0.38 -3.04 -13.85
N ASP A 1054 -0.07 -2.09 -14.66
CA ASP A 1054 -1.10 -1.11 -14.29
C ASP A 1054 -2.01 -0.83 -15.50
N PHE A 1055 -3.20 -1.41 -15.46
CA PHE A 1055 -4.23 -1.23 -16.48
C PHE A 1055 -4.90 0.15 -16.40
N THR A 1056 -4.83 0.80 -15.24
CA THR A 1056 -5.57 2.02 -14.91
C THR A 1056 -4.76 3.29 -15.11
N SER A 1057 -3.48 3.17 -15.46
CA SER A 1057 -2.62 4.33 -15.77
C SER A 1057 -3.28 5.38 -16.71
N PRO A 1058 -4.08 5.02 -17.73
CA PRO A 1058 -4.73 6.01 -18.58
C PRO A 1058 -5.77 6.87 -17.86
N SER A 1059 -6.61 6.28 -16.99
CA SER A 1059 -7.68 6.99 -16.30
C SER A 1059 -7.17 7.91 -15.18
N GLU A 1060 -5.97 7.63 -14.66
CA GLU A 1060 -5.27 8.42 -13.65
C GLU A 1060 -4.31 9.46 -14.27
N CYS A 1061 -4.23 9.53 -15.61
CA CYS A 1061 -3.27 10.38 -16.30
C CYS A 1061 -3.78 11.83 -16.42
N GLU A 1062 -3.24 12.73 -15.60
CA GLU A 1062 -3.51 14.17 -15.70
C GLU A 1062 -2.78 14.88 -16.86
N SER A 1063 -1.99 14.14 -17.65
CA SER A 1063 -1.16 14.74 -18.71
C SER A 1063 -1.84 14.69 -20.08
N PRO A 1064 -1.64 15.72 -20.92
CA PRO A 1064 -2.23 15.75 -22.25
C PRO A 1064 -1.75 14.58 -23.09
N CYS A 1065 -2.54 14.19 -24.10
CA CYS A 1065 -2.11 13.16 -25.04
C CYS A 1065 -0.81 13.57 -25.74
N VAL A 1066 0.03 12.58 -26.03
CA VAL A 1066 1.31 12.79 -26.74
C VAL A 1066 1.42 11.81 -27.89
N GLU A 1067 2.34 12.06 -28.82
CA GLU A 1067 2.54 11.12 -29.91
C GLU A 1067 3.31 9.87 -29.45
N GLY A 1068 3.04 8.74 -30.08
CA GLY A 1068 3.70 7.48 -29.70
C GLY A 1068 3.22 6.29 -30.50
N CYS A 1069 3.65 5.11 -30.04
CA CYS A 1069 3.16 3.84 -30.54
C CYS A 1069 2.11 3.31 -29.59
N GLU A 1070 0.87 3.29 -30.05
CA GLU A 1070 -0.28 2.81 -29.30
C GLU A 1070 -0.50 1.34 -29.63
N CYS A 1071 -0.70 0.51 -28.60
CA CYS A 1071 -0.99 -0.90 -28.83
C CYS A 1071 -2.31 -1.05 -29.60
N LEU A 1072 -2.34 -2.00 -30.55
CA LEU A 1072 -3.57 -2.31 -31.28
C LEU A 1072 -4.63 -2.89 -30.33
N PRO A 1073 -5.93 -2.78 -30.66
CA PRO A 1073 -6.98 -3.43 -29.87
C PRO A 1073 -6.70 -4.93 -29.64
N GLY A 1074 -6.87 -5.39 -28.40
CA GLY A 1074 -6.52 -6.76 -27.97
C GLY A 1074 -5.09 -6.95 -27.47
N TYR A 1075 -4.26 -5.89 -27.49
CA TYR A 1075 -2.88 -5.90 -27.00
C TYR A 1075 -2.66 -4.84 -25.92
N ILE A 1076 -1.71 -5.08 -25.03
CA ILE A 1076 -1.34 -4.19 -23.92
C ILE A 1076 0.19 -4.15 -23.75
N LEU A 1077 0.69 -3.07 -23.16
CA LEU A 1077 2.11 -2.87 -22.96
C LEU A 1077 2.66 -3.81 -21.87
N SER A 1078 3.63 -4.65 -22.23
CA SER A 1078 4.51 -5.36 -21.28
C SER A 1078 5.94 -4.87 -21.53
N GLY A 1079 6.44 -4.00 -20.65
CA GLY A 1079 7.72 -3.32 -20.86
C GLY A 1079 7.66 -2.35 -22.04
N SER A 1080 8.28 -2.72 -23.17
CA SER A 1080 8.27 -1.94 -24.42
C SER A 1080 7.46 -2.58 -25.54
N ASP A 1081 6.94 -3.80 -25.32
CA ASP A 1081 6.29 -4.59 -26.35
C ASP A 1081 4.78 -4.65 -26.12
N CYS A 1082 4.01 -4.64 -27.21
CA CYS A 1082 2.57 -4.86 -27.16
C CYS A 1082 2.28 -6.35 -27.29
N VAL A 1083 1.86 -6.95 -26.17
CA VAL A 1083 1.56 -8.38 -26.05
C VAL A 1083 0.05 -8.59 -25.91
N PRO A 1084 -0.50 -9.73 -26.38
CA PRO A 1084 -1.88 -10.10 -26.06
C PRO A 1084 -2.10 -10.16 -24.54
N TYR A 1085 -3.30 -9.82 -24.08
CA TYR A 1085 -3.64 -9.80 -22.65
C TYR A 1085 -3.25 -11.08 -21.90
N ARG A 1086 -3.53 -12.26 -22.47
CA ARG A 1086 -3.13 -13.57 -21.89
C ARG A 1086 -1.61 -13.79 -21.74
N GLN A 1087 -0.78 -12.95 -22.34
CA GLN A 1087 0.68 -12.99 -22.24
C GLN A 1087 1.23 -11.96 -21.25
N CYS A 1088 0.36 -11.25 -20.52
CA CYS A 1088 0.79 -10.50 -19.35
C CYS A 1088 1.46 -11.43 -18.33
N GLY A 1089 2.51 -10.93 -17.72
CA GLY A 1089 3.31 -11.66 -16.73
C GLY A 1089 2.64 -11.81 -15.37
N CYS A 1090 3.44 -11.77 -14.33
CA CYS A 1090 3.03 -11.96 -12.94
C CYS A 1090 3.42 -10.76 -12.11
N THR A 1091 2.57 -10.40 -11.16
CA THR A 1091 2.94 -9.47 -10.08
C THR A 1091 3.24 -10.27 -8.83
N TYR A 1092 4.38 -9.99 -8.19
CA TYR A 1092 4.78 -10.59 -6.91
C TYR A 1092 5.26 -9.49 -5.97
N LEU A 1093 4.57 -9.31 -4.83
CA LEU A 1093 4.84 -8.25 -3.86
C LEU A 1093 5.03 -6.88 -4.55
N ASP A 1094 4.04 -6.48 -5.35
CA ASP A 1094 3.98 -5.22 -6.12
C ASP A 1094 5.08 -5.01 -7.18
N LYS A 1095 5.83 -6.06 -7.53
CA LYS A 1095 6.81 -6.04 -8.63
C LYS A 1095 6.33 -6.89 -9.81
N TYR A 1096 6.40 -6.35 -11.02
CA TYR A 1096 6.01 -7.04 -12.26
C TYR A 1096 7.17 -7.82 -12.89
N TYR A 1097 6.89 -9.06 -13.27
CA TYR A 1097 7.82 -10.00 -13.91
C TYR A 1097 7.19 -10.58 -15.18
N GLU A 1098 7.95 -10.69 -16.26
CA GLU A 1098 7.46 -11.29 -17.51
C GLU A 1098 7.35 -12.82 -17.42
N ILE A 1099 6.51 -13.42 -18.27
CA ILE A 1099 6.39 -14.88 -18.34
C ILE A 1099 7.76 -15.50 -18.67
N GLY A 1100 8.19 -16.44 -17.83
CA GLY A 1100 9.48 -17.13 -17.90
C GLY A 1100 10.59 -16.49 -17.07
N GLU A 1101 10.40 -15.27 -16.56
CA GLU A 1101 11.40 -14.53 -15.77
C GLU A 1101 11.65 -15.22 -14.42
N ILE A 1102 12.93 -15.38 -14.08
CA ILE A 1102 13.39 -15.99 -12.82
C ILE A 1102 14.01 -14.89 -11.96
N PHE A 1103 13.60 -14.81 -10.70
CA PHE A 1103 14.08 -13.82 -9.74
C PHE A 1103 14.29 -14.43 -8.36
N THR A 1104 15.10 -13.78 -7.54
CA THR A 1104 15.34 -14.14 -6.14
C THR A 1104 14.69 -13.09 -5.24
N THR A 1105 14.06 -13.51 -4.14
CA THR A 1105 13.43 -12.60 -3.17
C THR A 1105 14.44 -11.67 -2.51
N ASP A 1106 13.97 -10.57 -1.91
CA ASP A 1106 14.86 -9.52 -1.38
C ASP A 1106 15.81 -10.01 -0.26
N ASP A 1107 15.36 -11.02 0.49
CA ASP A 1107 16.09 -11.72 1.56
C ASP A 1107 16.86 -12.98 1.07
N CYS A 1108 16.79 -13.28 -0.23
CA CYS A 1108 17.32 -14.49 -0.83
C CYS A 1108 16.79 -15.82 -0.24
N SER A 1109 15.62 -15.81 0.41
CA SER A 1109 15.00 -17.02 0.97
C SER A 1109 14.30 -17.89 -0.07
N GLN A 1110 13.97 -17.33 -1.24
CA GLN A 1110 13.30 -18.04 -2.31
C GLN A 1110 13.84 -17.66 -3.69
N GLU A 1111 13.81 -18.63 -4.60
CA GLU A 1111 13.93 -18.42 -6.04
C GLU A 1111 12.58 -18.67 -6.68
N CYS A 1112 12.10 -17.69 -7.43
CA CYS A 1112 10.77 -17.63 -7.99
C CYS A 1112 10.83 -17.51 -9.51
N GLN A 1113 9.83 -18.08 -10.18
CA GLN A 1113 9.64 -17.93 -11.62
C GLN A 1113 8.20 -17.54 -11.93
N CYS A 1114 8.02 -16.53 -12.78
CA CYS A 1114 6.71 -16.26 -13.38
C CYS A 1114 6.44 -17.31 -14.46
N THR A 1115 5.48 -18.21 -14.24
CA THR A 1115 5.28 -19.39 -15.10
C THR A 1115 4.23 -19.17 -16.18
N GLU A 1116 3.20 -18.38 -15.87
CA GLU A 1116 2.08 -18.00 -16.73
C GLU A 1116 1.41 -16.76 -16.12
N SER A 1117 0.44 -16.14 -16.81
CA SER A 1117 -0.27 -14.96 -16.31
C SER A 1117 -0.72 -15.13 -14.86
N SER A 1118 -0.20 -14.27 -13.98
CA SER A 1118 -0.48 -14.22 -12.53
C SER A 1118 -0.06 -15.44 -11.69
N THR A 1119 0.69 -16.41 -12.23
CA THR A 1119 1.17 -17.57 -11.46
C THR A 1119 2.68 -17.51 -11.25
N VAL A 1120 3.08 -17.29 -10.00
CA VAL A 1120 4.48 -17.36 -9.56
C VAL A 1120 4.73 -18.67 -8.84
N SER A 1121 5.76 -19.40 -9.28
CA SER A 1121 6.23 -20.61 -8.62
C SER A 1121 7.54 -20.31 -7.89
N CYS A 1122 7.53 -20.40 -6.57
CA CYS A 1122 8.72 -20.20 -5.73
C CYS A 1122 9.22 -21.51 -5.12
N THR A 1123 10.53 -21.62 -4.96
CA THR A 1123 11.21 -22.70 -4.24
C THR A 1123 12.13 -22.12 -3.20
N GLU A 1124 12.20 -22.75 -2.02
CA GLU A 1124 13.12 -22.34 -0.95
C GLU A 1124 14.58 -22.35 -1.43
N LYS A 1125 15.30 -21.30 -1.03
CA LYS A 1125 16.70 -21.07 -1.35
C LYS A 1125 17.40 -20.50 -0.13
N ALA A 1126 18.67 -20.86 0.05
CA ALA A 1126 19.54 -20.26 1.04
C ALA A 1126 20.92 -20.07 0.42
N CYS A 1127 21.57 -18.95 0.72
CA CYS A 1127 22.93 -18.69 0.25
C CYS A 1127 23.92 -19.67 0.89
N GLY A 1128 24.93 -20.09 0.12
CA GLY A 1128 26.02 -20.93 0.64
C GLY A 1128 26.78 -20.25 1.78
N SER A 1129 27.53 -21.03 2.58
CA SER A 1129 28.29 -20.50 3.72
C SER A 1129 29.38 -19.48 3.34
N ASP A 1130 29.81 -19.45 2.07
CA ASP A 1130 30.77 -18.50 1.47
C ASP A 1130 30.09 -17.42 0.62
N GLU A 1131 28.76 -17.38 0.62
CA GLU A 1131 27.95 -16.46 -0.19
C GLU A 1131 27.13 -15.52 0.71
N ILE A 1132 26.96 -14.29 0.23
CA ILE A 1132 26.07 -13.30 0.83
C ILE A 1132 24.91 -13.05 -0.11
N CYS A 1133 23.74 -12.75 0.46
CA CYS A 1133 22.63 -12.19 -0.30
C CYS A 1133 23.03 -10.78 -0.72
N GLY A 1134 23.20 -10.55 -2.01
CA GLY A 1134 23.72 -9.30 -2.54
C GLY A 1134 23.22 -9.03 -3.96
N ILE A 1135 23.81 -8.03 -4.60
CA ILE A 1135 23.49 -7.63 -5.97
C ILE A 1135 24.75 -7.77 -6.83
N SER A 1136 24.65 -8.47 -7.95
CA SER A 1136 25.72 -8.59 -8.95
C SER A 1136 25.12 -8.50 -10.33
N ASN A 1137 25.76 -7.77 -11.25
CA ASN A 1137 25.25 -7.55 -12.61
C ASN A 1137 23.77 -7.09 -12.63
N TYR A 1138 23.44 -6.22 -11.69
CA TYR A 1138 22.10 -5.64 -11.47
C TYR A 1138 20.98 -6.62 -11.10
N THR A 1139 21.32 -7.86 -10.75
CA THR A 1139 20.37 -8.86 -10.26
C THR A 1139 20.65 -9.18 -8.80
N ARG A 1140 19.59 -9.46 -8.04
CA ARG A 1140 19.71 -9.93 -6.66
C ARG A 1140 19.88 -11.43 -6.63
N GLY A 1141 20.75 -11.92 -5.75
CA GLY A 1141 21.04 -13.35 -5.62
C GLY A 1141 22.08 -13.65 -4.55
N CYS A 1142 22.44 -14.92 -4.46
CA CYS A 1142 23.52 -15.39 -3.61
C CYS A 1142 24.82 -15.32 -4.40
N TYR A 1143 25.77 -14.53 -3.90
CA TYR A 1143 27.05 -14.34 -4.54
C TYR A 1143 28.17 -14.44 -3.51
N ARG A 1144 29.34 -14.91 -3.93
CA ARG A 1144 30.50 -14.98 -3.04
C ARG A 1144 30.89 -13.60 -2.54
N SER A 1145 31.07 -13.47 -1.23
CA SER A 1145 31.59 -12.25 -0.65
C SER A 1145 33.03 -12.04 -1.11
N GLY A 1146 33.34 -10.87 -1.67
CA GLY A 1146 34.67 -10.59 -2.17
C GLY A 1146 34.92 -9.12 -2.51
N PRO A 1147 36.15 -8.77 -2.88
CA PRO A 1147 36.59 -7.39 -3.15
C PRO A 1147 35.86 -6.70 -4.30
N CYS A 1148 35.21 -7.47 -5.18
CA CYS A 1148 34.40 -6.99 -6.30
C CYS A 1148 32.90 -6.88 -5.99
N MET A 1149 32.50 -6.96 -4.71
CA MET A 1149 31.09 -6.92 -4.32
C MET A 1149 30.87 -5.96 -3.14
N PRO A 1150 30.23 -4.78 -3.38
CA PRO A 1150 29.77 -4.26 -4.67
C PRO A 1150 30.94 -3.93 -5.61
N ASP A 1151 30.66 -3.81 -6.92
CA ASP A 1151 31.68 -3.51 -7.94
C ASP A 1151 32.37 -2.15 -7.66
N PRO A 1152 33.69 -2.14 -7.34
CA PRO A 1152 34.44 -0.93 -7.04
C PRO A 1152 34.86 -0.12 -8.28
N CYS A 1153 34.60 -0.61 -9.49
CA CYS A 1153 35.05 0.00 -10.73
C CYS A 1153 34.10 1.11 -11.20
N MET A 1154 34.67 2.24 -11.60
CA MET A 1154 33.95 3.39 -12.15
C MET A 1154 33.88 3.31 -13.69
N ASN A 1155 33.06 4.16 -14.31
CA ASN A 1155 33.02 4.35 -15.78
C ASN A 1155 32.87 3.03 -16.59
N ASP A 1156 31.99 2.13 -16.14
CA ASP A 1156 31.77 0.79 -16.72
C ASP A 1156 32.99 -0.13 -16.71
N GLY A 1157 33.92 0.08 -15.79
CA GLY A 1157 35.00 -0.88 -15.55
C GLY A 1157 34.46 -2.21 -15.02
N VAL A 1158 35.05 -3.32 -15.45
CA VAL A 1158 34.67 -4.66 -14.99
C VAL A 1158 35.61 -5.11 -13.89
N CYS A 1159 35.09 -5.38 -12.69
CA CYS A 1159 35.92 -5.87 -11.59
C CYS A 1159 36.27 -7.36 -11.74
N SER A 1160 37.53 -7.68 -11.47
CA SER A 1160 38.05 -9.04 -11.37
C SER A 1160 38.88 -9.22 -10.10
N GLU A 1161 38.69 -10.31 -9.36
CA GLU A 1161 39.46 -10.57 -8.14
C GLU A 1161 40.88 -11.04 -8.45
N THR A 1162 41.86 -10.62 -7.64
CA THR A 1162 43.27 -10.96 -7.83
C THR A 1162 43.83 -11.78 -6.67
N ASN A 1163 44.56 -12.85 -6.96
CA ASN A 1163 45.22 -13.71 -5.96
C ASN A 1163 46.45 -13.07 -5.26
N SER A 1164 46.59 -11.73 -5.31
CA SER A 1164 47.72 -11.00 -4.73
C SER A 1164 47.38 -10.47 -3.34
N THR A 1165 48.32 -10.52 -2.40
CA THR A 1165 48.12 -10.00 -1.04
C THR A 1165 48.17 -8.47 -0.93
N SER A 1166 48.55 -7.77 -2.01
CA SER A 1166 48.73 -6.30 -2.03
C SER A 1166 47.65 -5.54 -2.80
N VAL A 1167 46.92 -6.21 -3.69
CA VAL A 1167 45.82 -5.65 -4.49
C VAL A 1167 44.79 -6.77 -4.59
N LEU A 1168 43.59 -6.54 -4.04
CA LEU A 1168 42.55 -7.56 -3.88
C LEU A 1168 41.60 -7.65 -5.08
N PHE A 1169 41.57 -6.62 -5.93
CA PHE A 1169 40.77 -6.57 -7.16
C PHE A 1169 41.48 -5.77 -8.27
N HIS A 1170 41.07 -6.01 -9.51
CA HIS A 1170 41.51 -5.31 -10.71
C HIS A 1170 40.31 -4.89 -11.56
N CYS A 1171 40.23 -3.61 -11.89
CA CYS A 1171 39.23 -3.09 -12.82
C CYS A 1171 39.75 -3.12 -14.26
N GLU A 1172 39.05 -3.84 -15.13
CA GLU A 1172 39.26 -3.78 -16.57
C GLU A 1172 38.51 -2.55 -17.13
N CYS A 1173 39.25 -1.48 -17.41
CA CYS A 1173 38.69 -0.21 -17.87
C CYS A 1173 38.42 -0.20 -19.38
N SER A 1174 37.39 0.54 -19.80
CA SER A 1174 37.11 0.81 -21.21
C SER A 1174 38.27 1.53 -21.90
N GLU A 1175 38.27 1.57 -23.23
CA GLU A 1175 39.40 2.08 -24.03
C GLU A 1175 39.82 3.53 -23.69
N VAL A 1176 38.94 4.30 -23.05
CA VAL A 1176 39.12 5.73 -22.74
C VAL A 1176 39.66 5.95 -21.32
N TYR A 1177 39.53 4.97 -20.42
CA TYR A 1177 39.87 5.12 -19.00
C TYR A 1177 41.00 4.17 -18.56
N THR A 1178 41.66 4.53 -17.46
CA THR A 1178 42.75 3.84 -16.79
C THR A 1178 42.70 4.16 -15.28
N GLY A 1179 43.68 3.71 -14.52
CA GLY A 1179 43.67 3.82 -13.06
C GLY A 1179 43.15 2.55 -12.39
N GLN A 1180 43.29 2.47 -11.07
CA GLN A 1180 42.93 1.27 -10.31
C GLN A 1180 41.42 1.01 -10.32
N ASN A 1181 40.61 2.09 -10.37
CA ASN A 1181 39.17 2.04 -10.36
C ASN A 1181 38.56 2.62 -11.65
N CYS A 1182 39.34 2.73 -12.75
CA CYS A 1182 38.92 3.34 -14.01
C CYS A 1182 38.53 4.83 -13.91
N ASP A 1183 39.18 5.55 -13.01
CA ASP A 1183 38.93 6.95 -12.65
C ASP A 1183 39.79 7.97 -13.44
N ILE A 1184 40.80 7.49 -14.18
CA ILE A 1184 41.79 8.31 -14.87
C ILE A 1184 41.57 8.23 -16.39
N GLU A 1185 41.66 9.34 -17.11
CA GLU A 1185 41.60 9.34 -18.59
C GLU A 1185 42.92 8.82 -19.19
N ARG A 1186 42.83 7.96 -20.22
CA ARG A 1186 44.02 7.60 -21.01
C ARG A 1186 44.42 8.78 -21.87
N THR A 1187 45.46 9.51 -21.47
CA THR A 1187 46.10 10.51 -22.32
C THR A 1187 46.78 9.82 -23.51
N VAL A 1188 46.16 9.87 -24.69
CA VAL A 1188 46.88 9.56 -25.94
C VAL A 1188 47.78 10.76 -26.24
N ASP A 1189 49.05 10.61 -25.90
CA ASP A 1189 50.09 11.60 -26.22
C ASP A 1189 50.32 11.57 -27.74
N THR A 1190 49.59 12.39 -28.49
CA THR A 1190 49.88 12.68 -29.90
C THR A 1190 51.09 13.59 -29.99
N SER A 1191 52.26 13.10 -29.57
CA SER A 1191 53.53 13.79 -29.75
C SER A 1191 54.70 12.81 -29.91
N THR A 1192 54.58 11.82 -30.80
CA THR A 1192 55.72 11.29 -31.57
C THR A 1192 55.25 10.18 -32.51
N LYS A 1193 55.19 10.48 -33.81
CA LYS A 1193 55.80 9.66 -34.87
C LYS A 1193 55.55 10.32 -36.22
N ASP A 1194 56.53 11.12 -36.61
CA ASP A 1194 56.81 11.34 -38.01
C ASP A 1194 58.06 10.51 -38.37
N SER A 1195 57.99 9.89 -39.56
CA SER A 1195 59.05 9.18 -40.29
C SER A 1195 59.46 7.74 -39.89
N GLU A 1196 59.46 6.90 -40.94
CA GLU A 1196 60.06 5.57 -41.10
C GLU A 1196 59.32 4.33 -40.53
N SER A 1197 58.48 3.70 -41.36
CA SER A 1197 58.59 2.26 -41.76
C SER A 1197 57.31 1.63 -42.37
N HIS A 1198 56.45 2.39 -43.05
CA HIS A 1198 55.24 1.80 -43.67
C HIS A 1198 55.44 1.04 -45.00
N VAL A 1199 56.67 0.85 -45.49
CA VAL A 1199 56.92 0.11 -46.74
C VAL A 1199 57.14 -1.40 -46.50
N SER A 1200 57.58 -1.82 -45.31
CA SER A 1200 57.85 -3.24 -45.03
C SER A 1200 56.63 -4.01 -44.52
N ALA A 1201 55.69 -3.35 -43.83
CA ALA A 1201 54.49 -4.00 -43.27
C ALA A 1201 53.42 -4.30 -44.32
N ILE A 1202 53.30 -3.47 -45.38
CA ILE A 1202 52.35 -3.69 -46.47
C ILE A 1202 52.76 -4.90 -47.33
N ILE A 1203 54.07 -5.15 -47.50
CA ILE A 1203 54.54 -6.32 -48.27
C ILE A 1203 54.31 -7.63 -47.49
N ILE A 1204 54.45 -7.63 -46.15
CA ILE A 1204 54.20 -8.83 -45.34
C ILE A 1204 52.70 -9.08 -45.15
N GLY A 1205 51.88 -8.03 -44.97
CA GLY A 1205 50.42 -8.15 -44.85
C GLY A 1205 49.73 -8.58 -46.14
N VAL A 1206 50.21 -8.10 -47.30
CA VAL A 1206 49.67 -8.53 -48.61
C VAL A 1206 50.08 -9.97 -48.94
N VAL A 1207 51.29 -10.41 -48.56
CA VAL A 1207 51.70 -11.82 -48.75
C VAL A 1207 50.96 -12.75 -47.79
N ALA A 1208 50.73 -12.34 -46.53
CA ALA A 1208 49.96 -13.13 -45.56
C ALA A 1208 48.46 -13.22 -45.92
N GLY A 1209 47.87 -12.13 -46.41
CA GLY A 1209 46.49 -12.10 -46.89
C GLY A 1209 46.26 -12.95 -48.14
N VAL A 1210 47.21 -12.93 -49.08
CA VAL A 1210 47.14 -13.77 -50.29
C VAL A 1210 47.34 -15.25 -49.94
N VAL A 1211 48.21 -15.59 -48.98
CA VAL A 1211 48.38 -16.99 -48.51
C VAL A 1211 47.14 -17.46 -47.74
N ALA A 1212 46.53 -16.63 -46.90
CA ALA A 1212 45.30 -16.97 -46.18
C ALA A 1212 44.11 -17.18 -47.14
N ILE A 1213 43.96 -16.34 -48.17
CA ILE A 1213 42.91 -16.50 -49.19
C ILE A 1213 43.16 -17.75 -50.04
N VAL A 1214 44.41 -18.06 -50.40
CA VAL A 1214 44.75 -19.31 -51.12
C VAL A 1214 44.49 -20.55 -50.26
N ILE A 1215 44.75 -20.50 -48.95
CA ILE A 1215 44.44 -21.60 -48.02
C ILE A 1215 42.92 -21.76 -47.81
N LEU A 1216 42.17 -20.65 -47.70
CA LEU A 1216 40.71 -20.67 -47.55
C LEU A 1216 40.01 -21.18 -48.82
N VAL A 1217 40.47 -20.76 -50.01
CA VAL A 1217 39.94 -21.25 -51.29
C VAL A 1217 40.34 -22.71 -51.52
N SER A 1218 41.56 -23.12 -51.16
CA SER A 1218 41.98 -24.53 -51.23
C SER A 1218 41.21 -25.43 -50.26
N SER A 1219 40.90 -24.92 -49.05
CA SER A 1219 40.11 -25.63 -48.03
C SER A 1219 38.63 -25.72 -48.41
N ALA A 1220 38.05 -24.66 -48.99
CA ALA A 1220 36.70 -24.67 -49.52
C ALA A 1220 36.56 -25.62 -50.73
N VAL A 1221 37.54 -25.65 -51.63
CA VAL A 1221 37.58 -26.59 -52.77
C VAL A 1221 37.81 -28.04 -52.30
N TYR A 1222 38.61 -28.27 -51.24
CA TYR A 1222 38.79 -29.58 -50.61
C TYR A 1222 37.51 -30.07 -49.91
N LEU A 1223 36.80 -29.20 -49.18
CA LEU A 1223 35.51 -29.52 -48.54
C LEU A 1223 34.39 -29.74 -49.55
N TYR A 1224 34.37 -28.98 -50.65
CA TYR A 1224 33.42 -29.16 -51.75
C TYR A 1224 33.68 -30.48 -52.52
N ARG A 1225 34.95 -30.87 -52.73
CA ARG A 1225 35.31 -32.19 -53.30
C ARG A 1225 35.00 -33.35 -52.34
N LYS A 1226 35.13 -33.18 -51.02
CA LYS A 1226 34.80 -34.22 -50.03
C LYS A 1226 33.29 -34.43 -49.88
N ARG A 1227 32.48 -33.36 -49.99
CA ARG A 1227 31.00 -33.46 -50.02
C ARG A 1227 30.45 -34.13 -51.28
N LYS A 1228 31.16 -34.08 -52.41
CA LYS A 1228 30.75 -34.73 -53.68
C LYS A 1228 31.11 -36.23 -53.77
N ILE A 1229 31.89 -36.76 -52.83
CA ILE A 1229 32.27 -38.19 -52.76
C ILE A 1229 31.46 -38.96 -51.69
N ALA A 1230 30.74 -38.26 -50.81
CA ALA A 1230 29.98 -38.88 -49.71
C ALA A 1230 28.49 -39.17 -50.00
N THR A 1231 27.99 -38.93 -51.22
CA THR A 1231 26.59 -39.22 -51.63
C THR A 1231 26.47 -40.33 -52.68
N ALA A 1232 27.47 -41.23 -52.74
CA ALA A 1232 27.42 -42.44 -53.55
C ALA A 1232 27.83 -43.68 -52.73
N ALA A 1233 27.00 -44.10 -51.75
CA ALA A 1233 26.97 -45.47 -51.25
C ALA A 1233 25.74 -45.74 -50.34
N ILE A 1234 24.82 -46.56 -50.88
CA ILE A 1234 23.97 -47.55 -50.18
C ILE A 1234 22.72 -47.06 -49.41
N SER A 1235 21.56 -47.21 -50.06
CA SER A 1235 20.48 -48.14 -49.64
C SER A 1235 19.38 -48.13 -50.72
N ARG A 1236 19.39 -49.07 -51.68
CA ARG A 1236 18.55 -50.29 -51.72
C ARG A 1236 17.03 -50.05 -51.50
N ASP A 1237 16.34 -49.94 -52.64
CA ASP A 1237 15.27 -50.84 -53.10
C ASP A 1237 14.08 -51.15 -52.17
N SER A 1238 12.90 -50.58 -52.47
CA SER A 1238 11.77 -51.39 -52.96
C SER A 1238 10.62 -50.48 -53.44
N SER A 1239 10.30 -50.66 -54.71
CA SER A 1239 9.16 -50.10 -55.44
C SER A 1239 7.85 -50.83 -55.14
N LEU A 1240 6.71 -50.15 -55.29
CA LEU A 1240 5.49 -50.76 -55.85
C LEU A 1240 4.64 -49.72 -56.61
N THR A 1241 4.68 -49.86 -57.95
CA THR A 1241 3.57 -49.74 -58.95
C THR A 1241 2.79 -48.42 -59.11
N TRP A 1242 2.94 -47.74 -60.27
CA TRP A 1242 2.04 -47.75 -61.47
C TRP A 1242 0.84 -46.80 -61.26
N SER A 1243 0.39 -45.88 -62.13
CA SER A 1243 0.38 -45.75 -63.60
C SER A 1243 -0.13 -44.32 -63.94
N ARG A 1244 0.45 -43.65 -64.95
CA ARG A 1244 -0.18 -43.22 -66.22
C ARG A 1244 -1.15 -42.02 -66.22
N ASP A 1245 -0.90 -41.22 -67.27
CA ASP A 1245 -1.81 -40.37 -68.05
C ASP A 1245 -2.30 -39.07 -67.35
N ALA A 1246 -2.48 -37.92 -68.00
CA ALA A 1246 -2.11 -37.31 -69.29
C ALA A 1246 -2.83 -35.94 -69.33
N LEU A 1247 -2.33 -35.00 -70.16
CA LEU A 1247 -3.08 -33.87 -70.78
C LEU A 1247 -3.62 -32.76 -69.83
N ASP A 1248 -3.78 -31.50 -70.21
CA ASP A 1248 -3.43 -30.69 -71.38
C ASP A 1248 -3.70 -29.22 -71.00
N ASP A 1249 -2.83 -28.33 -71.47
CA ASP A 1249 -3.14 -27.10 -72.22
C ASP A 1249 -4.04 -25.95 -71.68
N ARG A 1250 -3.44 -24.75 -71.80
CA ARG A 1250 -3.98 -23.50 -72.41
C ARG A 1250 -5.02 -22.69 -71.61
N VAL A 1251 -5.19 -21.36 -71.73
CA VAL A 1251 -4.62 -20.22 -72.50
C VAL A 1251 -5.31 -18.95 -71.93
N HIS A 1252 -4.68 -17.77 -72.13
CA HIS A 1252 -5.20 -16.38 -72.27
C HIS A 1252 -6.68 -16.02 -71.93
N THR A 1253 -7.08 -14.79 -71.54
CA THR A 1253 -6.76 -13.45 -72.09
C THR A 1253 -7.57 -12.38 -71.34
N GLN A 1254 -6.99 -11.16 -71.23
CA GLN A 1254 -7.56 -9.80 -71.43
C GLN A 1254 -8.90 -9.30 -70.81
N ASP A 1255 -8.74 -8.17 -70.09
CA ASP A 1255 -9.36 -6.83 -70.25
C ASP A 1255 -10.84 -6.64 -70.58
N TYR A 1256 -11.49 -5.74 -69.80
CA TYR A 1256 -12.33 -4.56 -70.12
C TYR A 1256 -12.88 -4.05 -68.75
N GLY A 1257 -12.98 -2.78 -68.35
CA GLY A 1257 -12.95 -1.49 -69.04
C GLY A 1257 -14.18 -0.65 -68.61
N TYR A 1258 -13.94 0.62 -68.19
CA TYR A 1258 -14.85 1.79 -68.07
C TYR A 1258 -15.79 1.91 -66.85
N VAL A 1259 -15.66 2.90 -65.93
CA VAL A 1259 -15.84 4.39 -65.96
C VAL A 1259 -17.31 4.81 -65.74
N VAL A 1260 -17.60 5.67 -64.73
CA VAL A 1260 -18.33 6.98 -64.79
C VAL A 1260 -18.48 7.61 -63.37
N ASN A 1261 -17.93 8.84 -63.24
CA ASN A 1261 -18.30 10.08 -62.52
C ASN A 1261 -18.78 10.17 -61.04
N THR A 1262 -17.91 10.85 -60.27
CA THR A 1262 -18.04 12.05 -59.38
C THR A 1262 -19.39 12.76 -59.07
N ALA A 1263 -19.42 13.23 -57.81
CA ALA A 1263 -19.91 14.52 -57.25
C ALA A 1263 -21.36 14.65 -56.74
N PHE A 1264 -21.55 14.99 -55.45
CA PHE A 1264 -21.79 16.37 -55.01
C PHE A 1264 -21.82 16.53 -53.47
N ASP A 1265 -21.45 17.75 -53.08
CA ASP A 1265 -21.47 18.41 -51.77
C ASP A 1265 -22.88 18.78 -51.24
N GLN A 1266 -22.90 19.16 -49.96
CA GLN A 1266 -23.85 20.02 -49.22
C GLN A 1266 -25.17 19.43 -48.67
N ASN A 1267 -25.22 19.27 -47.34
CA ASN A 1267 -25.83 20.28 -46.46
C ASN A 1267 -25.30 20.15 -45.02
#